data_AF-A0AAF5DCY0-F1
#
_entry.id   AF-A0AAF5DCY0-F1
#
_cell.length_a   1.000
_cell.length_b   1.000
_cell.length_c   1.000
_cell.angle_alpha   90.00
_cell.angle_beta   90.00
_cell.angle_gamma   90.00
#
_symmetry.space_group_name_H-M   'P 1'
#
loop_
_entity.id
_entity.type
_entity.pdbx_description
1 polymer ?
#
loop_
_entity_poly.entity_id
_entity_poly.type
_entity_poly.pdbx_seq_one_letter_code
_entity_poly.pdbx_strand_id
1 'polypeptide(L)'
;MPINISDDNNDSCRLLVNVIRTLTTSASEDQREHEKNRLEIAYKNSGDVIDKLIKAHEPDVNACLNTFRNVSTKITGFKEGTKNVKNNLRQSTTLLECRRDDLKKLWMENEEQKYICNILKQISEIKNMETTIEEYVKDGKFKDAVNLLKKNEILLNGQLSCIEGLSQIRHNVHDISKKLLTKIIDDLLRVIIIEPFEKHLVSLIKNINKNTLQESELCNKLLQKYQKSINSRDFGFTSTTDNDECMYKACAKISDSIEAFAVFDQVDAALNQIYLKESTLCQKCVHDTVTVLNAITNNENRDSKLLYQLIQSLITQFRDSYKYHSILIKELSKHAIYKENCPIVLEKYWESCQRAMQDVISDHLDIWPQRFNKNESSSDNNKLLFRFSCGALMSSQGAVEHGKLNNLVCQTDPYNIITIFHLLNHFALEIQSITKKEPCDLYTFLNSFIMDSFVEKVEKDILGKLNIVFSSNDVWTSIVNVQSHEVCILGSVVKVKNMCDHIFELIKHMETYTLRFSQQWLFILTKFIGYIEEIYNKITMTNFGSDNQVRTSGKISAAWAVDEDISRLLKSLPSWIAITTQTPNETTPVTYQHNITTESELDIKKRNQRESEILIGNLGVQKQIKRNELVTDMDHIKILILIHESLQWFAFQFRFLLAHLSKKSNEIIQYKVPNIDSNNLNVGEDTMINVLNSRISKIETISETCLLLIHLELRVHCFYYIYPLSRADSKYNEDESDQEATDFRNDLYMFHKNLSQLTSKNKWKYLFEGLGHLCASIFIHSSQHMTKLRENGRKRICRNIFAVQQLMSQITGRREMDLDRARSFYELLDHEPDRLLAMIVDKGTTFSNTEYSYLLSLAVRSHQILSSQPGALEKKMTQLREILNYNYSFDWEELLEGTIEYESGISADVSLSKVYIYDDDLMMAGIKGVDDVEEFVKNYQPIDDNVIGKKKLIQSNSNLLVASNDTSGEVSEDIPLTRKDIREKRKKLATELASITFSKYWNNNGEYLTLQSFINDFKDSLNEEEVLKYEEKLEKIKPEDPYCLIKSHRDPLLQGFSNISQKNFGLDYINSLEWDDLYEEHRHLVKKQALMDFTEYKRTNIKAKCFSFLANVKKAKFVSECCEGFEEMRNVTYYSNKPEFKLRILSIKSKGIDSEERTKEGTEKDEESNNKEEVVHDNFDLAFDPIKDEYLIASKARNYINSDIEMRKYWNQRFRLFSKLNHGILMDREGWFSVTPEKIAKHIAERMVTRKNMIIFDGFTGVGGNAIQFALRGAYVYAVEMDPIRLKCAIKNAQVYGVADRIQFFLGDFFKIVESFIGSRKGDEFSFNNHIIDGVFLSPPWGGPEYLTKDVYDLKNDIPIDGFKVFEYSKKLSPNISYFLPRNTPIKQLISLAGPGGKCEIEHSVLNSKIKTLTAYYGNVIAST
;
A
#
# COMPACT_ATOMS: atom_id res chain seq x y z
N MET A 1 10.36 -101.20 56.77
CA MET A 1 10.02 -102.38 57.57
C MET A 1 8.75 -102.06 58.36
N PRO A 2 7.65 -102.76 58.06
CA PRO A 2 6.98 -103.51 59.12
C PRO A 2 6.85 -104.96 58.66
N ILE A 3 7.49 -105.84 59.44
CA ILE A 3 7.55 -107.28 59.22
C ILE A 3 6.40 -107.87 60.02
N ASN A 4 5.32 -108.28 59.36
CA ASN A 4 4.35 -109.19 59.96
C ASN A 4 4.42 -110.49 59.17
N ILE A 5 5.39 -111.31 59.55
CA ILE A 5 5.54 -112.71 59.10
C ILE A 5 4.90 -113.54 60.21
N SER A 6 3.59 -113.71 60.14
CA SER A 6 2.84 -114.62 60.99
C SER A 6 1.73 -115.24 60.14
N ASP A 7 1.97 -116.45 59.61
CA ASP A 7 1.15 -117.64 59.90
C ASP A 7 1.29 -118.79 58.87
N ASP A 8 1.99 -118.62 57.74
CA ASP A 8 2.12 -119.71 56.75
C ASP A 8 3.05 -120.87 57.18
N ASN A 9 3.93 -120.67 58.17
CA ASN A 9 4.85 -121.73 58.61
C ASN A 9 4.17 -122.83 59.44
N ASN A 10 2.90 -122.68 59.80
CA ASN A 10 2.22 -123.65 60.65
C ASN A 10 1.73 -124.89 59.89
N ASP A 11 1.50 -124.80 58.58
CA ASP A 11 0.95 -125.93 57.81
C ASP A 11 1.98 -127.01 57.46
N SER A 12 3.23 -126.64 57.16
CA SER A 12 4.32 -127.60 56.92
C SER A 12 4.64 -128.41 58.17
N CYS A 13 4.69 -127.74 59.33
CA CYS A 13 4.84 -128.42 60.61
C CYS A 13 3.63 -129.30 60.92
N ARG A 14 2.39 -128.89 60.59
CA ARG A 14 1.20 -129.74 60.77
C ARG A 14 1.22 -131.00 59.91
N LEU A 15 1.71 -130.95 58.67
CA LEU A 15 1.83 -132.14 57.82
C LEU A 15 2.88 -133.11 58.36
N LEU A 16 4.06 -132.60 58.73
CA LEU A 16 5.13 -133.43 59.30
C LEU A 16 4.71 -134.02 60.65
N VAL A 17 4.02 -133.22 61.48
CA VAL A 17 3.41 -133.68 62.74
C VAL A 17 2.31 -134.70 62.46
N ASN A 18 1.48 -134.54 61.42
CA ASN A 18 0.47 -135.54 61.07
C ASN A 18 1.09 -136.84 60.58
N VAL A 19 2.18 -136.80 59.81
CA VAL A 19 2.92 -137.99 59.38
C VAL A 19 3.55 -138.69 60.59
N ILE A 20 4.24 -137.95 61.45
CA ILE A 20 4.81 -138.47 62.71
C ILE A 20 3.69 -139.05 63.58
N ARG A 21 2.56 -138.35 63.70
CA ARG A 21 1.41 -138.76 64.50
C ARG A 21 0.77 -140.03 63.93
N THR A 22 0.66 -140.16 62.61
CA THR A 22 0.11 -141.36 61.96
C THR A 22 1.05 -142.55 62.17
N LEU A 23 2.36 -142.36 62.01
CA LEU A 23 3.36 -143.41 62.26
C LEU A 23 3.47 -143.80 63.74
N THR A 24 3.26 -142.86 64.67
CA THR A 24 3.30 -143.15 66.11
C THR A 24 1.98 -143.69 66.66
N THR A 25 0.83 -143.42 66.05
CA THR A 25 -0.48 -143.93 66.51
C THR A 25 -0.90 -145.26 65.88
N SER A 26 -0.18 -145.75 64.86
CA SER A 26 -0.36 -147.10 64.30
C SER A 26 -0.04 -148.20 65.33
N ALA A 27 -1.06 -149.01 65.63
CA ALA A 27 -1.09 -149.97 66.75
C ALA A 27 -0.36 -151.30 66.47
N SER A 28 -0.03 -151.60 65.21
CA SER A 28 0.82 -152.73 64.85
C SER A 28 2.03 -152.29 64.04
N GLU A 29 3.13 -153.03 64.20
CA GLU A 29 4.36 -152.87 63.42
C GLU A 29 4.06 -153.03 61.92
N ASP A 30 3.17 -153.97 61.56
CA ASP A 30 2.68 -154.16 60.19
C ASP A 30 1.96 -152.93 59.63
N GLN A 31 1.16 -152.22 60.44
CA GLN A 31 0.48 -150.99 60.01
C GLN A 31 1.49 -149.85 59.76
N ARG A 32 2.54 -149.74 60.58
CA ARG A 32 3.63 -148.77 60.35
C ARG A 32 4.39 -149.07 59.09
N GLU A 33 4.73 -150.34 58.85
CA GLU A 33 5.44 -150.75 57.64
C GLU A 33 4.57 -150.47 56.40
N HIS A 34 3.26 -150.68 56.47
CA HIS A 34 2.33 -150.41 55.37
C HIS A 34 2.19 -148.90 55.07
N GLU A 35 2.04 -148.06 56.10
CA GLU A 35 2.01 -146.60 55.94
C GLU A 35 3.36 -146.04 55.48
N LYS A 36 4.49 -146.58 55.98
CA LYS A 36 5.84 -146.25 55.50
C LYS A 36 6.00 -146.62 54.01
N ASN A 37 5.55 -147.80 53.59
CA ASN A 37 5.56 -148.20 52.18
C ASN A 37 4.67 -147.28 51.33
N ARG A 38 3.48 -146.91 51.83
CA ARG A 38 2.59 -145.96 51.14
C ARG A 38 3.25 -144.59 50.98
N LEU A 39 3.93 -144.11 52.02
CA LEU A 39 4.69 -142.86 51.98
C LEU A 39 5.91 -142.96 51.06
N GLU A 40 6.62 -144.09 51.03
CA GLU A 40 7.70 -144.34 50.07
C GLU A 40 7.21 -144.38 48.63
N ILE A 41 6.06 -145.00 48.36
CA ILE A 41 5.43 -145.01 47.03
C ILE A 41 4.97 -143.60 46.64
N ALA A 42 4.32 -142.87 47.55
CA ALA A 42 3.91 -141.50 47.32
C ALA A 42 5.12 -140.58 47.10
N TYR A 43 6.21 -140.79 47.85
CA TYR A 43 7.48 -140.08 47.70
C TYR A 43 8.10 -140.38 46.33
N LYS A 44 8.12 -141.65 45.91
CA LYS A 44 8.59 -142.06 44.57
C LYS A 44 7.75 -141.45 43.46
N ASN A 45 6.42 -141.52 43.57
CA ASN A 45 5.50 -140.91 42.61
C ASN A 45 5.66 -139.38 42.56
N SER A 46 5.84 -138.73 43.70
CA SER A 46 6.12 -137.29 43.75
C SER A 46 7.48 -136.97 43.14
N GLY A 47 8.48 -137.84 43.33
CA GLY A 47 9.78 -137.76 42.66
C GLY A 47 9.65 -137.89 41.15
N ASP A 48 8.87 -138.84 40.64
CA ASP A 48 8.63 -139.02 39.20
C ASP A 48 7.83 -137.85 38.59
N VAL A 49 6.86 -137.30 39.33
CA VAL A 49 6.12 -136.09 38.92
C VAL A 49 7.05 -134.88 38.90
N ILE A 50 7.91 -134.74 39.92
CA ILE A 50 8.94 -133.70 39.98
C ILE A 50 9.93 -133.88 38.83
N ASP A 51 10.40 -135.09 38.52
CA ASP A 51 11.31 -135.33 37.39
C ASP A 51 10.66 -135.05 36.04
N LYS A 52 9.36 -135.37 35.87
CA LYS A 52 8.60 -134.96 34.68
C LYS A 52 8.45 -133.45 34.58
N LEU A 53 8.16 -132.77 35.69
CA LEU A 53 8.05 -131.30 35.73
C LEU A 53 9.42 -130.64 35.51
N ILE A 54 10.50 -131.17 36.08
CA ILE A 54 11.88 -130.71 35.87
C ILE A 54 12.26 -130.91 34.41
N LYS A 55 11.91 -132.03 33.75
CA LYS A 55 12.16 -132.21 32.31
C LYS A 55 11.30 -131.29 31.44
N ALA A 56 10.04 -131.04 31.81
CA ALA A 56 9.18 -130.12 31.06
C ALA A 56 9.61 -128.65 31.21
N HIS A 57 10.13 -128.27 32.38
CA HIS A 57 10.54 -126.92 32.72
C HIS A 57 12.07 -126.76 32.84
N GLU A 58 12.87 -127.71 32.35
CA GLU A 58 14.33 -127.64 32.34
C GLU A 58 14.87 -126.32 31.76
N PRO A 59 14.31 -125.77 30.65
CA PRO A 59 14.71 -124.45 30.17
C PRO A 59 14.36 -123.33 31.15
N ASP A 60 13.19 -123.37 31.80
CA ASP A 60 12.75 -122.34 32.75
C ASP A 60 13.59 -122.37 34.05
N VAL A 61 13.88 -123.57 34.56
CA VAL A 61 14.72 -123.76 35.75
C VAL A 61 16.15 -123.29 35.48
N ASN A 62 16.71 -123.59 34.31
CA ASN A 62 18.04 -123.08 33.92
C ASN A 62 18.04 -121.57 33.71
N ALA A 63 16.98 -120.98 33.15
CA ALA A 63 16.84 -119.53 33.04
C ALA A 63 16.76 -118.86 34.41
N CYS A 64 16.02 -119.46 35.36
CA CYS A 64 15.88 -118.97 36.73
C CYS A 64 17.18 -119.10 37.53
N LEU A 65 17.92 -120.21 37.38
CA LEU A 65 19.22 -120.41 38.02
C LEU A 65 20.28 -119.45 37.47
N ASN A 66 20.29 -119.16 36.17
CA ASN A 66 21.21 -118.19 35.58
C ASN A 66 20.89 -116.75 35.99
N THR A 67 19.61 -116.38 36.04
CA THR A 67 19.22 -115.07 36.57
C THR A 67 19.55 -114.94 38.05
N PHE A 68 19.32 -115.97 38.87
CA PHE A 68 19.70 -115.97 40.28
C PHE A 68 21.22 -115.88 40.48
N ARG A 69 22.02 -116.63 39.71
CA ARG A 69 23.50 -116.52 39.75
C ARG A 69 23.97 -115.11 39.39
N ASN A 70 23.41 -114.52 38.34
CA ASN A 70 23.74 -113.14 37.93
C ASN A 70 23.33 -112.09 38.97
N VAL A 71 22.16 -112.25 39.60
CA VAL A 71 21.70 -111.35 40.66
C VAL A 71 22.57 -111.52 41.91
N SER A 72 22.90 -112.75 42.28
CA SER A 72 23.74 -113.05 43.44
C SER A 72 25.14 -112.46 43.29
N THR A 73 25.81 -112.65 42.14
CA THR A 73 27.13 -112.06 41.86
C THR A 73 27.10 -110.53 41.84
N LYS A 74 26.05 -109.91 41.30
CA LYS A 74 25.86 -108.46 41.38
C LYS A 74 25.67 -107.97 42.82
N ILE A 75 24.89 -108.68 43.62
CA ILE A 75 24.65 -108.32 45.03
C ILE A 75 25.93 -108.48 45.87
N THR A 76 26.72 -109.53 45.66
CA THR A 76 28.02 -109.65 46.35
C THR A 76 28.98 -108.56 45.92
N GLY A 77 29.07 -108.24 44.62
CA GLY A 77 29.86 -107.10 44.13
C GLY A 77 29.42 -105.77 44.74
N PHE A 78 28.11 -105.51 44.83
CA PHE A 78 27.60 -104.32 45.51
C PHE A 78 27.88 -104.30 47.00
N LYS A 79 27.82 -105.45 47.69
CA LYS A 79 28.18 -105.53 49.12
C LYS A 79 29.65 -105.22 49.37
N GLU A 80 30.55 -105.71 48.52
CA GLU A 80 31.99 -105.40 48.61
C GLU A 80 32.26 -103.92 48.28
N GLY A 81 31.68 -103.38 47.21
CA GLY A 81 31.78 -101.96 46.87
C GLY A 81 31.27 -101.06 48.00
N THR A 82 30.13 -101.41 48.61
CA THR A 82 29.57 -100.66 49.74
C THR A 82 30.45 -100.76 50.98
N LYS A 83 31.06 -101.92 51.26
CA LYS A 83 32.07 -102.06 52.32
C LYS A 83 33.29 -101.18 52.06
N ASN A 84 33.76 -101.12 50.82
CA ASN A 84 34.91 -100.29 50.44
C ASN A 84 34.61 -98.79 50.59
N VAL A 85 33.46 -98.33 50.08
CA VAL A 85 33.02 -96.94 50.28
C VAL A 85 32.85 -96.63 51.76
N LYS A 86 32.26 -97.54 52.55
CA LYS A 86 32.09 -97.34 54.00
C LYS A 86 33.44 -97.29 54.73
N ASN A 87 34.41 -98.12 54.36
CA ASN A 87 35.75 -98.09 54.92
C ASN A 87 36.50 -96.81 54.54
N ASN A 88 36.44 -96.38 53.27
CA ASN A 88 37.02 -95.12 52.81
C ASN A 88 36.38 -93.92 53.50
N LEU A 89 35.05 -93.92 53.66
CA LEU A 89 34.34 -92.87 54.37
C LEU A 89 34.80 -92.81 55.82
N ARG A 90 34.94 -93.97 56.49
CA ARG A 90 35.40 -94.07 57.88
C ARG A 90 36.85 -93.59 58.03
N GLN A 91 37.75 -93.99 57.14
CA GLN A 91 39.11 -93.44 57.07
C GLN A 91 39.09 -91.93 56.85
N SER A 92 38.25 -91.42 55.95
CA SER A 92 38.09 -89.99 55.73
C SER A 92 37.59 -89.30 57.00
N THR A 93 36.62 -89.87 57.71
CA THR A 93 36.13 -89.31 58.98
C THR A 93 37.23 -89.27 60.03
N THR A 94 38.02 -90.33 60.16
CA THR A 94 39.14 -90.40 61.12
C THR A 94 40.27 -89.42 60.75
N LEU A 95 40.60 -89.27 59.47
CA LEU A 95 41.57 -88.29 58.99
C LEU A 95 41.07 -86.84 59.19
N LEU A 96 39.78 -86.59 58.99
CA LEU A 96 39.12 -85.30 59.23
C LEU A 96 39.06 -84.97 60.73
N GLU A 97 38.86 -85.95 61.60
CA GLU A 97 38.89 -85.78 63.06
C GLU A 97 40.32 -85.50 63.56
N CYS A 98 41.33 -86.23 63.09
CA CYS A 98 42.72 -86.10 63.56
C CYS A 98 43.39 -84.77 63.19
N ARG A 99 42.82 -84.00 62.26
CA ARG A 99 43.40 -82.74 61.78
C ARG A 99 42.40 -81.59 61.73
N ARG A 100 41.44 -81.56 62.66
CA ARG A 100 40.38 -80.54 62.69
C ARG A 100 40.92 -79.10 62.64
N ASP A 101 42.04 -78.82 63.30
CA ASP A 101 42.63 -77.47 63.31
C ASP A 101 43.42 -77.16 62.03
N ASP A 102 44.21 -78.11 61.50
CA ASP A 102 44.89 -77.96 60.20
C ASP A 102 43.88 -77.79 59.05
N LEU A 103 42.78 -78.56 59.09
CA LEU A 103 41.72 -78.50 58.07
C LEU A 103 40.92 -77.20 58.20
N LYS A 104 40.65 -76.72 59.41
CA LYS A 104 40.08 -75.38 59.62
C LYS A 104 41.00 -74.30 59.07
N LYS A 105 42.31 -74.40 59.34
CA LYS A 105 43.30 -73.45 58.83
C LYS A 105 43.34 -73.46 57.29
N LEU A 106 43.41 -74.64 56.66
CA LEU A 106 43.35 -74.80 55.21
C LEU A 106 42.01 -74.34 54.62
N TRP A 107 40.90 -74.55 55.31
CA TRP A 107 39.60 -74.08 54.86
C TRP A 107 39.50 -72.56 54.96
N MET A 108 39.99 -71.94 56.04
CA MET A 108 40.07 -70.48 56.16
C MET A 108 41.02 -69.89 55.10
N GLU A 109 42.18 -70.50 54.87
CA GLU A 109 43.10 -70.11 53.79
C GLU A 109 42.44 -70.27 52.40
N ASN A 110 41.65 -71.32 52.18
CA ASN A 110 40.91 -71.51 50.92
C ASN A 110 39.77 -70.48 50.75
N GLU A 111 39.03 -70.15 51.80
CA GLU A 111 38.03 -69.07 51.77
C GLU A 111 38.68 -67.71 51.52
N GLU A 112 39.82 -67.42 52.15
CA GLU A 112 40.64 -66.23 51.87
C GLU A 112 41.13 -66.23 50.41
N GLN A 113 41.61 -67.36 49.88
CA GLN A 113 42.04 -67.48 48.48
C GLN A 113 40.89 -67.32 47.49
N LYS A 114 39.68 -67.83 47.78
CA LYS A 114 38.49 -67.59 46.96
C LYS A 114 38.11 -66.12 46.97
N TYR A 115 38.19 -65.46 48.13
CA TYR A 115 37.95 -64.03 48.26
C TYR A 115 38.98 -63.22 47.46
N ILE A 116 40.27 -63.58 47.54
CA ILE A 116 41.34 -62.98 46.72
C ILE A 116 41.12 -63.23 45.23
N CYS A 117 40.74 -64.45 44.82
CA CYS A 117 40.43 -64.77 43.42
C CYS A 117 39.25 -63.93 42.90
N ASN A 118 38.25 -63.68 43.73
CA ASN A 118 37.12 -62.84 43.38
C ASN A 118 37.55 -61.37 43.20
N ILE A 119 38.38 -60.85 44.11
CA ILE A 119 38.99 -59.51 44.00
C ILE A 119 39.85 -59.41 42.72
N LEU A 120 40.68 -60.41 42.40
CA LEU A 120 41.50 -60.42 41.19
C LEU A 120 40.67 -60.44 39.91
N LYS A 121 39.54 -61.15 39.89
CA LYS A 121 38.59 -61.12 38.76
C LYS A 121 37.97 -59.74 38.60
N GLN A 122 37.52 -59.11 39.68
CA GLN A 122 37.00 -57.74 39.68
C GLN A 122 38.05 -56.72 39.18
N ILE A 123 39.30 -56.83 39.63
CA ILE A 123 40.41 -55.99 39.15
C ILE A 123 40.69 -56.23 37.66
N SER A 124 40.58 -57.47 37.19
CA SER A 124 40.77 -57.81 35.77
C SER A 124 39.65 -57.23 34.90
N GLU A 125 38.40 -57.24 35.38
CA GLU A 125 37.27 -56.56 34.72
C GLU A 125 37.50 -55.04 34.65
N ILE A 126 38.00 -54.42 35.72
CA ILE A 126 38.35 -52.99 35.75
C ILE A 126 39.49 -52.68 34.76
N LYS A 127 40.48 -53.57 34.61
CA LYS A 127 41.59 -53.40 33.67
C LYS A 127 41.14 -53.47 32.20
N ASN A 128 40.19 -54.35 31.88
CA ASN A 128 39.62 -54.49 30.53
C ASN A 128 38.51 -53.47 30.22
N MET A 129 38.24 -52.55 31.15
CA MET A 129 37.22 -51.53 31.00
C MET A 129 37.59 -50.50 29.91
N GLU A 130 38.86 -50.12 29.80
CA GLU A 130 39.29 -49.09 28.84
C GLU A 130 39.00 -49.51 27.40
N THR A 131 39.30 -50.77 27.04
CA THR A 131 39.04 -51.31 25.71
C THR A 131 37.55 -51.41 25.39
N THR A 132 36.73 -51.82 26.37
CA THR A 132 35.28 -51.93 26.18
C THR A 132 34.60 -50.56 26.08
N ILE A 133 35.09 -49.56 26.82
CA ILE A 133 34.64 -48.17 26.68
C ILE A 133 35.01 -47.62 25.30
N GLU A 134 36.22 -47.89 24.79
CA GLU A 134 36.61 -47.46 23.44
C GLU A 134 35.76 -48.09 22.34
N GLU A 135 35.32 -49.34 22.51
CA GLU A 135 34.38 -50.00 21.61
C GLU A 135 32.99 -49.34 21.66
N TYR A 136 32.44 -49.11 22.85
CA TYR A 136 31.16 -48.41 22.98
C TYR A 136 31.17 -46.98 22.42
N VAL A 137 32.28 -46.25 22.59
CA VAL A 137 32.47 -44.91 22.01
C VAL A 137 32.51 -44.96 20.48
N LYS A 138 33.11 -45.99 19.87
CA LYS A 138 33.10 -46.18 18.41
C LYS A 138 31.70 -46.50 17.87
N ASP A 139 30.92 -47.26 18.64
CA ASP A 139 29.53 -47.60 18.31
C ASP A 139 28.53 -46.45 18.57
N GLY A 140 28.98 -45.36 19.20
CA GLY A 140 28.12 -44.23 19.59
C GLY A 140 27.23 -44.49 20.81
N LYS A 141 27.45 -45.60 21.52
CA LYS A 141 26.66 -46.01 22.69
C LYS A 141 27.24 -45.39 23.97
N PHE A 142 27.13 -44.06 24.09
CA PHE A 142 27.71 -43.33 25.22
C PHE A 142 27.09 -43.72 26.56
N LYS A 143 25.78 -43.97 26.61
CA LYS A 143 25.07 -44.44 27.80
C LYS A 143 25.69 -45.72 28.38
N ASP A 144 25.97 -46.70 27.53
CA ASP A 144 26.55 -47.99 27.96
C ASP A 144 27.99 -47.82 28.46
N ALA A 145 28.77 -46.97 27.78
CA ALA A 145 30.13 -46.62 28.19
C ALA A 145 30.16 -45.97 29.59
N VAL A 146 29.26 -45.02 29.85
CA VAL A 146 29.17 -44.33 31.15
C VAL A 146 28.66 -45.26 32.25
N ASN A 147 27.65 -46.09 31.97
CA ASN A 147 27.14 -47.07 32.94
C ASN A 147 28.22 -48.07 33.36
N LEU A 148 29.03 -48.55 32.41
CA LEU A 148 30.16 -49.43 32.71
C LEU A 148 31.22 -48.72 33.57
N LEU A 149 31.56 -47.47 33.24
CA LEU A 149 32.52 -46.69 34.02
C LEU A 149 31.99 -46.43 35.44
N LYS A 150 30.71 -46.06 35.59
CA LYS A 150 30.09 -45.79 36.89
C LYS A 150 30.02 -47.04 37.76
N LYS A 151 29.68 -48.18 37.17
CA LYS A 151 29.69 -49.49 37.86
C LYS A 151 31.08 -49.78 38.44
N ASN A 152 32.13 -49.53 37.68
CA ASN A 152 33.51 -49.76 38.12
C ASN A 152 34.00 -48.71 39.12
N GLU A 153 33.57 -47.46 39.00
CA GLU A 153 33.83 -46.40 39.98
C GLU A 153 33.22 -46.74 41.35
N ILE A 154 31.96 -47.23 41.38
CA ILE A 154 31.29 -47.70 42.60
C ILE A 154 32.03 -48.90 43.20
N LEU A 155 32.52 -49.83 42.38
CA LEU A 155 33.27 -50.99 42.84
C LEU A 155 34.62 -50.60 43.48
N LEU A 156 35.33 -49.64 42.87
CA LEU A 156 36.60 -49.10 43.36
C LEU A 156 36.45 -48.31 44.67
N ASN A 157 35.38 -47.52 44.80
CA ASN A 157 35.13 -46.70 45.98
C ASN A 157 34.38 -47.45 47.10
N GLY A 158 33.78 -48.60 46.81
CA GLY A 158 33.08 -49.45 47.78
C GLY A 158 33.94 -50.62 48.26
N GLN A 159 33.73 -51.80 47.67
CA GLN A 159 34.35 -53.07 48.09
C GLN A 159 35.89 -53.06 48.04
N LEU A 160 36.47 -52.32 47.09
CA LEU A 160 37.92 -52.29 46.87
C LEU A 160 38.60 -51.05 47.49
N SER A 161 37.87 -50.23 48.25
CA SER A 161 38.37 -48.96 48.81
C SER A 161 39.60 -49.14 49.72
N CYS A 162 39.65 -50.24 50.48
CA CYS A 162 40.71 -50.59 51.44
C CYS A 162 42.07 -50.90 50.78
N ILE A 163 42.14 -51.04 49.45
CA ILE A 163 43.38 -51.46 48.75
C ILE A 163 44.11 -50.21 48.22
N GLU A 164 45.16 -49.76 48.93
CA GLU A 164 46.00 -48.61 48.51
C GLU A 164 46.68 -48.81 47.15
N GLY A 165 47.04 -50.05 46.80
CA GLY A 165 47.65 -50.39 45.51
C GLY A 165 46.75 -50.11 44.28
N LEU A 166 45.46 -49.84 44.49
CA LEU A 166 44.52 -49.45 43.44
C LEU A 166 44.48 -47.94 43.19
N SER A 167 45.29 -47.13 43.89
CA SER A 167 45.35 -45.67 43.70
C SER A 167 45.60 -45.26 42.24
N GLN A 168 46.54 -45.92 41.55
CA GLN A 168 46.83 -45.67 40.14
C GLN A 168 45.63 -46.01 39.23
N ILE A 169 44.90 -47.07 39.53
CA ILE A 169 43.69 -47.47 38.79
C ILE A 169 42.56 -46.47 39.05
N ARG A 170 42.41 -45.97 40.29
CA ARG A 170 41.47 -44.88 40.62
C ARG A 170 41.78 -43.61 39.82
N HIS A 171 43.06 -43.22 39.71
CA HIS A 171 43.48 -42.11 38.86
C HIS A 171 43.19 -42.37 37.37
N ASN A 172 43.47 -43.57 36.86
CA ASN A 172 43.17 -43.92 35.47
C ASN A 172 41.67 -43.86 35.17
N VAL A 173 40.81 -44.37 36.06
CA VAL A 173 39.35 -44.29 35.93
C VAL A 173 38.87 -42.83 35.92
N HIS A 174 39.45 -41.98 36.77
CA HIS A 174 39.16 -40.55 36.75
C HIS A 174 39.59 -39.89 35.42
N ASP A 175 40.77 -40.24 34.89
CA ASP A 175 41.25 -39.70 33.61
C ASP A 175 40.40 -40.17 32.44
N ILE A 176 39.98 -41.43 32.44
CA ILE A 176 39.02 -41.99 31.49
C ILE A 176 37.68 -41.26 31.58
N SER A 177 37.19 -40.97 32.80
CA SER A 177 35.96 -40.19 33.01
C SER A 177 36.04 -38.81 32.37
N LYS A 178 37.13 -38.06 32.59
CA LYS A 178 37.36 -36.74 31.99
C LYS A 178 37.45 -36.82 30.46
N LYS A 179 38.18 -37.81 29.93
CA LYS A 179 38.32 -38.05 28.47
C LYS A 179 36.99 -38.42 27.83
N LEU A 180 36.21 -39.29 28.47
CA LEU A 180 34.90 -39.73 27.98
C LEU A 180 33.92 -38.55 27.97
N LEU A 181 33.85 -37.77 29.05
CA LEU A 181 33.01 -36.56 29.11
C LEU A 181 33.35 -35.58 27.98
N THR A 182 34.64 -35.30 27.76
CA THR A 182 35.09 -34.41 26.68
C THR A 182 34.67 -34.93 25.31
N LYS A 183 34.80 -36.26 25.07
CA LYS A 183 34.37 -36.89 23.81
C LYS A 183 32.86 -36.81 23.59
N ILE A 184 32.05 -37.01 24.64
CA ILE A 184 30.59 -36.88 24.54
C ILE A 184 30.20 -35.44 24.21
N ILE A 185 30.83 -34.44 24.86
CA ILE A 185 30.62 -33.02 24.56
C ILE A 185 30.99 -32.69 23.11
N ASP A 186 32.15 -33.14 22.65
CA ASP A 186 32.60 -32.91 21.28
C ASP A 186 31.69 -33.58 20.25
N ASP A 187 31.20 -34.80 20.51
CA ASP A 187 30.24 -35.49 19.63
C ASP A 187 28.87 -34.79 19.61
N LEU A 188 28.39 -34.33 20.77
CA LEU A 188 27.14 -33.58 20.87
C LEU A 188 27.22 -32.25 20.09
N LEU A 189 28.30 -31.48 20.28
CA LEU A 189 28.56 -30.24 19.52
C LEU A 189 28.70 -30.52 18.02
N ARG A 190 29.29 -31.66 17.65
CA ARG A 190 29.38 -32.10 16.25
C ARG A 190 28.00 -32.32 15.65
N VAL A 191 27.10 -33.02 16.35
CA VAL A 191 25.73 -33.30 15.88
C VAL A 191 24.88 -32.02 15.81
N ILE A 192 25.03 -31.11 16.76
CA ILE A 192 24.16 -29.95 16.91
C ILE A 192 24.60 -28.74 16.06
N ILE A 193 25.91 -28.55 15.84
CA ILE A 193 26.46 -27.38 15.12
C ILE A 193 27.14 -27.81 13.82
N ILE A 194 28.12 -28.71 13.88
CA ILE A 194 28.98 -29.00 12.72
C ILE A 194 28.20 -29.71 11.60
N GLU A 195 27.49 -30.80 11.91
CA GLU A 195 26.77 -31.58 10.91
C GLU A 195 25.69 -30.78 10.16
N PRO A 196 24.86 -29.94 10.80
CA PRO A 196 23.89 -29.08 10.10
C PRO A 196 24.57 -28.12 9.11
N PHE A 197 25.68 -27.49 9.51
CA PHE A 197 26.44 -26.60 8.64
C PHE A 197 27.03 -27.34 7.45
N GLU A 198 27.71 -28.46 7.71
CA GLU A 198 28.35 -29.28 6.67
C GLU A 198 27.32 -29.85 5.68
N LYS A 199 26.13 -30.27 6.14
CA LYS A 199 25.05 -30.75 5.25
C LYS A 199 24.63 -29.70 4.24
N HIS A 200 24.48 -28.45 4.67
CA HIS A 200 24.17 -27.34 3.77
C HIS A 200 25.31 -27.11 2.76
N LEU A 201 26.57 -27.11 3.22
CA LEU A 201 27.73 -26.95 2.35
C LEU A 201 27.83 -28.07 1.31
N VAL A 202 27.61 -29.33 1.70
CA VAL A 202 27.57 -30.47 0.78
C VAL A 202 26.45 -30.30 -0.24
N SER A 203 25.29 -29.78 0.15
CA SER A 203 24.21 -29.47 -0.79
C SER A 203 24.60 -28.41 -1.81
N LEU A 204 25.34 -27.36 -1.40
CA LEU A 204 25.85 -26.35 -2.32
C LEU A 204 26.88 -26.96 -3.27
N ILE A 205 27.87 -27.69 -2.74
CA ILE A 205 28.96 -28.33 -3.49
C ILE A 205 28.43 -29.31 -4.55
N LYS A 206 27.36 -30.07 -4.25
CA LYS A 206 26.73 -31.03 -5.19
C LYS A 206 26.19 -30.37 -6.47
N ASN A 207 25.79 -29.10 -6.40
CA ASN A 207 25.17 -28.39 -7.53
C ASN A 207 26.19 -27.83 -8.53
N ILE A 208 27.49 -28.06 -8.33
CA ILE A 208 28.56 -27.39 -9.08
C ILE A 208 29.45 -28.39 -9.81
N ASN A 209 30.10 -27.90 -10.87
CA ASN A 209 30.96 -28.67 -11.75
C ASN A 209 32.15 -29.31 -11.00
N LYS A 210 32.47 -30.56 -11.32
CA LYS A 210 33.50 -31.37 -10.62
C LYS A 210 34.92 -30.80 -10.74
N ASN A 211 35.19 -29.96 -11.74
CA ASN A 211 36.53 -29.44 -12.01
C ASN A 211 36.96 -28.40 -10.97
N THR A 212 36.07 -27.51 -10.52
CA THR A 212 36.38 -26.49 -9.50
C THR A 212 36.54 -27.09 -8.10
N LEU A 213 35.89 -28.23 -7.83
CA LEU A 213 36.04 -28.94 -6.55
C LEU A 213 37.48 -29.44 -6.30
N GLN A 214 38.25 -29.72 -7.36
CA GLN A 214 39.58 -30.33 -7.20
C GLN A 214 40.59 -29.41 -6.50
N GLU A 215 40.42 -28.09 -6.59
CA GLU A 215 41.35 -27.12 -6.02
C GLU A 215 41.16 -26.90 -4.51
N SER A 216 39.97 -27.14 -3.98
CA SER A 216 39.67 -26.92 -2.56
C SER A 216 39.83 -28.20 -1.73
N GLU A 217 40.83 -28.21 -0.85
CA GLU A 217 41.07 -29.30 0.10
C GLU A 217 39.85 -29.54 1.01
N LEU A 218 39.17 -28.47 1.43
CA LEU A 218 38.02 -28.54 2.31
C LEU A 218 36.79 -29.13 1.60
N CYS A 219 36.52 -28.72 0.35
CA CYS A 219 35.43 -29.30 -0.44
C CYS A 219 35.62 -30.82 -0.64
N ASN A 220 36.85 -31.25 -0.91
CA ASN A 220 37.19 -32.67 -1.05
C ASN A 220 37.03 -33.43 0.28
N LYS A 221 37.48 -32.87 1.40
CA LYS A 221 37.30 -33.47 2.74
C LYS A 221 35.82 -33.65 3.09
N LEU A 222 34.98 -32.64 2.83
CA LEU A 222 33.54 -32.73 3.08
C LEU A 222 32.86 -33.77 2.18
N LEU A 223 33.20 -33.78 0.88
CA LEU A 223 32.65 -34.75 -0.06
C LEU A 223 33.06 -36.19 0.31
N GLN A 224 34.31 -36.40 0.73
CA GLN A 224 34.81 -37.70 1.18
C GLN A 224 34.15 -38.16 2.49
N LYS A 225 33.96 -37.25 3.45
CA LYS A 225 33.31 -37.52 4.74
C LYS A 225 31.88 -38.05 4.55
N TYR A 226 31.13 -37.43 3.64
CA TYR A 226 29.74 -37.80 3.36
C TYR A 226 29.60 -38.79 2.19
N GLN A 227 30.70 -39.25 1.58
CA GLN A 227 30.67 -40.16 0.43
C GLN A 227 30.03 -41.52 0.76
N LYS A 228 30.21 -42.02 1.99
CA LYS A 228 29.56 -43.26 2.43
C LYS A 228 28.02 -43.16 2.45
N SER A 229 27.47 -41.95 2.50
CA SER A 229 26.05 -41.66 2.41
C SER A 229 25.55 -41.46 0.96
N ILE A 230 26.45 -41.40 -0.03
CA ILE A 230 26.12 -41.11 -1.44
C ILE A 230 25.74 -42.38 -2.22
N ASN A 231 26.22 -43.55 -1.82
CA ASN A 231 25.97 -44.78 -2.58
C ASN A 231 24.56 -45.38 -2.37
N SER A 232 23.74 -44.86 -1.46
CA SER A 232 22.29 -45.08 -1.55
C SER A 232 21.69 -44.04 -2.49
N ARG A 233 20.88 -44.49 -3.45
CA ARG A 233 20.22 -43.65 -4.46
C ARG A 233 19.14 -42.72 -3.88
N ASP A 234 19.16 -42.45 -2.59
CA ASP A 234 18.05 -41.88 -1.83
C ASP A 234 18.17 -40.37 -1.60
N PHE A 235 19.25 -39.71 -2.03
CA PHE A 235 19.33 -38.24 -2.02
C PHE A 235 18.59 -37.57 -3.21
N GLY A 236 17.46 -38.16 -3.61
CA GLY A 236 16.48 -37.51 -4.47
C GLY A 236 15.68 -36.51 -3.65
N PHE A 237 15.77 -35.23 -4.00
CA PHE A 237 15.04 -34.12 -3.38
C PHE A 237 13.52 -34.23 -3.61
N THR A 238 12.83 -35.24 -3.08
CA THR A 238 11.36 -35.36 -3.24
C THR A 238 10.60 -36.10 -2.13
N SER A 239 11.22 -36.61 -1.06
CA SER A 239 10.45 -37.24 0.03
C SER A 239 10.76 -36.65 1.40
N THR A 240 9.70 -36.22 2.09
CA THR A 240 9.73 -35.75 3.49
C THR A 240 10.30 -36.79 4.47
N THR A 241 10.32 -38.06 4.08
CA THR A 241 10.72 -39.20 4.91
C THR A 241 12.21 -39.21 5.29
N ASP A 242 13.10 -38.73 4.40
CA ASP A 242 14.55 -38.83 4.61
C ASP A 242 15.05 -37.84 5.68
N ASN A 243 14.37 -36.69 5.76
CA ASN A 243 14.63 -35.68 6.79
C ASN A 243 14.20 -36.19 8.17
N ASP A 244 13.07 -36.92 8.24
CA ASP A 244 12.55 -37.48 9.48
C ASP A 244 13.44 -38.60 10.04
N GLU A 245 13.98 -39.49 9.20
CA GLU A 245 14.90 -40.54 9.66
C GLU A 245 16.22 -39.93 10.18
N CYS A 246 16.73 -38.89 9.51
CA CYS A 246 17.91 -38.17 9.94
C CYS A 246 17.67 -37.45 11.29
N MET A 247 16.51 -36.81 11.45
CA MET A 247 16.09 -36.19 12.72
C MET A 247 15.94 -37.24 13.83
N TYR A 248 15.40 -38.41 13.52
CA TYR A 248 15.24 -39.50 14.50
C TYR A 248 16.60 -40.03 14.99
N LYS A 249 17.55 -40.27 14.08
CA LYS A 249 18.92 -40.68 14.43
C LYS A 249 19.64 -39.62 15.26
N ALA A 250 19.46 -38.34 14.94
CA ALA A 250 20.03 -37.25 15.72
C ALA A 250 19.39 -37.16 17.12
N CYS A 251 18.07 -37.30 17.21
CA CYS A 251 17.33 -37.32 18.47
C CYS A 251 17.82 -38.45 19.39
N ALA A 252 18.00 -39.67 18.86
CA ALA A 252 18.55 -40.80 19.60
C ALA A 252 19.94 -40.51 20.17
N LYS A 253 20.85 -39.96 19.35
CA LYS A 253 22.22 -39.60 19.79
C LYS A 253 22.24 -38.50 20.85
N ILE A 254 21.37 -37.50 20.70
CA ILE A 254 21.22 -36.40 21.66
C ILE A 254 20.69 -36.95 22.99
N SER A 255 19.66 -37.81 22.95
CA SER A 255 19.12 -38.50 24.13
C SER A 255 20.19 -39.34 24.82
N ASP A 256 20.94 -40.16 24.08
CA ASP A 256 22.02 -41.00 24.63
C ASP A 256 23.12 -40.16 25.29
N SER A 257 23.45 -39.00 24.73
CA SER A 257 24.45 -38.07 25.28
C SER A 257 23.96 -37.38 26.56
N ILE A 258 22.71 -36.95 26.61
CA ILE A 258 22.10 -36.33 27.80
C ILE A 258 21.98 -37.35 28.93
N GLU A 259 21.50 -38.57 28.62
CA GLU A 259 21.43 -39.65 29.60
C GLU A 259 22.82 -40.00 30.14
N ALA A 260 23.85 -40.01 29.28
CA ALA A 260 25.24 -40.19 29.69
C ALA A 260 25.72 -39.08 30.65
N PHE A 261 25.37 -37.82 30.41
CA PHE A 261 25.69 -36.72 31.34
C PHE A 261 24.92 -36.81 32.66
N ALA A 262 23.66 -37.25 32.61
CA ALA A 262 22.84 -37.43 33.80
C ALA A 262 23.39 -38.51 34.73
N VAL A 263 23.92 -39.62 34.18
CA VAL A 263 24.58 -40.68 34.98
C VAL A 263 25.88 -40.18 35.62
N PHE A 264 26.60 -39.26 34.97
CA PHE A 264 27.79 -38.65 35.54
C PHE A 264 27.51 -37.62 36.63
N ASP A 265 26.27 -37.13 36.76
CA ASP A 265 25.92 -35.99 37.61
C ASP A 265 26.76 -34.72 37.27
N GLN A 266 27.09 -34.55 35.98
CA GLN A 266 27.96 -33.47 35.46
C GLN A 266 27.30 -32.67 34.33
N VAL A 267 25.97 -32.66 34.25
CA VAL A 267 25.23 -31.96 33.20
C VAL A 267 25.57 -30.47 33.17
N ASP A 268 25.60 -29.78 34.31
CA ASP A 268 25.93 -28.35 34.35
C ASP A 268 27.37 -28.05 33.93
N ALA A 269 28.32 -28.91 34.30
CA ALA A 269 29.71 -28.79 33.87
C ALA A 269 29.84 -28.99 32.36
N ALA A 270 29.09 -29.95 31.80
CA ALA A 270 29.04 -30.19 30.37
C ALA A 270 28.40 -29.00 29.62
N LEU A 271 27.27 -28.46 30.11
CA LEU A 271 26.61 -27.28 29.53
C LEU A 271 27.53 -26.06 29.53
N ASN A 272 28.25 -25.79 30.62
CA ASN A 272 29.23 -24.70 30.67
C ASN A 272 30.38 -24.88 29.66
N GLN A 273 30.86 -26.11 29.47
CA GLN A 273 31.88 -26.40 28.44
C GLN A 273 31.32 -26.26 27.02
N ILE A 274 30.06 -26.64 26.80
CA ILE A 274 29.35 -26.45 25.53
C ILE A 274 29.29 -24.96 25.20
N TYR A 275 28.84 -24.11 26.14
CA TYR A 275 28.76 -22.67 25.93
C TYR A 275 30.11 -22.03 25.59
N LEU A 276 31.21 -22.47 26.21
CA LEU A 276 32.55 -21.96 25.92
C LEU A 276 33.06 -22.36 24.53
N LYS A 277 32.74 -23.57 24.06
CA LYS A 277 33.19 -24.09 22.76
C LYS A 277 32.31 -23.64 21.60
N GLU A 278 31.02 -23.45 21.84
CA GLU A 278 29.99 -23.13 20.85
C GLU A 278 30.33 -21.89 20.03
N SER A 279 30.70 -20.78 20.67
CA SER A 279 31.09 -19.55 19.98
C SER A 279 32.26 -19.76 19.00
N THR A 280 33.29 -20.51 19.42
CA THR A 280 34.45 -20.79 18.57
C THR A 280 34.12 -21.74 17.40
N LEU A 281 33.21 -22.68 17.62
CA LEU A 281 32.77 -23.62 16.59
C LEU A 281 31.88 -22.92 15.56
N CYS A 282 30.94 -22.06 15.99
CA CYS A 282 30.14 -21.26 15.07
C CYS A 282 31.02 -20.38 14.18
N GLN A 283 32.03 -19.70 14.74
CA GLN A 283 32.97 -18.91 13.96
C GLN A 283 33.75 -19.75 12.94
N LYS A 284 34.20 -20.96 13.34
CA LYS A 284 34.88 -21.89 12.44
C LYS A 284 33.96 -22.33 11.30
N CYS A 285 32.72 -22.73 11.57
CA CYS A 285 31.76 -23.17 10.56
C CYS A 285 31.37 -22.05 9.59
N VAL A 286 31.28 -20.80 10.08
CA VAL A 286 31.10 -19.60 9.26
C VAL A 286 32.29 -19.40 8.33
N HIS A 287 33.52 -19.51 8.85
CA HIS A 287 34.74 -19.42 8.04
C HIS A 287 34.85 -20.52 6.97
N ASP A 288 34.48 -21.76 7.33
CA ASP A 288 34.42 -22.87 6.36
C ASP A 288 33.40 -22.56 5.25
N THR A 289 32.25 -21.96 5.61
CA THR A 289 31.21 -21.55 4.63
C THR A 289 31.72 -20.48 3.66
N VAL A 290 32.41 -19.46 4.17
CA VAL A 290 33.06 -18.43 3.35
C VAL A 290 34.08 -19.07 2.40
N THR A 291 34.92 -19.98 2.90
CA THR A 291 35.95 -20.66 2.12
C THR A 291 35.35 -21.53 1.02
N VAL A 292 34.27 -22.27 1.32
CA VAL A 292 33.55 -23.06 0.32
C VAL A 292 32.93 -22.17 -0.75
N LEU A 293 32.25 -21.08 -0.38
CA LEU A 293 31.65 -20.17 -1.36
C LEU A 293 32.71 -19.52 -2.26
N ASN A 294 33.83 -19.08 -1.69
CA ASN A 294 34.97 -18.56 -2.47
C ASN A 294 35.58 -19.60 -3.40
N ALA A 295 35.60 -20.88 -3.03
CA ALA A 295 36.08 -21.96 -3.90
C ALA A 295 35.06 -22.33 -5.01
N ILE A 296 33.77 -22.20 -4.71
CA ILE A 296 32.67 -22.51 -5.64
C ILE A 296 32.58 -21.46 -6.75
N THR A 297 32.64 -20.19 -6.37
CA THR A 297 32.61 -19.09 -7.31
C THR A 297 34.04 -18.83 -7.74
N ASN A 298 34.42 -19.27 -8.94
CA ASN A 298 35.68 -18.84 -9.55
C ASN A 298 35.84 -17.32 -9.35
N ASN A 299 37.07 -16.87 -9.11
CA ASN A 299 37.45 -15.48 -8.76
C ASN A 299 36.95 -14.38 -9.73
N GLU A 300 36.15 -14.69 -10.74
CA GLU A 300 35.87 -13.82 -11.87
C GLU A 300 34.90 -12.67 -11.59
N ASN A 301 34.12 -12.62 -10.51
CA ASN A 301 33.32 -11.41 -10.19
C ASN A 301 32.98 -11.35 -8.69
N ARG A 302 33.86 -10.76 -7.88
CA ARG A 302 33.64 -10.46 -6.45
C ARG A 302 32.56 -9.38 -6.25
N ASP A 303 31.31 -9.69 -6.59
CA ASP A 303 30.14 -8.81 -6.53
C ASP A 303 29.37 -8.99 -5.21
N SER A 304 28.65 -7.95 -4.81
CA SER A 304 27.68 -7.86 -3.71
C SER A 304 26.63 -8.99 -3.71
N LYS A 305 26.34 -9.61 -4.85
CA LYS A 305 25.46 -10.78 -4.96
C LYS A 305 26.00 -12.02 -4.22
N LEU A 306 27.32 -12.20 -4.21
CA LEU A 306 27.95 -13.29 -3.48
C LEU A 306 27.83 -13.09 -1.97
N LEU A 307 27.88 -11.84 -1.51
CA LEU A 307 27.61 -11.50 -0.12
C LEU A 307 26.17 -11.84 0.27
N TYR A 308 25.18 -11.54 -0.58
CA TYR A 308 23.80 -11.98 -0.38
C TYR A 308 23.69 -13.51 -0.25
N GLN A 309 24.36 -14.26 -1.12
CA GLN A 309 24.39 -15.72 -1.07
C GLN A 309 25.05 -16.24 0.22
N LEU A 310 26.15 -15.63 0.66
CA LEU A 310 26.81 -15.94 1.92
C LEU A 310 25.86 -15.76 3.10
N ILE A 311 25.26 -14.58 3.23
CA ILE A 311 24.33 -14.27 4.34
C ILE A 311 23.13 -15.24 4.33
N GLN A 312 22.56 -15.53 3.16
CA GLN A 312 21.45 -16.47 3.03
C GLN A 312 21.84 -17.90 3.43
N SER A 313 23.05 -18.34 3.07
CA SER A 313 23.58 -19.65 3.43
C SER A 313 23.79 -19.74 4.94
N LEU A 314 24.39 -18.71 5.55
CA LEU A 314 24.59 -18.63 6.99
C LEU A 314 23.26 -18.62 7.76
N ILE A 315 22.26 -17.85 7.32
CA ILE A 315 20.92 -17.85 7.92
C ILE A 315 20.31 -19.25 7.88
N THR A 316 20.46 -19.95 6.75
CA THR A 316 19.94 -21.33 6.59
C THR A 316 20.64 -22.30 7.54
N GLN A 317 21.97 -22.23 7.62
CA GLN A 317 22.76 -23.07 8.52
C GLN A 317 22.45 -22.81 10.00
N PHE A 318 22.27 -21.54 10.40
CA PHE A 318 21.83 -21.19 11.74
C PHE A 318 20.43 -21.72 12.05
N ARG A 319 19.48 -21.59 11.12
CA ARG A 319 18.13 -22.17 11.28
C ARG A 319 18.15 -23.68 11.41
N ASP A 320 19.00 -24.36 10.63
CA ASP A 320 19.09 -25.82 10.71
C ASP A 320 19.73 -26.25 12.03
N SER A 321 20.84 -25.63 12.45
CA SER A 321 21.45 -25.91 13.76
C SER A 321 20.50 -25.57 14.94
N TYR A 322 19.66 -24.55 14.83
CA TYR A 322 18.61 -24.26 15.80
C TYR A 322 17.58 -25.40 15.97
N LYS A 323 17.25 -26.14 14.90
CA LYS A 323 16.34 -27.30 14.99
C LYS A 323 16.94 -28.39 15.88
N TYR A 324 18.25 -28.62 15.80
CA TYR A 324 18.94 -29.60 16.65
C TYR A 324 19.06 -29.11 18.11
N HIS A 325 19.31 -27.82 18.32
CA HIS A 325 19.24 -27.22 19.67
C HIS A 325 17.84 -27.34 20.29
N SER A 326 16.78 -27.20 19.48
CA SER A 326 15.41 -27.40 19.94
C SER A 326 15.14 -28.86 20.38
N ILE A 327 15.76 -29.83 19.71
CA ILE A 327 15.72 -31.24 20.12
C ILE A 327 16.49 -31.44 21.42
N LEU A 328 17.71 -30.90 21.53
CA LEU A 328 18.51 -30.93 22.76
C LEU A 328 17.69 -30.46 23.97
N ILE A 329 16.94 -29.37 23.82
CA ILE A 329 16.11 -28.83 24.91
C ILE A 329 14.93 -29.72 25.25
N LYS A 330 14.25 -30.29 24.23
CA LYS A 330 13.17 -31.24 24.48
C LYS A 330 13.68 -32.43 25.28
N GLU A 331 14.86 -32.94 24.95
CA GLU A 331 15.48 -34.05 25.67
C GLU A 331 15.96 -33.65 27.07
N LEU A 332 16.61 -32.48 27.24
CA LEU A 332 16.98 -31.95 28.56
C LEU A 332 15.77 -31.77 29.47
N SER A 333 14.64 -31.30 28.91
CA SER A 333 13.40 -31.06 29.67
C SER A 333 12.75 -32.33 30.23
N LYS A 334 13.10 -33.51 29.72
CA LYS A 334 12.66 -34.80 30.29
C LYS A 334 13.25 -35.04 31.68
N HIS A 335 14.38 -34.43 31.99
CA HIS A 335 15.02 -34.49 33.31
C HIS A 335 14.57 -33.28 34.14
N ALA A 336 13.70 -33.53 35.14
CA ALA A 336 13.03 -32.49 35.92
C ALA A 336 13.97 -31.41 36.52
N ILE A 337 15.20 -31.80 36.87
CA ILE A 337 16.22 -30.94 37.48
C ILE A 337 16.66 -29.80 36.53
N TYR A 338 16.64 -30.02 35.21
CA TYR A 338 17.24 -29.09 34.23
C TYR A 338 16.20 -28.26 33.45
N LYS A 339 14.92 -28.41 33.79
CA LYS A 339 13.82 -27.73 33.09
C LYS A 339 13.94 -26.19 33.17
N GLU A 340 14.50 -25.66 34.25
CA GLU A 340 14.72 -24.22 34.44
C GLU A 340 15.86 -23.65 33.57
N ASN A 341 16.91 -24.43 33.30
CA ASN A 341 18.08 -24.00 32.50
C ASN A 341 17.84 -24.07 30.98
N CYS A 342 16.73 -24.69 30.53
CA CYS A 342 16.43 -24.93 29.12
C CYS A 342 16.36 -23.67 28.23
N PRO A 343 15.74 -22.55 28.65
CA PRO A 343 15.70 -21.33 27.81
C PRO A 343 17.08 -20.68 27.62
N ILE A 344 17.94 -20.75 28.64
CA ILE A 344 19.27 -20.13 28.65
C ILE A 344 20.16 -20.69 27.54
N VAL A 345 20.02 -22.00 27.24
CA VAL A 345 20.77 -22.67 26.16
C VAL A 345 20.52 -22.00 24.81
N LEU A 346 19.25 -21.74 24.44
CA LEU A 346 18.92 -21.09 23.16
C LEU A 346 19.42 -19.65 23.11
N GLU A 347 19.31 -18.94 24.23
CA GLU A 347 19.79 -17.56 24.30
C GLU A 347 21.30 -17.49 24.03
N LYS A 348 22.10 -18.38 24.64
CA LYS A 348 23.55 -18.44 24.44
C LYS A 348 23.95 -18.85 23.03
N TYR A 349 23.21 -19.77 22.41
CA TYR A 349 23.38 -20.11 21.00
C TYR A 349 23.14 -18.90 20.10
N TRP A 350 22.00 -18.21 20.28
CA TRP A 350 21.68 -17.03 19.47
C TRP A 350 22.64 -15.86 19.70
N GLU A 351 23.16 -15.66 20.93
CA GLU A 351 24.25 -14.72 21.21
C GLU A 351 25.51 -15.06 20.36
N SER A 352 25.87 -16.35 20.29
CA SER A 352 27.00 -16.83 19.49
C SER A 352 26.79 -16.64 17.99
N CYS A 353 25.60 -16.98 17.47
CA CYS A 353 25.26 -16.78 16.06
C CYS A 353 25.25 -15.30 15.67
N GLN A 354 24.66 -14.43 16.49
CA GLN A 354 24.64 -12.99 16.26
C GLN A 354 26.05 -12.42 16.20
N ARG A 355 26.93 -12.80 17.14
CA ARG A 355 28.33 -12.36 17.14
C ARG A 355 29.08 -12.81 15.89
N ALA A 356 28.95 -14.08 15.50
CA ALA A 356 29.60 -14.59 14.30
C ALA A 356 29.07 -13.92 13.01
N MET A 357 27.78 -13.61 12.95
CA MET A 357 27.18 -12.86 11.84
C MET A 357 27.68 -11.41 11.80
N GLN A 358 27.74 -10.72 12.94
CA GLN A 358 28.27 -9.36 13.05
C GLN A 358 29.74 -9.25 12.63
N ASP A 359 30.58 -10.23 12.99
CA ASP A 359 31.99 -10.27 12.58
C ASP A 359 32.11 -10.32 11.04
N VAL A 360 31.36 -11.21 10.38
CA VAL A 360 31.34 -11.33 8.91
C VAL A 360 30.84 -10.05 8.26
N ILE A 361 29.76 -9.46 8.77
CA ILE A 361 29.19 -8.23 8.20
C ILE A 361 30.18 -7.08 8.37
N SER A 362 30.80 -6.94 9.54
CA SER A 362 31.77 -5.86 9.83
C SER A 362 32.95 -5.89 8.87
N ASP A 363 33.43 -7.09 8.54
CA ASP A 363 34.53 -7.28 7.58
C ASP A 363 34.13 -6.86 6.14
N HIS A 364 32.84 -6.94 5.77
CA HIS A 364 32.36 -6.58 4.42
C HIS A 364 31.83 -5.14 4.29
N LEU A 365 31.50 -4.48 5.41
CA LEU A 365 30.96 -3.11 5.45
C LEU A 365 32.00 -2.03 5.82
N ASP A 366 33.27 -2.41 5.98
CA ASP A 366 34.38 -1.50 6.33
C ASP A 366 34.17 -0.73 7.65
N ILE A 367 33.59 -1.38 8.67
CA ILE A 367 33.29 -0.73 9.98
C ILE A 367 34.57 -0.53 10.82
N TRP A 368 35.61 -1.34 10.57
CA TRP A 368 36.89 -1.29 11.29
C TRP A 368 38.11 -1.31 10.35
N PRO A 369 38.39 -0.22 9.59
CA PRO A 369 39.65 -0.12 8.85
C PRO A 369 40.86 -0.14 9.81
N GLN A 370 40.66 0.28 11.07
CA GLN A 370 41.70 0.40 12.11
C GLN A 370 42.28 -0.95 12.62
N ARG A 371 41.78 -2.12 12.19
CA ARG A 371 42.56 -3.36 12.37
C ARG A 371 43.73 -3.46 11.39
N PHE A 372 43.76 -2.66 10.33
CA PHE A 372 44.87 -2.62 9.38
C PHE A 372 45.87 -1.49 9.66
N ASN A 373 45.45 -0.34 10.20
CA ASN A 373 46.29 0.86 10.23
C ASN A 373 46.88 1.28 11.58
N LYS A 374 46.96 0.40 12.58
CA LYS A 374 47.60 0.76 13.88
C LYS A 374 49.14 0.81 13.87
N ASN A 375 49.77 0.87 12.70
CA ASN A 375 51.24 0.89 12.57
C ASN A 375 51.77 2.15 11.88
N GLU A 376 51.19 3.34 12.09
CA GLU A 376 51.91 4.57 11.75
C GLU A 376 51.37 5.76 12.56
N SER A 377 52.26 6.51 13.19
CA SER A 377 52.04 7.75 13.96
C SER A 377 51.45 7.64 15.39
N SER A 378 52.23 7.12 16.33
CA SER A 378 52.31 7.74 17.67
C SER A 378 53.66 7.40 18.30
N SER A 379 54.55 8.37 18.23
CA SER A 379 55.74 8.44 19.07
C SER A 379 55.29 8.57 20.52
N ASP A 380 55.10 7.46 21.23
CA ASP A 380 55.11 7.50 22.68
C ASP A 380 55.73 6.24 23.30
N ASN A 381 56.75 6.51 24.10
CA ASN A 381 57.83 5.65 24.56
C ASN A 381 57.44 4.66 25.67
N ASN A 382 56.26 4.04 25.62
CA ASN A 382 55.88 3.02 26.61
C ASN A 382 56.19 1.62 26.12
N LYS A 383 57.48 1.25 26.30
CA LYS A 383 58.03 -0.11 26.21
C LYS A 383 57.22 -1.11 27.04
N LEU A 384 56.20 -1.73 26.44
CA LEU A 384 55.79 -3.08 26.84
C LEU A 384 56.80 -4.05 26.23
N LEU A 385 57.86 -4.31 26.98
CA LEU A 385 59.09 -4.98 26.54
C LEU A 385 58.94 -6.47 26.21
N PHE A 386 57.78 -7.10 26.43
CA PHE A 386 57.59 -8.53 26.14
C PHE A 386 56.13 -8.81 25.76
N ARG A 387 55.89 -9.16 24.49
CA ARG A 387 54.65 -9.83 24.08
C ARG A 387 55.02 -11.24 23.61
N PHE A 388 54.71 -12.22 24.44
CA PHE A 388 54.77 -13.63 24.08
C PHE A 388 53.64 -13.92 23.08
N SER A 389 53.93 -13.84 21.80
CA SER A 389 53.13 -14.50 20.76
C SER A 389 53.89 -15.74 20.31
N CYS A 390 53.25 -16.91 20.42
CA CYS A 390 53.76 -18.26 20.12
C CYS A 390 54.15 -18.47 18.63
N GLY A 391 54.99 -17.61 18.07
CA GLY A 391 55.44 -17.67 16.67
C GLY A 391 56.87 -18.18 16.49
N ALA A 392 57.63 -18.38 17.57
CA ALA A 392 59.04 -18.80 17.48
C ALA A 392 59.24 -20.26 17.04
N LEU A 393 58.18 -21.04 16.79
CA LEU A 393 58.34 -22.44 16.42
C LEU A 393 58.17 -22.77 14.94
N MET A 394 57.76 -21.85 14.05
CA MET A 394 57.60 -22.19 12.63
C MET A 394 58.31 -21.18 11.73
N SER A 395 59.60 -21.41 11.57
CA SER A 395 60.45 -20.85 10.53
C SER A 395 60.07 -21.42 9.16
N SER A 396 59.25 -20.71 8.40
CA SER A 396 59.23 -20.79 6.93
C SER A 396 58.91 -19.40 6.38
N GLN A 397 59.91 -18.79 5.78
CA GLN A 397 59.91 -17.46 5.19
C GLN A 397 58.99 -17.42 3.95
N GLY A 398 58.20 -16.36 3.85
CA GLY A 398 57.51 -15.93 2.62
C GLY A 398 56.02 -16.25 2.59
N ALA A 399 55.18 -15.19 2.62
CA ALA A 399 53.75 -15.14 2.25
C ALA A 399 52.71 -14.74 3.35
N VAL A 400 53.12 -14.11 4.46
CA VAL A 400 52.12 -13.69 5.50
C VAL A 400 51.38 -12.39 5.17
N GLU A 401 51.74 -11.64 4.12
CA GLU A 401 50.98 -10.43 3.73
C GLU A 401 49.59 -10.72 3.13
N HIS A 402 49.22 -11.97 2.84
CA HIS A 402 47.91 -12.29 2.24
C HIS A 402 46.93 -13.01 3.20
N GLY A 403 47.29 -13.15 4.48
CA GLY A 403 46.56 -14.01 5.43
C GLY A 403 45.19 -13.51 5.92
N LYS A 404 44.77 -12.27 5.62
CA LYS A 404 43.42 -11.77 6.00
C LYS A 404 42.56 -11.27 4.84
N LEU A 405 43.15 -11.00 3.68
CA LEU A 405 42.42 -10.64 2.46
C LEU A 405 41.68 -11.83 1.82
N ASN A 406 42.05 -13.07 2.17
CA ASN A 406 41.49 -14.28 1.57
C ASN A 406 40.10 -14.69 2.09
N ASN A 407 39.53 -13.96 3.06
CA ASN A 407 38.23 -14.30 3.66
C ASN A 407 37.06 -13.42 3.18
N LEU A 408 37.29 -12.51 2.23
CA LEU A 408 36.24 -11.65 1.72
C LEU A 408 35.69 -12.19 0.40
N VAL A 409 34.37 -12.26 0.31
CA VAL A 409 33.67 -12.74 -0.89
C VAL A 409 33.48 -11.60 -1.89
N CYS A 410 33.34 -10.36 -1.40
CA CYS A 410 33.29 -9.14 -2.21
C CYS A 410 34.24 -8.07 -1.66
N GLN A 411 34.47 -7.00 -2.42
CA GLN A 411 35.23 -5.84 -1.93
C GLN A 411 34.50 -5.16 -0.77
N THR A 412 35.26 -4.63 0.19
CA THR A 412 34.70 -3.91 1.35
C THR A 412 34.11 -2.58 0.91
N ASP A 413 32.80 -2.41 1.11
CA ASP A 413 32.08 -1.19 0.77
C ASP A 413 30.90 -1.03 1.74
N PRO A 414 30.73 0.12 2.42
CA PRO A 414 29.55 0.41 3.20
C PRO A 414 28.23 0.21 2.42
N TYR A 415 28.19 0.47 1.11
CA TYR A 415 27.00 0.30 0.27
C TYR A 415 26.60 -1.17 0.07
N ASN A 416 27.45 -2.13 0.42
CA ASN A 416 27.08 -3.54 0.48
C ASN A 416 25.89 -3.79 1.43
N ILE A 417 25.62 -2.90 2.39
CA ILE A 417 24.45 -3.03 3.28
C ILE A 417 23.13 -3.02 2.50
N ILE A 418 23.04 -2.33 1.36
CA ILE A 418 21.81 -2.25 0.55
C ILE A 418 21.37 -3.64 0.09
N THR A 419 22.31 -4.51 -0.29
CA THR A 419 21.98 -5.83 -0.83
C THR A 419 21.53 -6.80 0.26
N ILE A 420 22.10 -6.69 1.46
CA ILE A 420 21.87 -7.67 2.55
C ILE A 420 20.91 -7.20 3.64
N PHE A 421 20.56 -5.91 3.71
CA PHE A 421 19.77 -5.34 4.80
C PHE A 421 18.45 -6.09 5.04
N HIS A 422 17.69 -6.42 3.99
CA HIS A 422 16.42 -7.12 4.13
C HIS A 422 16.57 -8.50 4.78
N LEU A 423 17.60 -9.26 4.39
CA LEU A 423 17.88 -10.57 4.97
C LEU A 423 18.21 -10.44 6.46
N LEU A 424 19.08 -9.48 6.79
CA LEU A 424 19.55 -9.27 8.15
C LEU A 424 18.46 -8.72 9.07
N ASN A 425 17.65 -7.78 8.58
CA ASN A 425 16.54 -7.21 9.35
C ASN A 425 15.45 -8.27 9.61
N HIS A 426 15.10 -9.08 8.60
CA HIS A 426 14.16 -10.20 8.79
C HIS A 426 14.71 -11.21 9.81
N PHE A 427 15.98 -11.56 9.69
CA PHE A 427 16.62 -12.50 10.62
C PHE A 427 16.71 -11.95 12.04
N ALA A 428 16.98 -10.65 12.21
CA ALA A 428 16.98 -10.00 13.52
C ALA A 428 15.61 -10.03 14.19
N LEU A 429 14.53 -9.77 13.45
CA LEU A 429 13.15 -9.85 13.95
C LEU A 429 12.73 -11.29 14.29
N GLU A 430 13.20 -12.28 13.53
CA GLU A 430 12.98 -13.70 13.82
C GLU A 430 13.64 -14.10 15.16
N ILE A 431 14.88 -13.68 15.38
CA ILE A 431 15.60 -13.92 16.66
C ILE A 431 14.87 -13.27 17.83
N GLN A 432 14.37 -12.05 17.67
CA GLN A 432 13.59 -11.34 18.70
C GLN A 432 12.31 -12.09 19.06
N SER A 433 11.58 -12.61 18.07
CA SER A 433 10.37 -13.42 18.28
C SER A 433 10.64 -14.70 19.06
N ILE A 434 11.78 -15.36 18.79
CA ILE A 434 12.17 -16.62 19.45
C ILE A 434 12.67 -16.36 20.89
N THR A 435 13.58 -15.41 21.06
CA THR A 435 14.26 -15.15 22.35
C THR A 435 13.46 -14.25 23.29
N LYS A 436 12.45 -13.52 22.78
CA LYS A 436 11.69 -12.49 23.50
C LYS A 436 12.58 -11.36 24.08
N LYS A 437 13.80 -11.19 23.57
CA LYS A 437 14.71 -10.09 23.89
C LYS A 437 14.65 -9.04 22.78
N GLU A 438 14.03 -7.90 23.07
CA GLU A 438 13.94 -6.76 22.15
C GLU A 438 14.66 -5.53 22.75
N PRO A 439 15.60 -4.89 22.04
CA PRO A 439 16.20 -5.30 20.76
C PRO A 439 17.27 -6.39 20.93
N CYS A 440 17.45 -7.22 19.91
CA CYS A 440 18.57 -8.17 19.84
C CYS A 440 19.89 -7.48 19.44
N ASP A 441 21.03 -8.11 19.71
CA ASP A 441 22.37 -7.55 19.44
C ASP A 441 22.56 -7.26 17.95
N LEU A 442 22.10 -8.15 17.06
CA LEU A 442 22.20 -7.93 15.61
C LEU A 442 21.39 -6.71 15.16
N TYR A 443 20.17 -6.53 15.69
CA TYR A 443 19.36 -5.35 15.40
C TYR A 443 20.03 -4.07 15.88
N THR A 444 20.58 -4.09 17.10
CA THR A 444 21.32 -2.96 17.69
C THR A 444 22.55 -2.59 16.85
N PHE A 445 23.31 -3.60 16.40
CA PHE A 445 24.45 -3.43 15.52
C PHE A 445 24.06 -2.81 14.16
N LEU A 446 23.01 -3.34 13.50
CA LEU A 446 22.53 -2.79 12.23
C LEU A 446 22.08 -1.34 12.36
N ASN A 447 21.33 -1.04 13.44
CA ASN A 447 20.84 0.30 13.71
C ASN A 447 21.99 1.27 13.98
N SER A 448 22.97 0.89 14.80
CA SER A 448 24.15 1.74 15.05
C SER A 448 24.96 1.95 13.77
N PHE A 449 25.23 0.91 12.97
CA PHE A 449 25.95 1.08 11.71
C PHE A 449 25.22 2.03 10.74
N ILE A 450 23.90 1.84 10.55
CA ILE A 450 23.12 2.65 9.62
C ILE A 450 23.09 4.10 10.09
N MET A 451 22.79 4.33 11.37
CA MET A 451 22.59 5.66 11.94
C MET A 451 23.89 6.43 12.11
N ASP A 452 24.94 5.78 12.61
CA ASP A 452 26.17 6.46 13.04
C ASP A 452 27.24 6.50 11.94
N SER A 453 27.18 5.62 10.94
CA SER A 453 28.23 5.51 9.91
C SER A 453 27.67 5.63 8.49
N PHE A 454 26.65 4.85 8.13
CA PHE A 454 26.18 4.79 6.74
C PHE A 454 25.48 6.09 6.30
N VAL A 455 24.59 6.64 7.12
CA VAL A 455 23.89 7.91 6.80
C VAL A 455 24.90 9.07 6.66
N GLU A 456 25.90 9.17 7.53
CA GLU A 456 26.95 10.20 7.45
C GLU A 456 27.80 10.06 6.17
N LYS A 457 28.11 8.81 5.77
CA LYS A 457 28.83 8.52 4.53
C LYS A 457 28.00 8.94 3.30
N VAL A 458 26.72 8.62 3.27
CA VAL A 458 25.79 9.03 2.21
C VAL A 458 25.73 10.56 2.09
N GLU A 459 25.64 11.27 3.22
CA GLU A 459 25.63 12.74 3.25
C GLU A 459 26.92 13.34 2.66
N LYS A 460 28.09 12.83 3.07
CA LYS A 460 29.39 13.26 2.53
C LYS A 460 29.51 13.02 1.02
N ASP A 461 29.06 11.87 0.55
CA ASP A 461 29.11 11.51 -0.87
C ASP A 461 28.17 12.40 -1.70
N ILE A 462 26.97 12.71 -1.19
CA ILE A 462 26.03 13.64 -1.81
C ILE A 462 26.62 15.05 -1.86
N LEU A 463 27.18 15.54 -0.75
CA LEU A 463 27.81 16.87 -0.69
C LEU A 463 28.98 16.98 -1.67
N GLY A 464 29.84 15.95 -1.74
CA GLY A 464 30.93 15.88 -2.70
C GLY A 464 30.43 15.93 -4.15
N LYS A 465 29.39 15.15 -4.47
CA LYS A 465 28.76 15.16 -5.81
C LYS A 465 28.13 16.52 -6.13
N LEU A 466 27.45 17.17 -5.19
CA LEU A 466 26.87 18.51 -5.38
C LEU A 466 27.96 19.54 -5.67
N ASN A 467 29.04 19.56 -4.89
CA ASN A 467 30.15 20.49 -5.11
C ASN A 467 30.78 20.28 -6.49
N ILE A 468 30.98 19.03 -6.93
CA ILE A 468 31.50 18.72 -8.27
C ILE A 468 30.56 19.22 -9.36
N VAL A 469 29.24 19.06 -9.17
CA VAL A 469 28.24 19.50 -10.15
C VAL A 469 28.21 21.01 -10.27
N PHE A 470 28.21 21.75 -9.16
CA PHE A 470 28.05 23.21 -9.16
C PHE A 470 29.37 23.99 -9.23
N SER A 471 30.52 23.32 -9.24
CA SER A 471 31.84 23.94 -9.49
C SER A 471 32.24 23.97 -10.97
N SER A 472 31.46 23.37 -11.88
CA SER A 472 31.79 23.40 -13.31
C SER A 472 31.54 24.78 -13.92
N ASN A 473 32.18 25.10 -15.04
CA ASN A 473 31.97 26.39 -15.72
C ASN A 473 30.67 26.42 -16.55
N ASP A 474 30.10 25.25 -16.86
CA ASP A 474 28.97 25.04 -17.77
C ASP A 474 27.66 24.62 -17.06
N VAL A 475 27.57 24.80 -15.74
CA VAL A 475 26.45 24.36 -14.87
C VAL A 475 25.09 24.79 -15.41
N TRP A 476 25.01 26.03 -15.86
CA TRP A 476 23.76 26.71 -16.26
C TRP A 476 23.59 26.81 -17.78
N THR A 477 24.48 26.17 -18.56
CA THR A 477 24.47 26.23 -20.04
C THR A 477 24.49 24.84 -20.69
N SER A 478 24.91 23.80 -19.97
CA SER A 478 24.94 22.42 -20.45
C SER A 478 23.53 21.84 -20.59
N ILE A 479 23.10 21.60 -21.82
CA ILE A 479 21.75 21.11 -22.16
C ILE A 479 21.77 19.61 -22.37
N VAL A 480 20.78 18.92 -21.80
CA VAL A 480 20.46 17.51 -22.03
C VAL A 480 19.04 17.42 -22.58
N ASN A 481 18.89 16.81 -23.76
CA ASN A 481 17.58 16.48 -24.30
C ASN A 481 17.09 15.19 -23.66
N VAL A 482 16.10 15.30 -22.79
CA VAL A 482 15.43 14.14 -22.20
C VAL A 482 14.42 13.63 -23.23
N GLN A 483 14.62 12.42 -23.77
CA GLN A 483 13.85 11.84 -24.88
C GLN A 483 12.32 11.87 -24.72
N SER A 484 11.80 11.98 -23.49
CA SER A 484 10.37 12.05 -23.21
C SER A 484 9.77 13.47 -23.33
N HIS A 485 10.58 14.52 -23.48
CA HIS A 485 10.15 15.91 -23.46
C HIS A 485 10.70 16.65 -24.68
N GLU A 486 9.87 17.38 -25.42
CA GLU A 486 10.31 18.33 -26.46
C GLU A 486 11.00 19.58 -25.85
N VAL A 487 11.67 19.42 -24.71
CA VAL A 487 12.16 20.50 -23.85
C VAL A 487 13.63 20.25 -23.49
N CYS A 488 14.40 21.33 -23.53
CA CYS A 488 15.81 21.36 -23.17
C CYS A 488 15.97 21.53 -21.65
N ILE A 489 16.62 20.57 -20.97
CA ILE A 489 16.83 20.60 -19.51
C ILE A 489 18.33 20.72 -19.20
N LEU A 490 18.67 21.37 -18.10
CA LEU A 490 20.04 21.50 -17.61
C LEU A 490 20.60 20.17 -17.12
N GLY A 491 21.79 19.79 -17.61
CA GLY A 491 22.49 18.58 -17.20
C GLY A 491 22.82 18.56 -15.70
N SER A 492 23.04 19.72 -15.08
CA SER A 492 23.23 19.87 -13.63
C SER A 492 21.98 19.42 -12.85
N VAL A 493 20.79 19.82 -13.30
CA VAL A 493 19.51 19.46 -12.67
C VAL A 493 19.21 17.96 -12.81
N VAL A 494 19.53 17.35 -13.95
CA VAL A 494 19.44 15.89 -14.12
C VAL A 494 20.34 15.15 -13.13
N LYS A 495 21.57 15.64 -12.91
CA LYS A 495 22.48 15.06 -11.92
C LYS A 495 21.93 15.18 -10.49
N VAL A 496 21.34 16.31 -10.13
CA VAL A 496 20.68 16.48 -8.81
C VAL A 496 19.50 15.53 -8.66
N LYS A 497 18.68 15.37 -9.70
CA LYS A 497 17.59 14.39 -9.72
C LYS A 497 18.11 12.97 -9.49
N ASN A 498 19.17 12.56 -10.17
CA ASN A 498 19.77 11.24 -9.97
C ASN A 498 20.26 11.01 -8.52
N MET A 499 20.68 12.06 -7.81
CA MET A 499 20.98 11.96 -6.37
C MET A 499 19.72 11.73 -5.53
N CYS A 500 18.61 12.39 -5.87
CA CYS A 500 17.31 12.13 -5.24
C CYS A 500 16.80 10.71 -5.53
N ASP A 501 16.98 10.19 -6.75
CA ASP A 501 16.66 8.81 -7.10
C ASP A 501 17.47 7.80 -6.30
N HIS A 502 18.76 8.10 -6.09
CA HIS A 502 19.61 7.24 -5.28
C HIS A 502 19.08 7.12 -3.85
N ILE A 503 18.70 8.25 -3.23
CA ILE A 503 18.06 8.25 -1.91
C ILE A 503 16.71 7.51 -1.94
N PHE A 504 15.92 7.66 -3.00
CA PHE A 504 14.67 6.91 -3.16
C PHE A 504 14.91 5.40 -3.13
N GLU A 505 15.93 4.92 -3.85
CA GLU A 505 16.31 3.50 -3.82
C GLU A 505 16.80 3.07 -2.42
N LEU A 506 17.52 3.92 -1.68
CA LEU A 506 17.88 3.63 -0.28
C LEU A 506 16.64 3.47 0.61
N ILE A 507 15.65 4.36 0.48
CA ILE A 507 14.39 4.29 1.22
C ILE A 507 13.66 2.99 0.92
N LYS A 508 13.61 2.59 -0.36
CA LYS A 508 12.96 1.34 -0.79
C LYS A 508 13.61 0.10 -0.20
N HIS A 509 14.94 0.08 -0.07
CA HIS A 509 15.65 -1.04 0.55
C HIS A 509 15.63 -0.99 2.08
N MET A 510 15.49 0.19 2.70
CA MET A 510 15.62 0.38 4.15
C MET A 510 14.48 1.23 4.72
N GLU A 511 13.23 0.78 4.50
CA GLU A 511 12.02 1.54 4.82
C GLU A 511 11.95 2.04 6.27
N THR A 512 12.49 1.30 7.25
CA THR A 512 12.50 1.70 8.66
C THR A 512 13.28 2.99 8.92
N TYR A 513 14.21 3.35 8.04
CA TYR A 513 15.05 4.54 8.12
C TYR A 513 14.58 5.68 7.20
N THR A 514 13.35 5.57 6.67
CA THR A 514 12.78 6.55 5.73
C THR A 514 12.97 7.99 6.20
N LEU A 515 12.78 8.29 7.50
CA LEU A 515 12.92 9.63 8.04
C LEU A 515 14.34 10.20 7.85
N ARG A 516 15.39 9.39 8.08
CA ARG A 516 16.79 9.83 7.94
C ARG A 516 17.18 10.04 6.49
N PHE A 517 16.76 9.15 5.60
CA PHE A 517 16.99 9.35 4.16
C PHE A 517 16.18 10.52 3.60
N SER A 518 14.99 10.80 4.15
CA SER A 518 14.23 12.00 3.80
C SER A 518 14.95 13.28 4.24
N GLN A 519 15.69 13.28 5.36
CA GLN A 519 16.56 14.40 5.74
C GLN A 519 17.66 14.65 4.70
N GLN A 520 18.16 13.60 4.04
CA GLN A 520 19.13 13.73 2.95
C GLN A 520 18.48 14.36 1.70
N TRP A 521 17.22 14.06 1.39
CA TRP A 521 16.48 14.82 0.37
C TRP A 521 16.37 16.30 0.72
N LEU A 522 16.03 16.62 1.97
CA LEU A 522 15.92 18.01 2.43
C LEU A 522 17.27 18.75 2.32
N PHE A 523 18.36 18.08 2.66
CA PHE A 523 19.71 18.61 2.49
C PHE A 523 20.01 18.95 1.02
N ILE A 524 19.73 18.02 0.09
CA ILE A 524 19.90 18.24 -1.36
C ILE A 524 19.06 19.43 -1.82
N LEU A 525 17.76 19.45 -1.50
CA LEU A 525 16.85 20.50 -1.94
C LEU A 525 17.28 21.87 -1.42
N THR A 526 17.68 21.95 -0.15
CA THR A 526 18.12 23.23 0.47
C THR A 526 19.38 23.76 -0.20
N LYS A 527 20.38 22.90 -0.46
CA LYS A 527 21.59 23.30 -1.18
C LYS A 527 21.31 23.69 -2.62
N PHE A 528 20.46 22.92 -3.30
CA PHE A 528 20.07 23.20 -4.69
C PHE A 528 19.36 24.55 -4.83
N ILE A 529 18.41 24.85 -3.93
CA ILE A 529 17.75 26.17 -3.87
C ILE A 529 18.78 27.28 -3.68
N GLY A 530 19.76 27.11 -2.78
CA GLY A 530 20.82 28.10 -2.59
C GLY A 530 21.61 28.40 -3.86
N TYR A 531 21.99 27.38 -4.64
CA TYR A 531 22.67 27.58 -5.92
C TYR A 531 21.79 28.27 -6.98
N ILE A 532 20.49 27.97 -7.01
CA ILE A 532 19.53 28.62 -7.91
C ILE A 532 19.36 30.11 -7.55
N GLU A 533 19.21 30.42 -6.27
CA GLU A 533 19.05 31.79 -5.79
C GLU A 533 20.32 32.62 -6.08
N GLU A 534 21.51 32.04 -5.93
CA GLU A 534 22.77 32.70 -6.27
C GLU A 534 22.84 33.11 -7.74
N ILE A 535 22.51 32.22 -8.67
CA ILE A 535 22.52 32.54 -10.11
C ILE A 535 21.40 33.51 -10.50
N TYR A 536 20.21 33.37 -9.91
CA TYR A 536 19.09 34.29 -10.14
C TYR A 536 19.44 35.71 -9.69
N ASN A 537 20.03 35.87 -8.50
CA ASN A 537 20.46 37.16 -7.99
C ASN A 537 21.60 37.76 -8.81
N LYS A 538 22.53 36.94 -9.31
CA LYS A 538 23.62 37.40 -10.21
C LYS A 538 23.08 38.02 -11.51
N ILE A 539 21.94 37.55 -12.00
CA ILE A 539 21.31 38.06 -13.23
C ILE A 539 20.46 39.31 -12.94
N THR A 540 19.71 39.31 -11.84
CA THR A 540 18.69 40.33 -11.55
C THR A 540 19.18 41.53 -10.73
N MET A 541 20.29 41.40 -9.99
CA MET A 541 20.86 42.47 -9.17
C MET A 541 22.14 43.02 -9.82
N THR A 542 22.20 44.34 -10.02
CA THR A 542 23.41 45.02 -10.49
C THR A 542 24.18 45.56 -9.27
N ASN A 543 25.31 44.93 -8.93
CA ASN A 543 26.18 45.39 -7.85
C ASN A 543 27.03 46.58 -8.34
N PHE A 544 26.72 47.79 -7.90
CA PHE A 544 27.61 48.93 -8.07
C PHE A 544 28.71 48.89 -7.01
N GLY A 545 29.96 48.73 -7.45
CA GLY A 545 31.14 48.95 -6.64
C GLY A 545 31.50 50.44 -6.59
N SER A 546 31.19 51.09 -5.48
CA SER A 546 31.93 52.25 -4.94
C SER A 546 31.40 52.53 -3.53
N ASP A 547 32.29 52.41 -2.55
CA ASP A 547 32.20 52.95 -1.18
C ASP A 547 30.84 52.90 -0.45
N ASN A 548 30.69 51.86 0.38
CA ASN A 548 29.83 51.78 1.58
C ASN A 548 28.32 52.10 1.48
N GLN A 549 27.75 52.31 0.30
CA GLN A 549 26.31 52.27 0.08
C GLN A 549 26.00 51.46 -1.17
N VAL A 550 25.90 50.13 -1.02
CA VAL A 550 25.42 49.24 -2.09
C VAL A 550 23.96 49.59 -2.37
N ARG A 551 23.72 50.56 -3.27
CA ARG A 551 22.41 50.74 -3.89
C ARG A 551 22.29 49.70 -4.99
N THR A 552 21.61 48.60 -4.69
CA THR A 552 21.24 47.59 -5.69
C THR A 552 20.23 48.22 -6.66
N SER A 553 20.68 48.62 -7.84
CA SER A 553 19.75 48.90 -8.95
C SER A 553 19.33 47.54 -9.52
N GLY A 554 18.18 47.03 -9.06
CA GLY A 554 17.57 45.85 -9.64
C GLY A 554 17.09 46.10 -11.07
N LYS A 555 16.98 45.03 -11.85
CA LYS A 555 16.29 45.07 -13.15
C LYS A 555 14.80 45.38 -12.94
N ILE A 556 14.19 46.17 -13.82
CA ILE A 556 12.77 46.57 -13.69
C ILE A 556 11.87 45.33 -13.71
N SER A 557 12.12 44.42 -14.65
CA SER A 557 11.42 43.14 -14.76
C SER A 557 11.50 42.32 -13.47
N ALA A 558 12.66 42.30 -12.80
CA ALA A 558 12.85 41.57 -11.55
C ALA A 558 12.08 42.22 -10.40
N ALA A 559 12.10 43.55 -10.30
CA ALA A 559 11.29 44.27 -9.32
C ALA A 559 9.79 43.99 -9.53
N TRP A 560 9.32 43.97 -10.78
CA TRP A 560 7.93 43.69 -11.13
C TRP A 560 7.52 42.23 -10.95
N ALA A 561 8.43 41.28 -11.16
CA ALA A 561 8.17 39.86 -10.90
C ALA A 561 8.08 39.52 -9.40
N VAL A 562 8.60 40.41 -8.54
CA VAL A 562 8.50 40.31 -7.08
C VAL A 562 7.32 41.14 -6.53
N ASP A 563 6.85 42.14 -7.28
CA ASP A 563 5.68 42.93 -6.93
C ASP A 563 4.43 42.02 -6.84
N GLU A 564 3.83 41.96 -5.66
CA GLU A 564 2.71 41.05 -5.37
C GLU A 564 1.47 41.36 -6.20
N ASP A 565 1.19 42.63 -6.49
CA ASP A 565 0.00 43.04 -7.23
C ASP A 565 0.15 42.72 -8.72
N ILE A 566 1.29 43.07 -9.32
CA ILE A 566 1.59 42.74 -10.72
C ILE A 566 1.65 41.22 -10.89
N SER A 567 2.33 40.52 -9.97
CA SER A 567 2.46 39.05 -10.02
C SER A 567 1.12 38.37 -9.83
N ARG A 568 0.30 38.76 -8.85
CA ARG A 568 -1.04 38.20 -8.63
C ARG A 568 -1.91 38.40 -9.86
N LEU A 569 -1.91 39.58 -10.45
CA LEU A 569 -2.71 39.88 -11.64
C LEU A 569 -2.26 39.04 -12.84
N LEU A 570 -0.97 39.04 -13.19
CA LEU A 570 -0.46 38.27 -14.32
C LEU A 570 -0.63 36.76 -14.10
N LYS A 571 -0.43 36.26 -12.87
CA LYS A 571 -0.61 34.84 -12.53
C LYS A 571 -2.09 34.42 -12.46
N SER A 572 -3.01 35.35 -12.23
CA SER A 572 -4.46 35.06 -12.21
C SER A 572 -5.08 34.88 -13.60
N LEU A 573 -4.33 35.20 -14.67
CA LEU A 573 -4.83 35.10 -16.04
C LEU A 573 -4.98 33.63 -16.46
N PRO A 574 -6.09 33.23 -17.12
CA PRO A 574 -6.31 31.85 -17.55
C PRO A 574 -5.18 31.29 -18.41
N SER A 575 -4.58 32.12 -19.25
CA SER A 575 -3.46 31.74 -20.13
C SER A 575 -2.17 31.47 -19.35
N TRP A 576 -1.89 32.24 -18.28
CA TRP A 576 -0.75 31.98 -17.39
C TRP A 576 -0.90 30.62 -16.72
N ILE A 577 -2.08 30.40 -16.11
CA ILE A 577 -2.44 29.13 -15.46
C ILE A 577 -2.26 28.00 -16.47
N ALA A 578 -2.79 28.13 -17.69
CA ALA A 578 -2.71 27.10 -18.73
C ALA A 578 -1.27 26.71 -19.11
N ILE A 579 -0.28 27.58 -18.91
CA ILE A 579 1.12 27.34 -19.29
C ILE A 579 1.96 26.86 -18.12
N THR A 580 1.67 27.32 -16.92
CA THR A 580 2.31 26.80 -15.71
C THR A 580 1.77 25.42 -15.33
N THR A 581 0.51 25.11 -15.66
CA THR A 581 -0.07 23.77 -15.45
C THR A 581 0.28 22.76 -16.53
N GLN A 582 0.90 23.17 -17.64
CA GLN A 582 1.39 22.23 -18.66
C GLN A 582 2.44 21.32 -18.05
N THR A 583 2.07 20.04 -17.86
CA THR A 583 3.06 19.04 -17.48
C THR A 583 3.93 18.71 -18.70
N PRO A 584 5.24 18.50 -18.52
CA PRO A 584 6.15 18.26 -19.64
C PRO A 584 5.76 17.06 -20.54
N ASN A 585 4.99 16.11 -20.02
CA ASN A 585 4.62 14.87 -20.71
C ASN A 585 3.47 15.02 -21.73
N GLU A 586 2.87 16.19 -21.84
CA GLU A 586 1.72 16.43 -22.72
C GLU A 586 2.13 17.13 -24.01
N THR A 587 2.81 16.41 -24.91
CA THR A 587 2.96 16.84 -26.31
C THR A 587 1.65 16.70 -27.09
N THR A 588 0.72 15.89 -26.58
CA THR A 588 -0.65 15.80 -27.09
C THR A 588 -1.49 16.87 -26.38
N PRO A 589 -2.02 17.88 -27.10
CA PRO A 589 -2.86 18.91 -26.51
C PRO A 589 -4.25 18.34 -26.18
N VAL A 590 -4.35 17.48 -25.16
CA VAL A 590 -5.65 16.99 -24.66
C VAL A 590 -6.08 17.83 -23.47
N THR A 591 -5.16 18.12 -22.56
CA THR A 591 -5.34 19.06 -21.44
C THR A 591 -5.50 20.49 -21.94
N TYR A 592 -4.85 20.80 -23.08
CA TYR A 592 -5.01 22.06 -23.80
C TYR A 592 -6.41 22.28 -24.38
N GLN A 593 -7.15 21.22 -24.72
CA GLN A 593 -8.51 21.38 -25.26
C GLN A 593 -9.57 21.56 -24.18
N HIS A 594 -9.27 21.34 -22.89
CA HIS A 594 -10.30 21.39 -21.85
C HIS A 594 -10.26 22.63 -20.96
N ASN A 595 -9.08 23.18 -20.64
CA ASN A 595 -9.01 24.39 -19.79
C ASN A 595 -8.95 25.70 -20.57
N ILE A 596 -8.71 25.64 -21.88
CA ILE A 596 -9.24 26.66 -22.78
C ILE A 596 -10.59 26.14 -23.25
N THR A 597 -11.63 26.41 -22.46
CA THR A 597 -12.81 27.05 -23.05
C THR A 597 -12.24 28.10 -23.98
N THR A 598 -12.27 27.88 -25.31
CA THR A 598 -11.74 28.80 -26.33
C THR A 598 -11.93 30.23 -25.85
N GLU A 599 -10.88 30.78 -25.26
CA GLU A 599 -10.91 32.11 -24.66
C GLU A 599 -11.26 32.97 -25.86
N SER A 600 -12.42 33.61 -25.81
CA SER A 600 -12.94 34.23 -27.02
C SER A 600 -11.90 35.26 -27.49
N GLU A 601 -11.83 35.52 -28.80
CA GLU A 601 -10.92 36.55 -29.29
C GLU A 601 -11.14 37.89 -28.57
N LEU A 602 -12.36 38.12 -28.06
CA LEU A 602 -12.72 39.24 -27.21
C LEU A 602 -12.08 39.18 -25.81
N ASP A 603 -12.06 38.02 -25.16
CA ASP A 603 -11.44 37.84 -23.84
C ASP A 603 -9.92 38.02 -23.92
N ILE A 604 -9.29 37.49 -24.97
CA ILE A 604 -7.87 37.71 -25.27
C ILE A 604 -7.56 39.20 -25.44
N LYS A 605 -8.41 39.92 -26.19
CA LYS A 605 -8.27 41.37 -26.37
C LYS A 605 -8.42 42.13 -25.05
N LYS A 606 -9.45 41.83 -24.26
CA LYS A 606 -9.67 42.43 -22.93
C LYS A 606 -8.50 42.18 -21.98
N ARG A 607 -7.90 40.98 -22.03
CA ARG A 607 -6.71 40.63 -21.24
C ARG A 607 -5.50 41.45 -21.66
N ASN A 608 -5.17 41.46 -22.96
CA ASN A 608 -4.05 42.23 -23.49
C ASN A 608 -4.20 43.73 -23.21
N GLN A 609 -5.44 44.22 -23.23
CA GLN A 609 -5.78 45.59 -22.85
C GLN A 609 -5.46 45.88 -21.38
N ARG A 610 -5.98 45.06 -20.44
CA ARG A 610 -5.69 45.22 -19.00
C ARG A 610 -4.20 45.15 -18.69
N GLU A 611 -3.47 44.20 -19.28
CA GLU A 611 -2.02 44.11 -19.13
C GLU A 611 -1.34 45.40 -19.61
N SER A 612 -1.69 45.88 -20.80
CA SER A 612 -1.09 47.10 -21.37
C SER A 612 -1.37 48.33 -20.52
N GLU A 613 -2.61 48.48 -20.02
CA GLU A 613 -3.01 49.59 -19.13
C GLU A 613 -2.18 49.62 -17.84
N ILE A 614 -1.98 48.47 -17.19
CA ILE A 614 -1.21 48.35 -15.95
C ILE A 614 0.27 48.69 -16.20
N LEU A 615 0.87 48.11 -17.25
CA LEU A 615 2.29 48.32 -17.54
C LEU A 615 2.57 49.77 -17.93
N ILE A 616 1.69 50.39 -18.74
CA ILE A 616 1.80 51.81 -19.10
C ILE A 616 1.60 52.70 -17.86
N GLY A 617 0.64 52.36 -16.99
CA GLY A 617 0.39 53.07 -15.74
C GLY A 617 1.59 53.07 -14.79
N ASN A 618 2.22 51.91 -14.59
CA ASN A 618 3.31 51.72 -13.61
C ASN A 618 4.67 52.26 -14.08
N LEU A 619 5.04 52.07 -15.35
CA LEU A 619 6.31 52.62 -15.84
C LEU A 619 6.29 54.14 -15.84
N GLY A 620 5.11 54.74 -16.02
CA GLY A 620 4.93 56.17 -16.22
C GLY A 620 5.68 56.59 -17.48
N VAL A 621 4.97 57.12 -18.46
CA VAL A 621 5.56 57.40 -19.77
C VAL A 621 6.78 58.37 -19.71
N GLN A 622 7.01 59.06 -18.59
CA GLN A 622 8.13 59.99 -18.41
C GLN A 622 9.46 59.37 -17.92
N LYS A 623 9.51 58.16 -17.35
CA LYS A 623 10.80 57.57 -16.94
C LYS A 623 11.53 57.01 -18.16
N GLN A 624 12.57 57.72 -18.61
CA GLN A 624 13.47 57.20 -19.62
C GLN A 624 14.25 56.01 -19.02
N ILE A 625 13.84 54.80 -19.40
CA ILE A 625 14.46 53.54 -18.98
C ILE A 625 15.93 53.55 -19.44
N LYS A 626 16.85 53.28 -18.51
CA LYS A 626 18.28 53.21 -18.83
C LYS A 626 18.65 51.78 -19.20
N ARG A 627 19.61 51.60 -20.13
CA ARG A 627 20.04 50.28 -20.60
C ARG A 627 20.50 49.31 -19.49
N ASN A 628 21.06 49.84 -18.39
CA ASN A 628 21.48 49.02 -17.25
C ASN A 628 20.32 48.45 -16.42
N GLU A 629 19.10 48.96 -16.59
CA GLU A 629 17.88 48.48 -15.93
C GLU A 629 17.23 47.29 -16.65
N LEU A 630 17.71 46.95 -17.86
CA LEU A 630 17.29 45.79 -18.66
C LEU A 630 18.27 44.63 -18.57
N VAL A 631 17.80 43.41 -18.83
CA VAL A 631 18.63 42.22 -19.03
C VAL A 631 19.07 42.17 -20.50
N THR A 632 20.14 42.89 -20.81
CA THR A 632 20.64 43.00 -22.20
C THR A 632 21.48 41.81 -22.67
N ASP A 633 21.94 40.97 -21.75
CA ASP A 633 22.76 39.80 -22.08
C ASP A 633 21.85 38.62 -22.43
N MET A 634 21.93 38.18 -23.69
CA MET A 634 21.13 37.07 -24.20
C MET A 634 21.52 35.73 -23.58
N ASP A 635 22.75 35.57 -23.08
CA ASP A 635 23.15 34.36 -22.36
C ASP A 635 22.47 34.30 -20.99
N HIS A 636 22.22 35.44 -20.33
CA HIS A 636 21.42 35.49 -19.11
C HIS A 636 19.96 35.11 -19.37
N ILE A 637 19.36 35.60 -20.46
CA ILE A 637 18.01 35.18 -20.88
C ILE A 637 17.96 33.69 -21.15
N LYS A 638 18.97 33.14 -21.84
CA LYS A 638 19.10 31.70 -22.08
C LYS A 638 19.14 30.90 -20.78
N ILE A 639 19.92 31.35 -19.80
CA ILE A 639 20.01 30.73 -18.47
C ILE A 639 18.65 30.75 -17.77
N LEU A 640 17.93 31.88 -17.77
CA LEU A 640 16.61 31.99 -17.15
C LEU A 640 15.58 31.05 -17.77
N ILE A 641 15.60 30.92 -19.11
CA ILE A 641 14.73 29.98 -19.84
C ILE A 641 15.05 28.54 -19.42
N LEU A 642 16.34 28.17 -19.40
CA LEU A 642 16.77 26.83 -19.02
C LEU A 642 16.48 26.52 -17.55
N ILE A 643 16.63 27.49 -16.63
CA ILE A 643 16.25 27.35 -15.23
C ILE A 643 14.75 27.08 -15.13
N HIS A 644 13.90 27.88 -15.76
CA HIS A 644 12.45 27.67 -15.75
C HIS A 644 12.07 26.25 -16.20
N GLU A 645 12.50 25.83 -17.40
CA GLU A 645 12.16 24.50 -17.92
C GLU A 645 12.70 23.37 -17.03
N SER A 646 13.92 23.53 -16.51
CA SER A 646 14.57 22.50 -15.70
C SER A 646 13.96 22.37 -14.30
N LEU A 647 13.60 23.48 -13.66
CA LEU A 647 12.98 23.47 -12.33
C LEU A 647 11.55 22.95 -12.38
N GLN A 648 10.79 23.31 -13.42
CA GLN A 648 9.46 22.74 -13.65
C GLN A 648 9.53 21.23 -13.81
N TRP A 649 10.46 20.74 -14.63
CA TRP A 649 10.71 19.32 -14.80
C TRP A 649 11.14 18.66 -13.49
N PHE A 650 12.09 19.25 -12.77
CA PHE A 650 12.60 18.70 -11.51
C PHE A 650 11.51 18.59 -10.44
N ALA A 651 10.71 19.64 -10.25
CA ALA A 651 9.61 19.63 -9.29
C ALA A 651 8.61 18.50 -9.59
N PHE A 652 8.23 18.34 -10.86
CA PHE A 652 7.38 17.24 -11.30
C PHE A 652 8.01 15.87 -11.00
N GLN A 653 9.29 15.67 -11.36
CA GLN A 653 10.00 14.41 -11.11
C GLN A 653 10.12 14.10 -9.61
N PHE A 654 10.38 15.11 -8.77
CA PHE A 654 10.49 14.91 -7.32
C PHE A 654 9.12 14.59 -6.69
N ARG A 655 8.05 15.29 -7.10
CA ARG A 655 6.69 14.96 -6.66
C ARG A 655 6.29 13.54 -7.08
N PHE A 656 6.72 13.08 -8.25
CA PHE A 656 6.55 11.70 -8.68
C PHE A 656 7.25 10.71 -7.72
N LEU A 657 8.49 10.99 -7.29
CA LEU A 657 9.18 10.15 -6.30
C LEU A 657 8.42 10.09 -4.96
N LEU A 658 7.95 11.24 -4.45
CA LEU A 658 7.15 11.29 -3.23
C LEU A 658 5.87 10.45 -3.34
N ALA A 659 5.18 10.52 -4.49
CA ALA A 659 3.96 9.74 -4.72
C ALA A 659 4.21 8.22 -4.81
N HIS A 660 5.43 7.78 -5.18
CA HIS A 660 5.79 6.37 -5.33
C HIS A 660 6.40 5.73 -4.07
N LEU A 661 6.43 6.46 -2.95
CA LEU A 661 6.81 5.89 -1.66
C LEU A 661 5.82 4.81 -1.19
N SER A 662 6.33 3.79 -0.49
CA SER A 662 5.47 2.74 0.07
C SER A 662 4.55 3.30 1.17
N LYS A 663 3.48 2.57 1.51
CA LYS A 663 2.53 3.00 2.56
C LYS A 663 3.23 3.21 3.90
N LYS A 664 4.13 2.30 4.28
CA LYS A 664 4.92 2.38 5.52
C LYS A 664 5.86 3.58 5.52
N SER A 665 6.57 3.82 4.42
CA SER A 665 7.42 5.00 4.27
C SER A 665 6.62 6.30 4.39
N ASN A 666 5.44 6.38 3.79
CA ASN A 666 4.56 7.54 3.89
C ASN A 666 4.07 7.79 5.33
N GLU A 667 3.76 6.75 6.10
CA GLU A 667 3.45 6.86 7.53
C GLU A 667 4.64 7.38 8.33
N ILE A 668 5.87 6.96 8.01
CA ILE A 668 7.09 7.41 8.70
C ILE A 668 7.44 8.87 8.36
N ILE A 669 7.24 9.33 7.12
CA ILE A 669 7.53 10.72 6.76
C ILE A 669 6.53 11.70 7.43
N GLN A 670 5.39 11.20 7.91
CA GLN A 670 4.46 12.02 8.70
C GLN A 670 4.94 12.32 10.12
N TYR A 671 6.07 11.74 10.56
CA TYR A 671 6.67 12.15 11.83
C TYR A 671 7.15 13.60 11.79
N LYS A 672 6.98 14.28 12.92
CA LYS A 672 7.36 15.68 13.12
C LYS A 672 8.87 15.83 13.17
N VAL A 673 9.39 16.81 12.44
CA VAL A 673 10.80 17.19 12.39
C VAL A 673 10.90 18.67 12.80
N PRO A 674 11.92 19.06 13.57
CA PRO A 674 12.15 20.47 13.86
C PRO A 674 12.37 21.24 12.56
N ASN A 675 11.48 22.19 12.25
CA ASN A 675 11.68 23.09 11.12
C ASN A 675 12.61 24.22 11.56
N ILE A 676 13.85 24.19 11.09
CA ILE A 676 14.78 25.33 11.23
C ILE A 676 14.60 26.17 9.97
N ASP A 677 13.58 27.02 9.95
CA ASP A 677 13.61 28.13 9.03
C ASP A 677 14.70 29.10 9.53
N SER A 678 15.63 29.46 8.64
CA SER A 678 16.74 30.36 8.93
C SER A 678 16.29 31.77 9.35
N ASN A 679 15.00 32.07 9.23
CA ASN A 679 14.39 33.33 9.62
C ASN A 679 13.49 33.13 10.85
N ASN A 680 13.97 33.59 12.01
CA ASN A 680 13.21 33.89 13.23
C ASN A 680 12.63 32.74 14.07
N LEU A 681 13.33 32.43 15.16
CA LEU A 681 12.89 32.16 16.57
C LEU A 681 11.70 31.24 16.91
N ASN A 682 10.88 30.79 15.97
CA ASN A 682 9.83 29.79 16.23
C ASN A 682 10.21 28.48 15.54
N VAL A 683 10.74 27.54 16.32
CA VAL A 683 10.92 26.14 15.87
C VAL A 683 9.53 25.52 15.79
N GLY A 684 8.85 25.72 14.67
CA GLY A 684 7.64 24.97 14.35
C GLY A 684 7.99 23.50 14.18
N GLU A 685 7.15 22.61 14.72
CA GLU A 685 7.23 21.20 14.38
C GLU A 685 6.31 20.92 13.19
N ASP A 686 6.90 20.73 12.02
CA ASP A 686 6.18 20.28 10.82
C ASP A 686 6.49 18.82 10.51
N THR A 687 5.60 18.16 9.79
CA THR A 687 5.87 16.82 9.28
C THR A 687 6.94 16.89 8.19
N MET A 688 7.81 15.88 8.10
CA MET A 688 8.87 15.86 7.09
C MET A 688 8.33 16.02 5.66
N ILE A 689 7.15 15.48 5.38
CA ILE A 689 6.49 15.60 4.06
C ILE A 689 6.10 17.05 3.75
N ASN A 690 5.63 17.80 4.76
CA ASN A 690 5.27 19.21 4.59
C ASN A 690 6.52 20.06 4.37
N VAL A 691 7.62 19.77 5.08
CA VAL A 691 8.90 20.47 4.88
C VAL A 691 9.43 20.22 3.47
N LEU A 692 9.43 18.97 2.98
CA LEU A 692 9.84 18.66 1.60
C LEU A 692 8.94 19.34 0.58
N ASN A 693 7.61 19.28 0.75
CA ASN A 693 6.66 19.96 -0.12
C ASN A 693 6.86 21.48 -0.13
N SER A 694 7.14 22.08 1.02
CA SER A 694 7.47 23.51 1.14
C SER A 694 8.71 23.88 0.31
N ARG A 695 9.79 23.07 0.38
CA ARG A 695 10.99 23.31 -0.43
C ARG A 695 10.75 23.09 -1.94
N ILE A 696 9.94 22.11 -2.33
CA ILE A 696 9.55 21.92 -3.74
C ILE A 696 8.71 23.09 -4.23
N SER A 697 7.74 23.55 -3.44
CA SER A 697 6.91 24.70 -3.78
C SER A 697 7.74 25.99 -3.89
N LYS A 698 8.81 26.13 -3.11
CA LYS A 698 9.79 27.21 -3.31
C LYS A 698 10.50 27.10 -4.67
N ILE A 699 10.88 25.90 -5.11
CA ILE A 699 11.47 25.67 -6.45
C ILE A 699 10.46 25.99 -7.57
N GLU A 700 9.21 25.56 -7.44
CA GLU A 700 8.12 25.89 -8.37
C GLU A 700 7.90 27.42 -8.44
N THR A 701 7.91 28.10 -7.29
CA THR A 701 7.79 29.56 -7.22
C THR A 701 8.94 30.25 -7.94
N ILE A 702 10.19 29.80 -7.77
CA ILE A 702 11.34 30.35 -8.49
C ILE A 702 11.22 30.09 -10.00
N SER A 703 10.79 28.88 -10.40
CA SER A 703 10.52 28.54 -11.80
C SER A 703 9.51 29.49 -12.44
N GLU A 704 8.38 29.73 -11.78
CA GLU A 704 7.35 30.66 -12.24
C GLU A 704 7.85 32.10 -12.27
N THR A 705 8.65 32.50 -11.28
CA THR A 705 9.24 33.85 -11.21
C THR A 705 10.21 34.07 -12.39
N CYS A 706 10.99 33.06 -12.78
CA CYS A 706 11.83 33.12 -13.99
C CYS A 706 10.99 33.29 -15.27
N LEU A 707 9.88 32.56 -15.41
CA LEU A 707 8.98 32.73 -16.55
C LEU A 707 8.35 34.13 -16.58
N LEU A 708 7.95 34.63 -15.40
CA LEU A 708 7.33 35.95 -15.24
C LEU A 708 8.31 37.06 -15.57
N LEU A 709 9.56 36.90 -15.12
CA LEU A 709 10.67 37.78 -15.44
C LEU A 709 10.87 37.88 -16.96
N ILE A 710 10.90 36.74 -17.67
CA ILE A 710 11.06 36.72 -19.14
C ILE A 710 9.86 37.39 -19.83
N HIS A 711 8.64 37.09 -19.36
CA HIS A 711 7.42 37.72 -19.86
C HIS A 711 7.53 39.24 -19.75
N LEU A 712 7.83 39.75 -18.56
CA LEU A 712 7.97 41.17 -18.28
C LEU A 712 9.14 41.82 -19.02
N GLU A 713 10.28 41.15 -19.13
CA GLU A 713 11.46 41.65 -19.85
C GLU A 713 11.12 41.98 -21.32
N LEU A 714 10.42 41.08 -22.01
CA LEU A 714 9.93 41.33 -23.37
C LEU A 714 9.11 42.62 -23.46
N ARG A 715 8.26 42.91 -22.45
CA ARG A 715 7.44 44.14 -22.41
C ARG A 715 8.29 45.36 -22.09
N VAL A 716 9.22 45.28 -21.15
CA VAL A 716 10.15 46.38 -20.80
C VAL A 716 11.00 46.77 -22.01
N HIS A 717 11.43 45.79 -22.82
CA HIS A 717 12.11 46.05 -24.08
C HIS A 717 11.21 46.77 -25.10
N CYS A 718 9.91 46.47 -25.18
CA CYS A 718 8.97 47.28 -25.96
C CYS A 718 8.95 48.73 -25.50
N PHE A 719 8.89 49.01 -24.19
CA PHE A 719 8.95 50.40 -23.70
C PHE A 719 10.26 51.09 -24.03
N TYR A 720 11.39 50.41 -23.85
CA TYR A 720 12.72 50.97 -24.09
C TYR A 720 12.94 51.38 -25.55
N TYR A 721 12.51 50.56 -26.52
CA TYR A 721 12.72 50.85 -27.95
C TYR A 721 11.58 51.64 -28.61
N ILE A 722 10.31 51.38 -28.25
CA ILE A 722 9.17 52.05 -28.89
C ILE A 722 9.03 53.50 -28.39
N TYR A 723 9.38 53.79 -27.14
CA TYR A 723 9.22 55.14 -26.62
C TYR A 723 10.05 56.19 -27.39
N PRO A 724 11.34 55.99 -27.69
CA PRO A 724 12.09 56.84 -28.62
C PRO A 724 11.45 56.96 -30.01
N LEU A 725 10.99 55.83 -30.59
CA LEU A 725 10.35 55.79 -31.91
C LEU A 725 9.03 56.57 -31.96
N SER A 726 8.38 56.73 -30.81
CA SER A 726 7.15 57.51 -30.68
C SER A 726 7.39 59.01 -30.53
N ARG A 727 8.61 59.48 -30.29
CA ARG A 727 8.85 60.94 -30.15
C ARG A 727 9.01 61.59 -31.52
N ALA A 728 8.06 62.44 -31.89
CA ALA A 728 8.17 63.31 -33.05
C ALA A 728 9.07 64.51 -32.74
N ASP A 729 10.39 64.31 -32.68
CA ASP A 729 11.28 65.48 -32.67
C ASP A 729 11.36 66.07 -34.08
N SER A 730 11.19 67.38 -34.22
CA SER A 730 11.11 68.06 -35.53
C SER A 730 12.45 68.13 -36.26
N LYS A 731 13.54 67.64 -35.65
CA LYS A 731 14.90 67.73 -36.18
C LYS A 731 15.28 66.63 -37.18
N TYR A 732 14.43 65.62 -37.37
CA TYR A 732 14.76 64.49 -38.24
C TYR A 732 14.42 64.79 -39.70
N ASN A 733 15.43 64.68 -40.57
CA ASN A 733 15.30 64.68 -42.03
C ASN A 733 14.65 63.37 -42.51
N GLU A 734 14.00 63.38 -43.68
CA GLU A 734 13.13 62.28 -44.17
C GLU A 734 13.81 60.92 -44.39
N ASP A 735 15.15 60.88 -44.44
CA ASP A 735 15.93 59.75 -44.97
C ASP A 735 16.70 58.92 -43.92
N GLU A 736 16.66 59.26 -42.63
CA GLU A 736 17.32 58.42 -41.63
C GLU A 736 16.42 57.22 -41.26
N SER A 737 16.89 56.02 -41.63
CA SER A 737 16.39 54.76 -41.08
C SER A 737 16.49 54.81 -39.56
N ASP A 738 15.38 54.61 -38.87
CA ASP A 738 15.33 54.61 -37.41
C ASP A 738 16.13 53.41 -36.85
N GLN A 739 17.36 53.67 -36.44
CA GLN A 739 18.29 52.66 -35.87
C GLN A 739 17.62 51.93 -34.69
N GLU A 740 16.80 52.62 -33.91
CA GLU A 740 16.05 52.07 -32.78
C GLU A 740 15.07 50.97 -33.21
N ALA A 741 14.44 51.08 -34.38
CA ALA A 741 13.56 50.04 -34.91
C ALA A 741 14.36 48.81 -35.36
N THR A 742 15.57 49.02 -35.89
CA THR A 742 16.48 47.94 -36.27
C THR A 742 17.04 47.22 -35.03
N ASP A 743 17.41 47.98 -34.00
CA ASP A 743 17.90 47.43 -32.73
C ASP A 743 16.79 46.63 -32.03
N PHE A 744 15.57 47.15 -31.99
CA PHE A 744 14.41 46.44 -31.46
C PHE A 744 14.15 45.13 -32.21
N ARG A 745 14.27 45.15 -33.54
CA ARG A 745 14.14 43.97 -34.39
C ARG A 745 15.17 42.90 -34.05
N ASN A 746 16.44 43.30 -33.96
CA ASN A 746 17.54 42.36 -33.67
C ASN A 746 17.36 41.73 -32.29
N ASP A 747 16.98 42.55 -31.31
CA ASP A 747 16.80 42.14 -29.94
C ASP A 747 15.61 41.18 -29.78
N LEU A 748 14.44 41.53 -30.33
CA LEU A 748 13.25 40.68 -30.31
C LEU A 748 13.46 39.36 -31.10
N TYR A 749 14.21 39.43 -32.21
CA TYR A 749 14.59 38.23 -32.96
C TYR A 749 15.49 37.31 -32.15
N MET A 750 16.41 37.84 -31.34
CA MET A 750 17.24 37.04 -30.43
C MET A 750 16.42 36.39 -29.31
N PHE A 751 15.44 37.10 -28.72
CA PHE A 751 14.48 36.49 -27.80
C PHE A 751 13.72 35.33 -28.47
N HIS A 752 13.16 35.56 -29.66
CA HIS A 752 12.44 34.53 -30.40
C HIS A 752 13.34 33.34 -30.72
N LYS A 753 14.58 33.57 -31.14
CA LYS A 753 15.56 32.50 -31.43
C LYS A 753 15.82 31.64 -30.20
N ASN A 754 16.08 32.24 -29.04
CA ASN A 754 16.32 31.48 -27.80
C ASN A 754 15.06 30.76 -27.31
N LEU A 755 13.91 31.44 -27.30
CA LEU A 755 12.65 30.87 -26.81
C LEU A 755 12.14 29.74 -27.71
N SER A 756 12.18 29.91 -29.04
CA SER A 756 11.74 28.87 -29.98
C SER A 756 12.64 27.64 -30.00
N GLN A 757 13.92 27.77 -29.63
CA GLN A 757 14.86 26.65 -29.54
C GLN A 757 14.78 25.88 -28.22
N LEU A 758 14.45 26.55 -27.12
CA LEU A 758 14.57 25.98 -25.77
C LEU A 758 13.23 25.65 -25.11
N THR A 759 12.13 26.28 -25.54
CA THR A 759 10.79 26.11 -24.97
C THR A 759 9.81 25.51 -25.98
N SER A 760 8.67 25.02 -25.47
CA SER A 760 7.60 24.50 -26.33
C SER A 760 6.98 25.60 -27.20
N LYS A 761 6.39 25.19 -28.34
CA LYS A 761 5.73 26.11 -29.28
C LYS A 761 4.62 26.95 -28.62
N ASN A 762 3.90 26.38 -27.66
CA ASN A 762 2.81 27.07 -26.98
C ASN A 762 3.34 28.13 -26.01
N LYS A 763 4.46 27.84 -25.34
CA LYS A 763 5.04 28.72 -24.32
C LYS A 763 5.64 29.98 -24.91
N TRP A 764 6.47 29.88 -25.95
CA TRP A 764 7.01 31.10 -26.57
C TRP A 764 5.91 31.91 -27.27
N LYS A 765 4.92 31.26 -27.90
CA LYS A 765 3.80 31.98 -28.52
C LYS A 765 3.05 32.83 -27.51
N TYR A 766 2.80 32.31 -26.32
CA TYR A 766 2.21 33.05 -25.22
C TYR A 766 3.09 34.21 -24.75
N LEU A 767 4.39 33.98 -24.58
CA LEU A 767 5.32 35.06 -24.20
C LEU A 767 5.31 36.19 -25.24
N PHE A 768 5.05 35.90 -26.51
CA PHE A 768 4.91 36.92 -27.57
C PHE A 768 3.49 37.47 -27.74
N GLU A 769 2.49 36.87 -27.09
CA GLU A 769 1.10 37.30 -27.19
C GLU A 769 0.87 38.64 -26.47
N GLY A 770 -0.02 39.48 -27.00
CA GLY A 770 -0.30 40.80 -26.44
C GLY A 770 0.76 41.87 -26.74
N LEU A 771 1.97 41.50 -27.18
CA LEU A 771 3.01 42.46 -27.58
C LEU A 771 2.55 43.40 -28.71
N GLY A 772 1.73 42.91 -29.66
CA GLY A 772 1.14 43.74 -30.71
C GLY A 772 0.24 44.84 -30.15
N HIS A 773 -0.66 44.47 -29.23
CA HIS A 773 -1.53 45.39 -28.50
C HIS A 773 -0.72 46.36 -27.63
N LEU A 774 0.31 45.88 -26.92
CA LEU A 774 1.17 46.72 -26.09
C LEU A 774 1.91 47.76 -26.93
N CYS A 775 2.56 47.36 -28.02
CA CYS A 775 3.23 48.28 -28.93
C CYS A 775 2.26 49.34 -29.48
N ALA A 776 1.07 48.91 -29.92
CA ALA A 776 0.01 49.81 -30.37
C ALA A 776 -0.41 50.81 -29.29
N SER A 777 -0.59 50.34 -28.06
CA SER A 777 -0.96 51.15 -26.90
C SER A 777 0.14 52.14 -26.53
N ILE A 778 1.42 51.75 -26.56
CA ILE A 778 2.56 52.66 -26.33
C ILE A 778 2.57 53.77 -27.39
N PHE A 779 2.36 53.45 -28.67
CA PHE A 779 2.26 54.45 -29.72
C PHE A 779 1.07 55.40 -29.52
N ILE A 780 -0.10 54.91 -29.13
CA ILE A 780 -1.28 55.77 -28.92
C ILE A 780 -1.11 56.63 -27.67
N HIS A 781 -0.70 56.05 -26.53
CA HIS A 781 -0.58 56.76 -25.26
C HIS A 781 0.60 57.74 -25.24
N SER A 782 1.67 57.51 -26.00
CA SER A 782 2.77 58.50 -26.14
C SER A 782 2.31 59.81 -26.78
N SER A 783 1.21 59.80 -27.55
CA SER A 783 0.63 61.00 -28.17
C SER A 783 0.19 62.07 -27.15
N GLN A 784 -0.14 61.66 -25.93
CA GLN A 784 -0.53 62.59 -24.85
C GLN A 784 0.60 63.58 -24.53
N HIS A 785 1.87 63.15 -24.63
CA HIS A 785 3.04 63.96 -24.31
C HIS A 785 3.68 64.66 -25.53
N MET A 786 3.15 64.43 -26.73
CA MET A 786 3.60 65.12 -27.94
C MET A 786 3.17 66.59 -27.92
N THR A 787 4.12 67.52 -28.06
CA THR A 787 3.82 68.96 -28.06
C THR A 787 3.13 69.40 -29.35
N LYS A 788 3.68 69.04 -30.52
CA LYS A 788 3.14 69.35 -31.84
C LYS A 788 3.58 68.31 -32.86
N LEU A 789 2.64 67.77 -33.64
CA LEU A 789 2.91 66.79 -34.69
C LEU A 789 2.71 67.42 -36.07
N ARG A 790 3.78 67.50 -36.86
CA ARG A 790 3.73 67.91 -38.28
C ARG A 790 3.48 66.70 -39.18
N GLU A 791 3.10 66.94 -40.42
CA GLU A 791 2.88 65.90 -41.44
C GLU A 791 4.06 64.94 -41.58
N ASN A 792 5.30 65.45 -41.64
CA ASN A 792 6.50 64.60 -41.75
C ASN A 792 6.70 63.71 -40.51
N GLY A 793 6.45 64.24 -39.31
CA GLY A 793 6.50 63.47 -38.06
C GLY A 793 5.45 62.37 -38.02
N ARG A 794 4.23 62.67 -38.49
CA ARG A 794 3.14 61.68 -38.62
C ARG A 794 3.52 60.56 -39.60
N LYS A 795 4.03 60.91 -40.80
CA LYS A 795 4.47 59.92 -41.80
C LYS A 795 5.58 59.02 -41.22
N ARG A 796 6.53 59.57 -40.46
CA ARG A 796 7.56 58.78 -39.76
C ARG A 796 6.96 57.83 -38.74
N ILE A 797 6.06 58.29 -37.87
CA ILE A 797 5.38 57.43 -36.89
C ILE A 797 4.62 56.30 -37.60
N CYS A 798 3.88 56.58 -38.67
CA CYS A 798 3.18 55.53 -39.42
C CYS A 798 4.14 54.53 -40.08
N ARG A 799 5.31 54.98 -40.57
CA ARG A 799 6.39 54.09 -41.06
C ARG A 799 6.94 53.21 -39.93
N ASN A 800 7.11 53.76 -38.73
CA ASN A 800 7.61 53.04 -37.56
C ASN A 800 6.61 52.02 -37.04
N ILE A 801 5.32 52.39 -36.97
CA ILE A 801 4.23 51.46 -36.65
C ILE A 801 4.22 50.31 -37.65
N PHE A 802 4.38 50.61 -38.95
CA PHE A 802 4.45 49.59 -39.98
C PHE A 802 5.69 48.69 -39.86
N ALA A 803 6.86 49.26 -39.56
CA ALA A 803 8.09 48.49 -39.34
C ALA A 803 7.96 47.53 -38.14
N VAL A 804 7.38 47.99 -37.03
CA VAL A 804 7.08 47.16 -35.85
C VAL A 804 6.03 46.10 -36.18
N GLN A 805 5.00 46.43 -36.96
CA GLN A 805 4.00 45.46 -37.42
C GLN A 805 4.62 44.36 -38.27
N GLN A 806 5.52 44.71 -39.21
CA GLN A 806 6.20 43.74 -40.05
C GLN A 806 7.12 42.82 -39.21
N LEU A 807 7.83 43.38 -38.23
CA LEU A 807 8.66 42.63 -37.28
C LEU A 807 7.82 41.61 -36.50
N MET A 808 6.76 42.08 -35.85
CA MET A 808 5.89 41.22 -35.04
C MET A 808 5.24 40.13 -35.89
N SER A 809 4.74 40.49 -37.08
CA SER A 809 4.08 39.54 -37.98
C SER A 809 5.03 38.45 -38.49
N GLN A 810 6.33 38.76 -38.66
CA GLN A 810 7.35 37.77 -39.02
C GLN A 810 7.59 36.76 -37.89
N ILE A 811 7.50 37.19 -36.63
CA ILE A 811 7.72 36.34 -35.46
C ILE A 811 6.46 35.54 -35.10
N THR A 812 5.30 36.21 -35.01
CA THR A 812 4.04 35.57 -34.61
C THR A 812 3.40 34.77 -35.74
N GLY A 813 3.76 35.05 -36.99
CA GLY A 813 3.20 34.42 -38.19
C GLY A 813 1.76 34.86 -38.51
N ARG A 814 1.25 35.91 -37.86
CA ARG A 814 -0.08 36.48 -38.09
C ARG A 814 0.03 37.99 -38.23
N ARG A 815 -0.91 38.60 -38.95
CA ARG A 815 -0.98 40.06 -39.05
C ARG A 815 -1.52 40.64 -37.75
N GLU A 816 -0.75 41.52 -37.11
CA GLU A 816 -1.13 42.18 -35.86
C GLU A 816 -2.08 43.37 -36.13
N MET A 817 -3.38 43.14 -36.01
CA MET A 817 -4.43 44.13 -36.29
C MET A 817 -4.41 45.34 -35.35
N ASP A 818 -3.91 45.19 -34.11
CA ASP A 818 -3.81 46.31 -33.16
C ASP A 818 -2.85 47.40 -33.64
N LEU A 819 -1.84 47.05 -34.43
CA LEU A 819 -0.92 48.02 -35.02
C LEU A 819 -1.55 48.73 -36.24
N ASP A 820 -2.46 48.07 -36.97
CA ASP A 820 -3.31 48.75 -37.96
C ASP A 820 -4.20 49.79 -37.25
N ARG A 821 -4.75 49.45 -36.08
CA ARG A 821 -5.52 50.39 -35.24
C ARG A 821 -4.69 51.59 -34.77
N ALA A 822 -3.46 51.38 -34.30
CA ALA A 822 -2.55 52.47 -33.94
C ALA A 822 -2.18 53.35 -35.15
N ARG A 823 -2.01 52.75 -36.33
CA ARG A 823 -1.78 53.51 -37.57
C ARG A 823 -3.01 54.35 -37.94
N SER A 824 -4.21 53.76 -37.91
CA SER A 824 -5.46 54.49 -38.18
C SER A 824 -5.69 55.64 -37.19
N PHE A 825 -5.26 55.50 -35.92
CA PHE A 825 -5.29 56.59 -34.95
C PHE A 825 -4.49 57.80 -35.43
N TYR A 826 -3.26 57.60 -35.90
CA TYR A 826 -2.43 58.69 -36.42
C TYR A 826 -2.91 59.21 -37.79
N GLU A 827 -3.47 58.36 -38.64
CA GLU A 827 -4.06 58.75 -39.93
C GLU A 827 -5.30 59.65 -39.75
N LEU A 828 -6.07 59.51 -38.66
CA LEU A 828 -7.17 60.43 -38.36
C LEU A 828 -6.70 61.89 -38.22
N LEU A 829 -5.45 62.14 -37.82
CA LEU A 829 -4.86 63.49 -37.77
C LEU A 829 -4.63 64.13 -39.15
N ASP A 830 -5.01 63.46 -40.26
CA ASP A 830 -5.16 64.08 -41.59
C ASP A 830 -6.38 65.02 -41.67
N HIS A 831 -7.27 64.97 -40.68
CA HIS A 831 -8.49 65.77 -40.64
C HIS A 831 -8.41 66.90 -39.61
N GLU A 832 -9.05 68.02 -39.92
CA GLU A 832 -9.19 69.13 -38.97
C GLU A 832 -10.05 68.71 -37.76
N PRO A 833 -9.86 69.31 -36.56
CA PRO A 833 -10.58 68.93 -35.35
C PRO A 833 -12.11 68.89 -35.49
N ASP A 834 -12.70 69.79 -36.27
CA ASP A 834 -14.15 69.80 -36.53
C ASP A 834 -14.60 68.61 -37.38
N ARG A 835 -13.81 68.25 -38.40
CA ARG A 835 -14.06 67.07 -39.23
C ARG A 835 -13.86 65.78 -38.44
N LEU A 836 -12.92 65.75 -37.50
CA LEU A 836 -12.72 64.64 -36.58
C LEU A 836 -13.96 64.39 -35.71
N LEU A 837 -14.50 65.43 -35.09
CA LEU A 837 -15.72 65.33 -34.28
C LEU A 837 -16.91 64.85 -35.14
N ALA A 838 -17.07 65.38 -36.35
CA ALA A 838 -18.10 64.93 -37.28
C ALA A 838 -17.93 63.43 -37.65
N MET A 839 -16.70 62.98 -37.89
CA MET A 839 -16.43 61.57 -38.21
C MET A 839 -16.69 60.62 -37.05
N ILE A 840 -16.51 61.06 -35.79
CA ILE A 840 -16.85 60.26 -34.60
C ILE A 840 -18.37 60.08 -34.51
N VAL A 841 -19.14 61.12 -34.84
CA VAL A 841 -20.60 61.05 -34.92
C VAL A 841 -21.03 60.10 -36.04
N ASP A 842 -20.43 60.21 -37.25
CA ASP A 842 -20.85 59.44 -38.42
C ASP A 842 -20.45 57.95 -38.37
N LYS A 843 -19.23 57.64 -37.93
CA LYS A 843 -18.66 56.28 -37.98
C LYS A 843 -18.77 55.52 -36.65
N GLY A 844 -19.19 56.19 -35.58
CA GLY A 844 -19.17 55.64 -34.23
C GLY A 844 -17.77 55.61 -33.60
N THR A 845 -17.72 55.13 -32.35
CA THR A 845 -16.50 55.11 -31.52
C THR A 845 -15.65 53.86 -31.80
N THR A 846 -14.53 54.02 -32.50
CA THR A 846 -13.52 52.97 -32.71
C THR A 846 -12.40 52.97 -31.65
N PHE A 847 -12.22 54.11 -30.97
CA PHE A 847 -11.23 54.33 -29.92
C PHE A 847 -11.91 54.61 -28.58
N SER A 848 -11.18 54.46 -27.48
CA SER A 848 -11.71 54.77 -26.15
C SER A 848 -11.81 56.28 -25.95
N ASN A 849 -12.61 56.71 -24.96
CA ASN A 849 -12.82 58.12 -24.64
C ASN A 849 -11.50 58.84 -24.32
N THR A 850 -10.58 58.16 -23.64
CA THR A 850 -9.24 58.66 -23.33
C THR A 850 -8.38 58.82 -24.59
N GLU A 851 -8.44 57.85 -25.50
CA GLU A 851 -7.67 57.91 -26.75
C GLU A 851 -8.19 59.02 -27.67
N TYR A 852 -9.51 59.18 -27.82
CA TYR A 852 -10.07 60.32 -28.55
C TYR A 852 -9.70 61.66 -27.92
N SER A 853 -9.62 61.72 -26.59
CA SER A 853 -9.12 62.90 -25.87
C SER A 853 -7.66 63.18 -26.23
N TYR A 854 -6.81 62.16 -26.31
CA TYR A 854 -5.41 62.31 -26.75
C TYR A 854 -5.32 62.77 -28.21
N LEU A 855 -6.11 62.16 -29.10
CA LEU A 855 -6.19 62.49 -30.52
C LEU A 855 -6.58 63.95 -30.72
N LEU A 856 -7.69 64.38 -30.10
CA LEU A 856 -8.21 65.72 -30.23
C LEU A 856 -7.28 66.75 -29.60
N SER A 857 -6.69 66.43 -28.45
CA SER A 857 -5.67 67.26 -27.81
C SER A 857 -4.45 67.44 -28.70
N LEU A 858 -3.96 66.38 -29.34
CA LEU A 858 -2.84 66.46 -30.27
C LEU A 858 -3.22 67.23 -31.55
N ALA A 859 -4.42 67.03 -32.09
CA ALA A 859 -4.91 67.73 -33.27
C ALA A 859 -4.99 69.25 -33.02
N VAL A 860 -5.58 69.67 -31.90
CA VAL A 860 -5.69 71.09 -31.51
C VAL A 860 -4.30 71.71 -31.27
N ARG A 861 -3.41 71.02 -30.55
CA ARG A 861 -2.02 71.48 -30.32
C ARG A 861 -1.22 71.60 -31.62
N SER A 862 -1.53 70.77 -32.62
CA SER A 862 -0.82 70.75 -33.90
C SER A 862 -1.40 71.70 -34.94
N HIS A 863 -2.65 72.12 -34.78
CA HIS A 863 -3.36 72.99 -35.70
C HIS A 863 -2.74 74.39 -35.77
N GLN A 864 -2.63 74.97 -36.97
CA GLN A 864 -1.94 76.25 -37.19
C GLN A 864 -2.61 77.42 -36.43
N ILE A 865 -3.94 77.48 -36.42
CA ILE A 865 -4.74 78.55 -35.79
C ILE A 865 -5.13 78.21 -34.35
N LEU A 866 -5.90 77.12 -34.16
CA LEU A 866 -6.45 76.70 -32.86
C LEU A 866 -5.40 76.51 -31.75
N SER A 867 -4.16 76.13 -32.07
CA SER A 867 -3.10 75.97 -31.05
C SER A 867 -2.74 77.26 -30.32
N SER A 868 -2.98 78.42 -30.94
CA SER A 868 -2.73 79.74 -30.36
C SER A 868 -3.96 80.36 -29.69
N GLN A 869 -5.14 79.73 -29.82
CA GLN A 869 -6.40 80.24 -29.30
C GLN A 869 -6.64 79.74 -27.85
N PRO A 870 -6.71 80.62 -26.84
CA PRO A 870 -7.00 80.22 -25.47
C PRO A 870 -8.41 79.59 -25.37
N GLY A 871 -8.54 78.50 -24.60
CA GLY A 871 -9.82 77.80 -24.38
C GLY A 871 -10.31 76.95 -25.57
N ALA A 872 -9.64 76.97 -26.73
CA ALA A 872 -10.05 76.17 -27.89
C ALA A 872 -10.02 74.67 -27.59
N LEU A 873 -8.98 74.20 -26.89
CA LEU A 873 -8.87 72.80 -26.47
C LEU A 873 -10.01 72.39 -25.54
N GLU A 874 -10.29 73.18 -24.50
CA GLU A 874 -11.37 72.92 -23.53
C GLU A 874 -12.74 72.87 -24.22
N LYS A 875 -13.00 73.81 -25.14
CA LYS A 875 -14.24 73.82 -25.92
C LYS A 875 -14.39 72.54 -26.76
N LYS A 876 -13.34 72.14 -27.49
CA LYS A 876 -13.37 70.92 -28.32
C LYS A 876 -13.49 69.65 -27.46
N MET A 877 -12.83 69.60 -26.31
CA MET A 877 -12.98 68.48 -25.35
C MET A 877 -14.40 68.39 -24.79
N THR A 878 -15.06 69.52 -24.55
CA THR A 878 -16.46 69.55 -24.09
C THR A 878 -17.40 68.99 -25.16
N GLN A 879 -17.23 69.42 -26.42
CA GLN A 879 -17.98 68.87 -27.56
C GLN A 879 -17.77 67.37 -27.73
N LEU A 880 -16.55 66.89 -27.54
CA LEU A 880 -16.25 65.45 -27.57
C LEU A 880 -17.00 64.70 -26.46
N ARG A 881 -17.00 65.21 -25.23
CA ARG A 881 -17.75 64.60 -24.12
C ARG A 881 -19.26 64.56 -24.40
N GLU A 882 -19.82 65.62 -24.98
CA GLU A 882 -21.22 65.67 -25.39
C GLU A 882 -21.55 64.60 -26.44
N ILE A 883 -20.72 64.47 -27.48
CA ILE A 883 -20.90 63.45 -28.54
C ILE A 883 -20.79 62.03 -27.97
N LEU A 884 -19.80 61.79 -27.13
CA LEU A 884 -19.58 60.47 -26.55
C LEU A 884 -20.69 60.10 -25.57
N ASN A 885 -21.19 61.05 -24.76
CA ASN A 885 -22.33 60.81 -23.88
C ASN A 885 -23.64 60.60 -24.66
N TYR A 886 -23.83 61.26 -25.82
CA TYR A 886 -25.04 61.07 -26.63
C TYR A 886 -25.15 59.65 -27.20
N ASN A 887 -24.02 59.01 -27.47
CA ASN A 887 -23.98 57.59 -27.88
C ASN A 887 -24.24 56.61 -26.72
N TYR A 888 -24.30 57.07 -25.46
CA TYR A 888 -24.75 56.30 -24.30
C TYR A 888 -26.20 56.64 -23.87
N SER A 889 -26.96 57.42 -24.66
CA SER A 889 -28.33 57.83 -24.30
C SER A 889 -29.44 56.82 -24.67
N PHE A 890 -29.09 55.61 -25.11
CA PHE A 890 -30.06 54.54 -25.34
C PHE A 890 -29.52 53.25 -24.74
N ASP A 891 -29.26 53.32 -23.43
CA ASP A 891 -28.58 52.24 -22.73
C ASP A 891 -29.56 51.13 -22.38
N TRP A 892 -29.31 49.95 -22.94
CA TRP A 892 -29.94 48.71 -22.51
C TRP A 892 -29.64 48.40 -21.03
N GLU A 893 -28.68 49.10 -20.43
CA GLU A 893 -28.38 49.02 -19.00
C GLU A 893 -29.49 49.64 -18.13
N GLU A 894 -30.18 50.71 -18.54
CA GLU A 894 -31.22 51.33 -17.67
C GLU A 894 -32.50 50.48 -17.56
N LEU A 895 -32.79 49.62 -18.55
CA LEU A 895 -33.86 48.62 -18.42
C LEU A 895 -33.40 47.33 -17.72
N LEU A 896 -32.08 47.13 -17.56
CA LEU A 896 -31.50 46.02 -16.81
C LEU A 896 -31.18 46.39 -15.36
N GLU A 897 -31.08 47.68 -15.05
CA GLU A 897 -30.83 48.26 -13.72
C GLU A 897 -32.03 49.05 -13.20
N GLY A 898 -33.24 48.72 -13.67
CA GLY A 898 -34.49 49.14 -13.04
C GLY A 898 -34.54 48.64 -11.61
N THR A 899 -33.97 49.43 -10.71
CA THR A 899 -34.01 49.30 -9.26
C THR A 899 -35.46 49.16 -8.85
N ILE A 900 -35.88 47.93 -8.54
CA ILE A 900 -37.12 47.74 -7.82
C ILE A 900 -36.82 48.25 -6.41
N GLU A 901 -37.19 49.50 -6.16
CA GLU A 901 -37.27 50.06 -4.81
C GLU A 901 -38.28 49.22 -4.02
N TYR A 902 -37.78 48.22 -3.30
CA TYR A 902 -38.53 47.66 -2.20
C TYR A 902 -38.58 48.74 -1.12
N GLU A 903 -39.77 49.01 -0.55
CA GLU A 903 -40.01 50.07 0.46
C GLU A 903 -39.17 49.95 1.75
N SER A 904 -38.28 48.97 1.80
CA SER A 904 -37.37 48.68 2.88
C SER A 904 -35.95 49.25 2.69
N GLY A 905 -35.66 49.84 1.51
CA GLY A 905 -34.52 50.75 1.35
C GLY A 905 -33.16 50.09 1.09
N ILE A 906 -33.12 48.78 0.81
CA ILE A 906 -31.89 48.08 0.38
C ILE A 906 -32.00 47.72 -1.10
N SER A 907 -31.09 48.28 -1.92
CA SER A 907 -30.96 48.00 -3.35
C SER A 907 -30.03 46.82 -3.60
N ALA A 908 -30.48 45.79 -4.33
CA ALA A 908 -29.62 44.71 -4.82
C ALA A 908 -29.73 44.60 -6.35
N ASP A 909 -28.59 44.75 -7.03
CA ASP A 909 -28.45 44.67 -8.50
C ASP A 909 -28.70 43.26 -9.02
N VAL A 910 -29.84 43.05 -9.69
CA VAL A 910 -30.12 41.80 -10.42
C VAL A 910 -30.14 42.09 -11.92
N SER A 911 -28.97 41.96 -12.55
CA SER A 911 -28.78 42.06 -14.01
C SER A 911 -29.55 40.96 -14.75
N LEU A 912 -30.69 41.32 -15.35
CA LEU A 912 -31.55 40.45 -16.18
C LEU A 912 -30.95 40.16 -17.58
N SER A 913 -29.68 39.77 -17.65
CA SER A 913 -29.03 39.48 -18.93
C SER A 913 -29.61 38.22 -19.61
N LYS A 914 -30.26 38.43 -20.77
CA LYS A 914 -30.44 37.47 -21.87
C LYS A 914 -30.91 36.06 -21.44
N VAL A 915 -32.17 35.95 -21.04
CA VAL A 915 -32.85 34.65 -21.07
C VAL A 915 -33.04 34.26 -22.54
N TYR A 916 -32.16 33.38 -23.00
CA TYR A 916 -32.29 32.62 -24.23
C TYR A 916 -33.71 32.03 -24.31
N ILE A 917 -34.52 32.54 -25.23
CA ILE A 917 -35.71 31.83 -25.71
C ILE A 917 -35.17 30.57 -26.36
N TYR A 918 -35.22 29.46 -25.63
CA TYR A 918 -34.72 28.18 -26.12
C TYR A 918 -35.53 27.80 -27.36
N ASP A 919 -34.84 27.35 -28.42
CA ASP A 919 -35.43 26.87 -29.69
C ASP A 919 -36.61 25.89 -29.50
N ASP A 920 -36.73 25.27 -28.33
CA ASP A 920 -37.82 24.40 -27.92
C ASP A 920 -39.18 25.11 -27.79
N ASP A 921 -39.21 26.36 -27.31
CA ASP A 921 -40.48 27.12 -27.16
C ASP A 921 -41.02 27.54 -28.54
N LEU A 922 -40.14 27.79 -29.51
CA LEU A 922 -40.50 27.99 -30.92
C LEU A 922 -41.06 26.71 -31.56
N MET A 923 -40.50 25.54 -31.21
CA MET A 923 -40.99 24.26 -31.72
C MET A 923 -42.33 23.85 -31.12
N MET A 924 -42.58 24.14 -29.84
CA MET A 924 -43.87 23.86 -29.20
C MET A 924 -45.00 24.74 -29.75
N ALA A 925 -44.70 25.92 -30.27
CA ALA A 925 -45.67 26.79 -30.93
C ALA A 925 -45.99 26.40 -32.39
N GLY A 926 -45.32 25.36 -32.94
CA GLY A 926 -45.61 24.86 -34.28
C GLY A 926 -45.24 25.81 -35.43
N ILE A 927 -44.38 26.79 -35.15
CA ILE A 927 -44.00 27.89 -36.05
C ILE A 927 -42.95 27.40 -37.06
N LYS A 928 -43.19 27.58 -38.36
CA LYS A 928 -42.31 27.07 -39.44
C LYS A 928 -41.63 28.15 -40.30
N GLY A 929 -41.80 29.44 -40.00
CA GLY A 929 -41.18 30.54 -40.76
C GLY A 929 -40.73 31.73 -39.91
N VAL A 930 -39.76 32.49 -40.42
CA VAL A 930 -39.20 33.71 -39.79
C VAL A 930 -40.24 34.83 -39.72
N ASP A 931 -41.10 34.93 -40.74
CA ASP A 931 -42.17 35.94 -40.81
C ASP A 931 -43.23 35.72 -39.70
N ASP A 932 -43.46 34.47 -39.29
CA ASP A 932 -44.41 34.12 -38.23
C ASP A 932 -43.89 34.47 -36.82
N VAL A 933 -42.55 34.57 -36.64
CA VAL A 933 -41.93 34.95 -35.36
C VAL A 933 -42.20 36.42 -35.04
N GLU A 934 -42.16 37.28 -36.06
CA GLU A 934 -42.42 38.71 -35.93
C GLU A 934 -43.89 38.99 -35.56
N GLU A 935 -44.82 38.18 -36.08
CA GLU A 935 -46.25 38.29 -35.80
C GLU A 935 -46.63 37.73 -34.42
N PHE A 936 -45.97 36.66 -33.96
CA PHE A 936 -46.17 36.12 -32.61
C PHE A 936 -45.72 37.12 -31.52
N VAL A 937 -44.56 37.75 -31.71
CA VAL A 937 -44.05 38.76 -30.76
C VAL A 937 -44.95 40.00 -30.74
N LYS A 938 -45.53 40.40 -31.88
CA LYS A 938 -46.47 41.53 -31.94
C LYS A 938 -47.81 41.24 -31.26
N ASN A 939 -48.26 39.99 -31.25
CA ASN A 939 -49.60 39.63 -30.79
C ASN A 939 -49.64 38.98 -29.40
N TYR A 940 -48.51 38.86 -28.71
CA TYR A 940 -48.48 38.38 -27.32
C TYR A 940 -49.05 39.44 -26.37
N GLN A 941 -50.34 39.34 -26.06
CA GLN A 941 -51.05 40.17 -25.10
C GLN A 941 -51.19 39.41 -23.77
N PRO A 942 -50.57 39.88 -22.68
CA PRO A 942 -50.80 39.35 -21.34
C PRO A 942 -52.26 39.61 -20.92
N ILE A 943 -52.90 38.61 -20.32
CA ILE A 943 -54.28 38.69 -19.87
C ILE A 943 -54.39 39.75 -18.75
N ASP A 944 -55.18 40.77 -19.04
CA ASP A 944 -55.55 41.90 -18.18
C ASP A 944 -56.32 41.41 -16.93
N ASP A 945 -55.63 41.20 -15.80
CA ASP A 945 -56.29 41.14 -14.49
C ASP A 945 -56.39 42.55 -13.90
N ASN A 946 -57.25 43.34 -14.52
CA ASN A 946 -57.68 44.65 -14.07
C ASN A 946 -59.08 44.55 -13.43
N VAL A 947 -59.26 43.70 -12.42
CA VAL A 947 -60.45 43.74 -11.55
C VAL A 947 -60.07 43.32 -10.12
N ILE A 948 -59.68 44.27 -9.28
CA ILE A 948 -60.18 44.43 -7.91
C ILE A 948 -59.95 45.88 -7.49
N GLY A 949 -61.07 46.57 -7.25
CA GLY A 949 -61.14 48.00 -7.09
C GLY A 949 -60.50 48.56 -5.82
N LYS A 950 -59.94 49.76 -6.00
CA LYS A 950 -60.14 50.95 -5.16
C LYS A 950 -60.93 50.72 -3.86
N LYS A 951 -60.23 50.59 -2.73
CA LYS A 951 -60.76 51.05 -1.44
C LYS A 951 -59.99 52.30 -1.01
N LYS A 952 -60.80 53.33 -0.78
CA LYS A 952 -60.45 54.72 -0.54
C LYS A 952 -59.61 54.92 0.72
N LEU A 953 -58.62 55.80 0.58
CA LEU A 953 -58.09 56.70 1.61
C LEU A 953 -59.18 57.15 2.58
N ILE A 954 -58.94 56.97 3.88
CA ILE A 954 -59.58 57.73 4.94
C ILE A 954 -58.50 58.53 5.66
N GLN A 955 -58.80 59.83 5.74
CA GLN A 955 -58.08 60.93 6.33
C GLN A 955 -57.68 60.73 7.80
N SER A 956 -56.46 61.20 8.08
CA SER A 956 -56.04 62.03 9.22
C SER A 956 -56.90 62.00 10.48
N ASN A 957 -56.29 61.55 11.59
CA ASN A 957 -56.51 62.17 12.88
C ASN A 957 -55.17 62.34 13.61
N SER A 958 -54.83 63.61 13.75
CA SER A 958 -53.81 64.14 14.64
C SER A 958 -54.26 64.07 16.10
N ASN A 959 -53.26 64.15 17.00
CA ASN A 959 -53.35 64.54 18.41
C ASN A 959 -53.56 63.41 19.43
N LEU A 960 -52.48 63.05 20.11
CA LEU A 960 -52.40 62.75 21.56
C LEU A 960 -50.89 62.76 21.89
N LEU A 961 -50.30 63.93 22.13
CA LEU A 961 -50.08 64.53 23.46
C LEU A 961 -49.39 63.60 24.47
N VAL A 962 -48.07 63.80 24.57
CA VAL A 962 -47.30 64.07 25.79
C VAL A 962 -47.82 63.41 27.07
N ALA A 963 -47.14 62.35 27.49
CA ALA A 963 -47.06 61.95 28.89
C ALA A 963 -45.57 61.78 29.26
N SER A 964 -44.99 62.88 29.74
CA SER A 964 -43.79 62.88 30.55
C SER A 964 -44.09 62.15 31.86
N ASN A 965 -43.49 61.00 32.08
CA ASN A 965 -43.32 60.45 33.42
C ASN A 965 -41.83 60.20 33.63
N ASP A 966 -41.23 61.15 34.34
CA ASP A 966 -40.00 60.98 35.09
C ASP A 966 -40.14 59.77 36.02
N THR A 967 -39.38 58.73 35.76
CA THR A 967 -38.91 57.84 36.82
C THR A 967 -37.42 57.65 36.63
N SER A 968 -36.67 58.43 37.39
CA SER A 968 -35.28 58.17 37.78
C SER A 968 -35.17 56.73 38.32
N GLY A 969 -34.72 55.83 37.46
CA GLY A 969 -34.25 54.49 37.83
C GLY A 969 -32.77 54.43 37.52
N GLU A 970 -31.99 54.12 38.53
CA GLU A 970 -30.54 54.24 38.59
C GLU A 970 -29.81 53.60 37.41
N VAL A 971 -28.89 54.40 36.84
CA VAL A 971 -27.83 53.99 35.93
C VAL A 971 -26.94 53.01 36.69
N SER A 972 -27.20 51.71 36.55
CA SER A 972 -26.17 50.72 36.81
C SER A 972 -25.21 50.79 35.64
N GLU A 973 -24.10 51.52 35.83
CA GLU A 973 -22.93 51.45 34.96
C GLU A 973 -22.54 49.97 34.82
N ASP A 974 -22.78 49.39 33.64
CA ASP A 974 -22.22 48.10 33.27
C ASP A 974 -20.70 48.26 33.15
N ILE A 975 -20.02 48.09 34.28
CA ILE A 975 -18.57 48.00 34.33
C ILE A 975 -18.18 46.86 33.38
N PRO A 976 -17.30 47.10 32.38
CA PRO A 976 -16.90 46.07 31.44
C PRO A 976 -16.25 44.92 32.20
N LEU A 977 -16.93 43.78 32.25
CA LEU A 977 -16.46 42.57 32.91
C LEU A 977 -15.07 42.24 32.39
N THR A 978 -14.10 42.11 33.29
CA THR A 978 -12.76 41.72 32.87
C THR A 978 -12.80 40.31 32.27
N ARG A 979 -11.84 39.95 31.40
CA ARG A 979 -11.73 38.56 30.87
C ARG A 979 -11.76 37.50 31.97
N LYS A 980 -11.34 37.85 33.20
CA LYS A 980 -11.39 36.99 34.37
C LYS A 980 -12.82 36.82 34.92
N ASP A 981 -13.60 37.89 34.97
CA ASP A 981 -15.00 37.87 35.43
C ASP A 981 -15.91 37.16 34.42
N ILE A 982 -15.70 37.37 33.11
CA ILE A 982 -16.37 36.61 32.04
C ILE A 982 -16.10 35.11 32.23
N ARG A 983 -14.84 34.75 32.50
CA ARG A 983 -14.44 33.36 32.75
C ARG A 983 -15.05 32.79 34.04
N GLU A 984 -15.27 33.58 35.09
CA GLU A 984 -15.97 33.15 36.31
C GLU A 984 -17.49 33.03 36.13
N LYS A 985 -18.13 33.98 35.44
CA LYS A 985 -19.55 33.94 35.08
C LYS A 985 -19.84 32.68 34.26
N ARG A 986 -19.01 32.41 33.23
CA ARG A 986 -19.05 31.18 32.41
C ARG A 986 -18.82 29.92 33.23
N LYS A 987 -17.94 29.94 34.24
CA LYS A 987 -17.69 28.79 35.13
C LYS A 987 -18.90 28.50 36.03
N LYS A 988 -19.61 29.53 36.51
CA LYS A 988 -20.87 29.39 37.26
C LYS A 988 -21.99 28.84 36.37
N LEU A 989 -22.23 29.46 35.22
CA LEU A 989 -23.21 29.01 34.20
C LEU A 989 -22.94 27.57 33.77
N ALA A 990 -21.68 27.21 33.56
CA ALA A 990 -21.27 25.84 33.25
C ALA A 990 -21.63 24.82 34.36
N THR A 991 -21.64 25.25 35.63
CA THR A 991 -21.99 24.37 36.75
C THR A 991 -23.51 24.19 36.83
N GLU A 992 -24.28 25.24 36.53
CA GLU A 992 -25.74 25.16 36.41
C GLU A 992 -26.16 24.29 35.23
N LEU A 993 -25.66 24.54 34.02
CA LEU A 993 -26.01 23.81 32.78
C LEU A 993 -25.72 22.31 32.88
N ALA A 994 -24.64 21.93 33.57
CA ALA A 994 -24.29 20.52 33.80
C ALA A 994 -25.37 19.74 34.59
N SER A 995 -26.26 20.43 35.32
CA SER A 995 -27.35 19.82 36.08
C SER A 995 -28.69 19.76 35.33
N ILE A 996 -28.78 20.36 34.14
CA ILE A 996 -30.04 20.53 33.40
C ILE A 996 -30.27 19.35 32.45
N THR A 997 -31.52 18.89 32.38
CA THR A 997 -31.97 17.85 31.43
C THR A 997 -32.02 18.39 30.01
N PHE A 998 -31.88 17.52 29.00
CA PHE A 998 -32.00 17.90 27.57
C PHE A 998 -33.27 18.72 27.30
N SER A 999 -34.42 18.26 27.81
CA SER A 999 -35.70 18.94 27.59
C SER A 999 -35.67 20.39 28.09
N LYS A 1000 -34.98 20.68 29.19
CA LYS A 1000 -34.89 22.04 29.72
C LYS A 1000 -33.81 22.88 29.04
N TYR A 1001 -32.70 22.27 28.60
CA TYR A 1001 -31.75 22.94 27.71
C TYR A 1001 -32.37 23.34 26.37
N TRP A 1002 -33.09 22.41 25.73
CA TRP A 1002 -33.75 22.64 24.45
C TRP A 1002 -34.90 23.64 24.59
N ASN A 1003 -35.64 23.63 25.69
CA ASN A 1003 -36.62 24.68 25.97
C ASN A 1003 -35.98 26.08 26.12
N ASN A 1004 -34.75 26.16 26.64
CA ASN A 1004 -34.06 27.44 26.85
C ASN A 1004 -33.38 27.96 25.58
N ASN A 1005 -32.78 27.08 24.75
CA ASN A 1005 -31.93 27.49 23.62
C ASN A 1005 -32.47 27.06 22.25
N GLY A 1006 -33.34 26.05 22.20
CA GLY A 1006 -33.81 25.43 20.96
C GLY A 1006 -34.60 26.39 20.08
N GLU A 1007 -35.43 27.27 20.66
CA GLU A 1007 -36.19 28.26 19.89
C GLU A 1007 -35.23 29.25 19.20
N TYR A 1008 -34.25 29.79 19.94
CA TYR A 1008 -33.22 30.67 19.37
C TYR A 1008 -32.45 29.98 18.25
N LEU A 1009 -31.93 28.76 18.49
CA LEU A 1009 -31.09 28.05 17.52
C LEU A 1009 -31.85 27.69 16.25
N THR A 1010 -33.11 27.31 16.38
CA THR A 1010 -33.98 26.99 15.23
C THR A 1010 -34.27 28.24 14.43
N LEU A 1011 -34.57 29.35 15.10
CA LEU A 1011 -34.87 30.62 14.43
C LEU A 1011 -33.62 31.21 13.75
N GLN A 1012 -32.45 31.16 14.39
CA GLN A 1012 -31.19 31.63 13.80
C GLN A 1012 -30.79 30.81 12.57
N SER A 1013 -30.94 29.48 12.64
CA SER A 1013 -30.67 28.60 11.50
C SER A 1013 -31.64 28.87 10.35
N PHE A 1014 -32.92 29.10 10.67
CA PHE A 1014 -33.94 29.46 9.68
C PHE A 1014 -33.63 30.80 9.00
N ILE A 1015 -33.24 31.83 9.76
CA ILE A 1015 -32.81 33.11 9.17
C ILE A 1015 -31.59 32.88 8.28
N ASN A 1016 -30.54 32.19 8.75
CA ASN A 1016 -29.34 31.97 7.95
C ASN A 1016 -29.58 31.16 6.66
N ASP A 1017 -30.55 30.24 6.66
CA ASP A 1017 -30.85 29.40 5.49
C ASP A 1017 -31.88 30.04 4.54
N PHE A 1018 -32.74 30.96 5.03
CA PHE A 1018 -33.88 31.50 4.28
C PHE A 1018 -33.96 33.05 4.24
N LYS A 1019 -33.00 33.79 4.80
CA LYS A 1019 -32.99 35.26 4.79
C LYS A 1019 -33.14 35.83 3.38
N ASP A 1020 -32.48 35.21 2.40
CA ASP A 1020 -32.55 35.61 0.99
C ASP A 1020 -33.93 35.37 0.34
N SER A 1021 -34.82 34.62 0.99
CA SER A 1021 -36.16 34.27 0.50
C SER A 1021 -37.30 35.01 1.21
N LEU A 1022 -36.99 35.83 2.22
CA LEU A 1022 -37.95 36.59 3.03
C LEU A 1022 -37.95 38.07 2.62
N ASN A 1023 -39.09 38.76 2.80
CA ASN A 1023 -39.11 40.21 2.63
C ASN A 1023 -38.46 40.91 3.84
N GLU A 1024 -38.00 42.17 3.68
CA GLU A 1024 -37.28 42.87 4.75
C GLU A 1024 -38.11 43.09 6.02
N GLU A 1025 -39.44 43.27 5.93
CA GLU A 1025 -40.30 43.35 7.12
C GLU A 1025 -40.34 42.02 7.91
N GLU A 1026 -40.38 40.88 7.22
CA GLU A 1026 -40.33 39.55 7.84
C GLU A 1026 -38.95 39.28 8.43
N VAL A 1027 -37.87 39.62 7.71
CA VAL A 1027 -36.50 39.53 8.22
C VAL A 1027 -36.37 40.35 9.50
N LEU A 1028 -36.79 41.62 9.49
CA LEU A 1028 -36.72 42.49 10.67
C LEU A 1028 -37.56 41.95 11.83
N LYS A 1029 -38.76 41.42 11.56
CA LYS A 1029 -39.61 40.78 12.57
C LYS A 1029 -38.97 39.53 13.17
N TYR A 1030 -38.29 38.71 12.35
CA TYR A 1030 -37.57 37.54 12.82
C TYR A 1030 -36.30 37.92 13.58
N GLU A 1031 -35.56 38.92 13.13
CA GLU A 1031 -34.37 39.47 13.81
C GLU A 1031 -34.76 40.10 15.16
N GLU A 1032 -35.86 40.87 15.25
CA GLU A 1032 -36.38 41.38 16.52
C GLU A 1032 -36.82 40.26 17.47
N LYS A 1033 -37.46 39.22 16.93
CA LYS A 1033 -37.86 38.06 17.74
C LYS A 1033 -36.63 37.29 18.23
N LEU A 1034 -35.63 37.15 17.38
CA LEU A 1034 -34.36 36.49 17.66
C LEU A 1034 -33.61 37.19 18.80
N GLU A 1035 -33.51 38.51 18.75
CA GLU A 1035 -32.80 39.28 19.78
C GLU A 1035 -33.50 39.17 21.15
N LYS A 1036 -34.83 39.05 21.19
CA LYS A 1036 -35.60 38.83 22.42
C LYS A 1036 -35.39 37.45 23.06
N ILE A 1037 -35.04 36.44 22.28
CA ILE A 1037 -34.82 35.06 22.74
C ILE A 1037 -33.33 34.69 22.81
N LYS A 1038 -32.43 35.63 22.50
CA LYS A 1038 -30.97 35.43 22.49
C LYS A 1038 -30.47 35.11 23.90
N PRO A 1039 -29.78 33.97 24.13
CA PRO A 1039 -29.21 33.65 25.44
C PRO A 1039 -28.12 34.65 25.86
N GLU A 1040 -28.08 35.01 27.14
CA GLU A 1040 -27.14 36.01 27.70
C GLU A 1040 -25.64 35.65 27.54
N ASP A 1041 -25.28 34.37 27.42
CA ASP A 1041 -23.87 33.95 27.27
C ASP A 1041 -23.73 32.86 26.17
N PRO A 1042 -22.80 33.04 25.20
CA PRO A 1042 -22.53 32.03 24.15
C PRO A 1042 -22.16 30.65 24.69
N TYR A 1043 -21.65 30.58 25.92
CA TYR A 1043 -21.15 29.35 26.55
C TYR A 1043 -22.21 28.25 26.72
N CYS A 1044 -23.49 28.59 26.57
CA CYS A 1044 -24.60 27.65 26.64
C CYS A 1044 -24.48 26.51 25.61
N LEU A 1045 -23.82 26.74 24.47
CA LEU A 1045 -23.76 25.79 23.35
C LEU A 1045 -22.74 24.64 23.53
N ILE A 1046 -21.71 24.84 24.37
CA ILE A 1046 -20.44 24.11 24.21
C ILE A 1046 -20.20 23.05 25.28
N LYS A 1047 -20.83 23.15 26.46
CA LYS A 1047 -20.38 22.34 27.61
C LYS A 1047 -21.22 21.10 27.90
N SER A 1048 -20.50 20.09 28.38
CA SER A 1048 -20.93 18.77 28.83
C SER A 1048 -22.24 18.78 29.61
N HIS A 1049 -23.31 18.40 28.93
CA HIS A 1049 -24.50 17.92 29.59
C HIS A 1049 -24.23 16.55 30.22
N ARG A 1050 -24.90 16.25 31.34
CA ARG A 1050 -24.92 14.90 31.91
C ARG A 1050 -25.70 13.91 31.05
N ASP A 1051 -26.44 14.40 30.07
CA ASP A 1051 -27.17 13.57 29.11
C ASP A 1051 -26.19 12.96 28.08
N PRO A 1052 -26.06 11.62 28.02
CA PRO A 1052 -25.18 10.94 27.08
C PRO A 1052 -25.44 11.30 25.62
N LEU A 1053 -26.71 11.60 25.25
CA LEU A 1053 -27.07 11.98 23.88
C LEU A 1053 -26.41 13.29 23.48
N LEU A 1054 -26.38 14.28 24.37
CA LEU A 1054 -25.74 15.57 24.11
C LEU A 1054 -24.22 15.50 24.25
N GLN A 1055 -23.67 14.61 25.06
CA GLN A 1055 -22.22 14.51 25.28
C GLN A 1055 -21.43 14.30 23.97
N GLY A 1056 -22.07 13.69 22.96
CA GLY A 1056 -21.55 13.56 21.59
C GLY A 1056 -21.59 14.87 20.78
N PHE A 1057 -22.66 15.66 20.89
CA PHE A 1057 -22.88 16.88 20.09
C PHE A 1057 -22.33 18.15 20.73
N SER A 1058 -22.51 18.36 22.05
CA SER A 1058 -22.12 19.60 22.72
C SER A 1058 -20.60 19.81 22.72
N ASN A 1059 -19.84 18.72 22.77
CA ASN A 1059 -18.38 18.76 22.93
C ASN A 1059 -17.61 18.92 21.61
N ILE A 1060 -18.26 19.00 20.44
CA ILE A 1060 -17.54 18.99 19.14
C ILE A 1060 -16.61 20.21 19.02
N SER A 1061 -17.11 21.40 19.36
CA SER A 1061 -16.31 22.64 19.34
C SER A 1061 -15.15 22.59 20.33
N GLN A 1062 -15.41 22.16 21.58
CA GLN A 1062 -14.36 22.04 22.60
C GLN A 1062 -13.28 21.04 22.20
N LYS A 1063 -13.67 19.91 21.59
CA LYS A 1063 -12.76 18.84 21.15
C LYS A 1063 -11.86 19.29 20.00
N ASN A 1064 -12.34 20.21 19.16
CA ASN A 1064 -11.60 20.68 17.97
C ASN A 1064 -10.77 21.94 18.23
N PHE A 1065 -11.29 22.94 18.93
CA PHE A 1065 -10.64 24.25 19.04
C PHE A 1065 -9.97 24.53 20.39
N GLY A 1066 -10.25 23.73 21.42
CA GLY A 1066 -9.75 23.97 22.78
C GLY A 1066 -10.45 25.11 23.51
N LEU A 1067 -10.37 25.09 24.85
CA LEU A 1067 -11.11 26.01 25.73
C LEU A 1067 -10.68 27.47 25.58
N ASP A 1068 -9.40 27.74 25.32
CA ASP A 1068 -8.87 29.10 25.28
C ASP A 1068 -9.29 29.86 24.02
N TYR A 1069 -9.31 29.19 22.86
CA TYR A 1069 -9.81 29.76 21.60
C TYR A 1069 -11.30 30.09 21.69
N ILE A 1070 -12.09 29.15 22.20
CA ILE A 1070 -13.53 29.35 22.43
C ILE A 1070 -13.80 30.54 23.36
N ASN A 1071 -12.98 30.73 24.39
CA ASN A 1071 -13.14 31.86 25.31
C ASN A 1071 -12.86 33.22 24.64
N SER A 1072 -12.21 33.25 23.47
CA SER A 1072 -11.84 34.48 22.76
C SER A 1072 -12.88 34.95 21.73
N LEU A 1073 -13.85 34.11 21.38
CA LEU A 1073 -14.85 34.39 20.35
C LEU A 1073 -16.09 35.14 20.90
N GLU A 1074 -16.64 36.02 20.07
CA GLU A 1074 -17.95 36.66 20.24
C GLU A 1074 -19.09 35.64 20.00
N TRP A 1075 -20.34 36.01 20.30
CA TRP A 1075 -21.49 35.11 20.18
C TRP A 1075 -21.66 34.57 18.76
N ASP A 1076 -21.63 35.47 17.77
CA ASP A 1076 -21.90 35.15 16.38
C ASP A 1076 -20.79 34.28 15.76
N ASP A 1077 -19.52 34.58 16.04
CA ASP A 1077 -18.38 33.78 15.59
C ASP A 1077 -18.41 32.36 16.17
N LEU A 1078 -18.77 32.25 17.45
CA LEU A 1078 -18.82 30.98 18.15
C LEU A 1078 -19.97 30.10 17.66
N TYR A 1079 -21.12 30.70 17.38
CA TYR A 1079 -22.27 30.02 16.81
C TYR A 1079 -21.96 29.49 15.41
N GLU A 1080 -21.34 30.29 14.55
CA GLU A 1080 -21.07 29.86 13.17
C GLU A 1080 -20.10 28.68 13.14
N GLU A 1081 -19.06 28.69 13.99
CA GLU A 1081 -18.15 27.54 14.07
C GLU A 1081 -18.78 26.31 14.70
N HIS A 1082 -19.64 26.49 15.70
CA HIS A 1082 -20.42 25.37 16.24
C HIS A 1082 -21.36 24.77 15.18
N ARG A 1083 -22.07 25.61 14.41
CA ARG A 1083 -22.97 25.20 13.33
C ARG A 1083 -22.24 24.39 12.28
N HIS A 1084 -21.07 24.84 11.83
CA HIS A 1084 -20.32 24.15 10.80
C HIS A 1084 -19.84 22.76 11.27
N LEU A 1085 -19.38 22.67 12.52
CA LEU A 1085 -18.99 21.41 13.14
C LEU A 1085 -20.15 20.44 13.35
N VAL A 1086 -21.30 20.91 13.80
CA VAL A 1086 -22.52 20.09 13.96
C VAL A 1086 -22.98 19.57 12.61
N LYS A 1087 -22.98 20.39 11.55
CA LYS A 1087 -23.34 19.97 10.18
C LYS A 1087 -22.43 18.85 9.67
N LYS A 1088 -21.11 18.99 9.89
CA LYS A 1088 -20.13 17.97 9.53
C LYS A 1088 -20.34 16.66 10.29
N GLN A 1089 -20.59 16.73 11.60
CA GLN A 1089 -20.83 15.55 12.43
C GLN A 1089 -22.16 14.87 12.05
N ALA A 1090 -23.23 15.63 11.83
CA ALA A 1090 -24.53 15.09 11.40
C ALA A 1090 -24.43 14.34 10.06
N LEU A 1091 -23.62 14.83 9.11
CA LEU A 1091 -23.37 14.14 7.85
C LEU A 1091 -22.62 12.82 8.05
N MET A 1092 -21.64 12.80 8.96
CA MET A 1092 -20.93 11.57 9.34
C MET A 1092 -21.87 10.57 10.01
N ASP A 1093 -22.67 11.01 10.99
CA ASP A 1093 -23.63 10.17 11.71
C ASP A 1093 -24.74 9.64 10.80
N PHE A 1094 -25.23 10.45 9.85
CA PHE A 1094 -26.18 10.00 8.84
C PHE A 1094 -25.57 8.91 7.94
N THR A 1095 -24.31 9.07 7.55
CA THR A 1095 -23.58 8.08 6.75
C THR A 1095 -23.35 6.79 7.55
N GLU A 1096 -22.97 6.91 8.82
CA GLU A 1096 -22.82 5.82 9.78
C GLU A 1096 -24.14 5.09 10.02
N TYR A 1097 -25.24 5.82 10.23
CA TYR A 1097 -26.60 5.30 10.36
C TYR A 1097 -27.04 4.58 9.10
N LYS A 1098 -26.83 5.16 7.91
CA LYS A 1098 -27.17 4.49 6.64
C LYS A 1098 -26.39 3.19 6.51
N ARG A 1099 -25.10 3.19 6.86
CA ARG A 1099 -24.22 2.01 6.83
C ARG A 1099 -24.65 0.97 7.86
N THR A 1100 -24.89 1.34 9.11
CA THR A 1100 -25.30 0.44 10.20
C THR A 1100 -26.72 -0.05 10.05
N ASN A 1101 -27.64 0.75 9.53
CA ASN A 1101 -29.02 0.34 9.29
C ASN A 1101 -29.11 -0.59 8.07
N ILE A 1102 -28.32 -0.36 7.01
CA ILE A 1102 -28.12 -1.36 5.94
C ILE A 1102 -27.50 -2.64 6.53
N LYS A 1103 -26.45 -2.52 7.35
CA LYS A 1103 -25.79 -3.67 8.00
C LYS A 1103 -26.73 -4.42 8.93
N ALA A 1104 -27.56 -3.73 9.71
CA ALA A 1104 -28.54 -4.30 10.63
C ALA A 1104 -29.70 -4.92 9.85
N LYS A 1105 -30.13 -4.33 8.74
CA LYS A 1105 -31.08 -4.96 7.81
C LYS A 1105 -30.48 -6.22 7.19
N CYS A 1106 -29.23 -6.19 6.73
CA CYS A 1106 -28.52 -7.36 6.23
C CYS A 1106 -28.32 -8.44 7.30
N PHE A 1107 -27.97 -8.06 8.54
CA PHE A 1107 -27.82 -9.00 9.64
C PHE A 1107 -29.14 -9.51 10.15
N SER A 1108 -30.21 -8.70 10.20
CA SER A 1108 -31.55 -9.18 10.53
C SER A 1108 -32.07 -10.08 9.42
N PHE A 1109 -31.78 -9.79 8.15
CA PHE A 1109 -32.05 -10.68 7.03
C PHE A 1109 -31.27 -11.98 7.19
N LEU A 1110 -29.95 -11.94 7.46
CA LEU A 1110 -29.13 -13.12 7.72
C LEU A 1110 -29.57 -13.90 8.98
N ALA A 1111 -29.97 -13.20 10.03
CA ALA A 1111 -30.42 -13.77 11.28
C ALA A 1111 -31.82 -14.36 11.15
N ASN A 1112 -32.69 -13.77 10.32
CA ASN A 1112 -33.99 -14.32 9.95
C ASN A 1112 -33.81 -15.53 9.04
N VAL A 1113 -32.84 -15.50 8.10
CA VAL A 1113 -32.42 -16.66 7.30
C VAL A 1113 -31.87 -17.76 8.24
N LYS A 1114 -31.03 -17.43 9.23
CA LYS A 1114 -30.53 -18.40 10.24
C LYS A 1114 -31.63 -18.92 11.19
N LYS A 1115 -32.52 -18.06 11.69
CA LYS A 1115 -33.64 -18.42 12.59
C LYS A 1115 -34.70 -19.24 11.90
N ALA A 1116 -34.94 -18.98 10.61
CA ALA A 1116 -35.76 -19.84 9.78
C ALA A 1116 -35.01 -21.12 9.34
N LYS A 1117 -33.89 -21.45 10.01
CA LYS A 1117 -33.10 -22.66 9.82
C LYS A 1117 -32.64 -22.88 8.37
N PHE A 1118 -32.47 -21.81 7.58
CA PHE A 1118 -31.94 -21.89 6.20
C PHE A 1118 -30.40 -22.04 6.15
N VAL A 1119 -29.75 -22.28 7.29
CA VAL A 1119 -28.31 -22.52 7.37
C VAL A 1119 -28.07 -23.66 8.37
N SER A 1120 -27.73 -24.84 7.87
CA SER A 1120 -27.04 -25.88 8.65
C SER A 1120 -25.91 -26.47 7.84
N GLU A 1121 -24.87 -26.87 8.56
CA GLU A 1121 -23.47 -27.06 8.17
C GLU A 1121 -23.20 -28.28 7.25
N CYS A 1122 -22.12 -28.15 6.45
CA CYS A 1122 -21.22 -29.15 5.82
C CYS A 1122 -21.81 -30.42 5.14
N CYS A 1123 -21.67 -30.61 3.82
CA CYS A 1123 -20.48 -31.10 3.06
C CYS A 1123 -20.25 -32.63 3.12
N GLU A 1124 -20.61 -33.38 2.06
CA GLU A 1124 -19.80 -34.43 1.37
C GLU A 1124 -20.60 -35.26 0.32
N GLY A 1125 -19.99 -35.55 -0.85
CA GLY A 1125 -20.37 -36.54 -1.92
C GLY A 1125 -21.56 -36.18 -2.83
N PHE A 1126 -21.50 -35.82 -4.12
CA PHE A 1126 -20.78 -36.29 -5.32
C PHE A 1126 -20.98 -37.77 -5.66
N GLU A 1127 -21.98 -38.09 -6.51
CA GLU A 1127 -21.83 -38.86 -7.76
C GLU A 1127 -23.14 -38.99 -8.57
N GLU A 1128 -22.98 -39.04 -9.90
CA GLU A 1128 -23.91 -39.46 -10.97
C GLU A 1128 -25.16 -38.62 -11.35
N MET A 1129 -25.13 -38.01 -12.56
CA MET A 1129 -26.21 -38.16 -13.55
C MET A 1129 -25.79 -37.66 -14.96
N ARG A 1130 -25.93 -38.56 -15.93
CA ARG A 1130 -25.81 -38.34 -17.39
C ARG A 1130 -27.20 -38.14 -18.03
N ASN A 1131 -27.19 -37.52 -19.22
CA ASN A 1131 -28.22 -37.50 -20.29
C ASN A 1131 -29.39 -36.51 -20.18
N VAL A 1132 -29.36 -35.41 -20.96
CA VAL A 1132 -30.56 -34.83 -21.62
C VAL A 1132 -30.19 -34.15 -22.95
N THR A 1133 -30.96 -34.45 -23.99
CA THR A 1133 -30.88 -34.08 -25.40
C THR A 1133 -31.59 -32.76 -25.76
N TYR A 1134 -31.22 -32.24 -26.93
CA TYR A 1134 -31.69 -31.03 -27.63
C TYR A 1134 -33.22 -30.84 -27.70
N TYR A 1135 -33.70 -29.64 -27.38
CA TYR A 1135 -35.03 -29.14 -27.77
C TYR A 1135 -34.92 -27.84 -28.57
N SER A 1136 -35.43 -27.88 -29.79
CA SER A 1136 -35.84 -26.74 -30.60
C SER A 1136 -37.21 -26.27 -30.13
N ASN A 1137 -37.36 -25.01 -29.70
CA ASN A 1137 -38.62 -24.25 -29.71
C ASN A 1137 -38.38 -22.80 -29.25
N LYS A 1138 -39.16 -21.86 -29.83
CA LYS A 1138 -39.12 -20.40 -29.65
C LYS A 1138 -38.89 -19.97 -28.19
N PRO A 1139 -38.02 -18.97 -27.92
CA PRO A 1139 -37.82 -18.46 -26.56
C PRO A 1139 -39.00 -17.56 -26.17
N GLU A 1140 -39.88 -18.06 -25.31
CA GLU A 1140 -40.72 -17.21 -24.47
C GLU A 1140 -39.83 -16.34 -23.57
N PHE A 1141 -40.26 -15.09 -23.34
CA PHE A 1141 -39.65 -14.17 -22.38
C PHE A 1141 -39.66 -14.80 -20.98
N LYS A 1142 -38.52 -15.34 -20.54
CA LYS A 1142 -38.32 -15.82 -19.18
C LYS A 1142 -37.26 -14.96 -18.52
N LEU A 1143 -37.67 -14.05 -17.65
CA LEU A 1143 -36.75 -13.41 -16.70
C LEU A 1143 -36.01 -14.54 -15.96
N ARG A 1144 -34.72 -14.72 -16.25
CA ARG A 1144 -33.88 -15.66 -15.51
C ARG A 1144 -33.37 -14.93 -14.28
N ILE A 1145 -34.17 -14.91 -13.22
CA ILE A 1145 -33.61 -14.79 -11.88
C ILE A 1145 -32.80 -16.08 -11.69
N LEU A 1146 -31.48 -15.97 -11.54
CA LEU A 1146 -30.64 -17.11 -11.16
C LEU A 1146 -30.99 -17.48 -9.71
N SER A 1147 -32.10 -18.21 -9.55
CA SER A 1147 -32.50 -18.88 -8.32
C SER A 1147 -31.52 -20.03 -8.09
N ILE A 1148 -30.66 -19.89 -7.08
CA ILE A 1148 -29.83 -20.98 -6.58
C ILE A 1148 -30.77 -22.03 -5.97
N LYS A 1149 -31.10 -23.05 -6.76
CA LYS A 1149 -31.75 -24.28 -6.30
C LYS A 1149 -30.66 -25.31 -6.00
N SER A 1150 -30.47 -25.65 -4.73
CA SER A 1150 -29.90 -26.93 -4.31
C SER A 1150 -30.78 -27.52 -3.21
N LYS A 1151 -31.41 -28.64 -3.58
CA LYS A 1151 -32.07 -29.64 -2.73
C LYS A 1151 -31.16 -29.95 -1.51
N GLY A 1152 -31.63 -30.08 -0.28
CA GLY A 1152 -32.84 -30.78 0.13
C GLY A 1152 -32.51 -32.24 0.42
N ILE A 1153 -31.66 -32.50 1.42
CA ILE A 1153 -31.63 -33.73 2.22
C ILE A 1153 -31.39 -33.22 3.65
N ASP A 1154 -32.37 -33.32 4.54
CA ASP A 1154 -32.27 -34.37 5.55
C ASP A 1154 -33.57 -34.64 6.31
N SER A 1155 -33.53 -35.77 7.02
CA SER A 1155 -34.35 -36.17 8.14
C SER A 1155 -35.69 -36.86 7.87
N GLU A 1156 -35.56 -38.18 7.83
CA GLU A 1156 -36.50 -39.19 8.28
C GLU A 1156 -37.36 -38.72 9.47
N GLU A 1157 -38.65 -38.48 9.24
CA GLU A 1157 -39.64 -38.61 10.29
C GLU A 1157 -40.37 -39.95 10.14
N ARG A 1158 -40.18 -40.77 11.16
CA ARG A 1158 -40.93 -41.99 11.40
C ARG A 1158 -42.39 -41.64 11.60
N THR A 1159 -43.19 -42.36 10.84
CA THR A 1159 -44.62 -42.56 10.98
C THR A 1159 -45.03 -42.83 12.43
N LYS A 1160 -45.82 -41.93 13.00
CA LYS A 1160 -46.80 -42.28 14.04
C LYS A 1160 -48.16 -41.71 13.65
N GLU A 1161 -49.07 -42.64 13.39
CA GLU A 1161 -50.50 -42.44 13.24
C GLU A 1161 -51.14 -42.08 14.60
N GLY A 1162 -52.22 -41.30 14.56
CA GLY A 1162 -53.11 -41.00 15.69
C GLY A 1162 -53.41 -39.49 15.79
N THR A 1163 -54.44 -38.97 15.10
CA THR A 1163 -55.85 -38.81 15.55
C THR A 1163 -56.10 -37.59 16.45
N GLU A 1164 -57.18 -36.87 16.11
CA GLU A 1164 -57.90 -35.80 16.86
C GLU A 1164 -57.34 -34.38 16.64
N LYS A 1165 -57.96 -33.58 15.75
CA LYS A 1165 -59.14 -32.71 15.99
C LYS A 1165 -58.87 -31.69 17.10
N ASP A 1166 -58.47 -30.49 16.69
CA ASP A 1166 -58.93 -29.24 17.31
C ASP A 1166 -58.92 -28.14 16.24
N GLU A 1167 -60.12 -27.63 15.97
CA GLU A 1167 -60.39 -26.46 15.15
C GLU A 1167 -60.19 -25.22 16.02
N GLU A 1168 -59.19 -24.38 15.75
CA GLU A 1168 -59.22 -23.01 16.26
C GLU A 1168 -58.51 -22.01 15.34
N SER A 1169 -59.36 -21.14 14.76
CA SER A 1169 -59.12 -19.74 14.38
C SER A 1169 -57.90 -19.34 13.54
N ASN A 1170 -58.21 -18.97 12.29
CA ASN A 1170 -57.55 -17.97 11.45
C ASN A 1170 -56.58 -17.01 12.16
N ASN A 1171 -55.30 -17.07 11.77
CA ASN A 1171 -54.46 -15.88 11.54
C ASN A 1171 -53.38 -16.25 10.53
N LYS A 1172 -53.76 -16.26 9.25
CA LYS A 1172 -52.79 -16.30 8.14
C LYS A 1172 -52.17 -14.91 8.00
N GLU A 1173 -51.08 -14.67 8.71
CA GLU A 1173 -50.14 -13.61 8.34
C GLU A 1173 -49.35 -14.11 7.12
N GLU A 1174 -49.79 -13.74 5.92
CA GLU A 1174 -49.00 -13.93 4.70
C GLU A 1174 -47.69 -13.15 4.82
N VAL A 1175 -46.60 -13.87 5.07
CA VAL A 1175 -45.24 -13.32 5.06
C VAL A 1175 -44.87 -13.02 3.60
N VAL A 1176 -44.92 -11.74 3.26
CA VAL A 1176 -44.65 -11.19 1.93
C VAL A 1176 -43.22 -11.51 1.52
N HIS A 1177 -43.05 -12.44 0.58
CA HIS A 1177 -41.86 -12.47 -0.27
C HIS A 1177 -41.87 -11.18 -1.09
N ASP A 1178 -40.94 -10.25 -0.85
CA ASP A 1178 -40.67 -9.15 -1.79
C ASP A 1178 -40.03 -9.73 -3.05
N ASN A 1179 -40.83 -10.47 -3.83
CA ASN A 1179 -40.64 -10.58 -5.27
C ASN A 1179 -40.69 -9.14 -5.76
N PHE A 1180 -39.51 -8.56 -6.02
CA PHE A 1180 -39.44 -7.23 -6.60
C PHE A 1180 -40.12 -7.29 -7.97
N ASP A 1181 -41.35 -6.81 -8.04
CA ASP A 1181 -42.13 -6.82 -9.27
C ASP A 1181 -41.49 -5.84 -10.25
N LEU A 1182 -40.90 -6.39 -11.30
CA LEU A 1182 -40.30 -5.62 -12.40
C LEU A 1182 -41.38 -5.12 -13.37
N ALA A 1183 -42.65 -5.47 -13.19
CA ALA A 1183 -43.74 -4.83 -13.90
C ALA A 1183 -43.87 -3.37 -13.45
N PHE A 1184 -44.26 -2.52 -14.40
CA PHE A 1184 -44.54 -1.11 -14.15
C PHE A 1184 -45.91 -0.98 -13.45
N ASP A 1185 -45.91 -0.38 -12.27
CA ASP A 1185 -47.12 0.01 -11.54
C ASP A 1185 -47.42 1.50 -11.81
N PRO A 1186 -48.51 1.85 -12.51
CA PRO A 1186 -48.83 3.23 -12.88
C PRO A 1186 -48.92 4.22 -11.71
N ILE A 1187 -49.20 3.74 -10.49
CA ILE A 1187 -49.34 4.57 -9.30
C ILE A 1187 -48.00 4.63 -8.55
N LYS A 1188 -47.41 3.47 -8.23
CA LYS A 1188 -46.16 3.43 -7.44
C LYS A 1188 -44.95 3.95 -8.20
N ASP A 1189 -44.89 3.70 -9.50
CA ASP A 1189 -43.76 4.05 -10.37
C ASP A 1189 -44.00 5.36 -11.14
N GLU A 1190 -45.04 6.15 -10.80
CA GLU A 1190 -45.36 7.41 -11.49
C GLU A 1190 -44.17 8.39 -11.52
N TYR A 1191 -43.39 8.44 -10.44
CA TYR A 1191 -42.20 9.30 -10.32
C TYR A 1191 -41.09 8.96 -11.31
N LEU A 1192 -41.08 7.74 -11.85
CA LEU A 1192 -40.13 7.30 -12.88
C LEU A 1192 -40.56 7.77 -14.28
N ILE A 1193 -41.81 8.20 -14.49
CA ILE A 1193 -42.29 8.62 -15.82
C ILE A 1193 -41.50 9.86 -16.25
N ALA A 1194 -40.64 9.69 -17.26
CA ALA A 1194 -39.69 10.72 -17.66
C ALA A 1194 -40.40 11.99 -18.10
N SER A 1195 -41.55 11.92 -18.79
CA SER A 1195 -42.31 13.11 -19.20
C SER A 1195 -42.86 13.96 -18.04
N LYS A 1196 -43.00 13.38 -16.84
CA LYS A 1196 -43.44 14.10 -15.62
C LYS A 1196 -42.27 14.63 -14.77
N ALA A 1197 -41.04 14.43 -15.21
CA ALA A 1197 -39.86 14.73 -14.40
C ALA A 1197 -39.58 16.22 -14.17
N ARG A 1198 -40.19 17.11 -14.97
CA ARG A 1198 -40.04 18.56 -14.87
C ARG A 1198 -40.26 19.07 -13.43
N ASN A 1199 -41.24 18.50 -12.74
CA ASN A 1199 -41.64 18.95 -11.40
C ASN A 1199 -40.53 18.76 -10.35
N TYR A 1200 -39.83 17.62 -10.39
CA TYR A 1200 -38.75 17.34 -9.42
C TYR A 1200 -37.35 17.76 -9.93
N ILE A 1201 -37.16 17.90 -11.25
CA ILE A 1201 -35.89 18.39 -11.81
C ILE A 1201 -35.75 19.90 -11.65
N ASN A 1202 -36.85 20.67 -11.68
CA ASN A 1202 -36.79 22.12 -11.50
C ASN A 1202 -36.17 22.54 -10.16
N SER A 1203 -36.32 21.74 -9.10
CA SER A 1203 -35.66 21.93 -7.80
C SER A 1203 -34.19 21.49 -7.77
N ASP A 1204 -33.71 20.72 -8.75
CA ASP A 1204 -32.34 20.19 -8.82
C ASP A 1204 -31.56 20.88 -9.97
N ILE A 1205 -30.83 21.95 -9.61
CA ILE A 1205 -30.08 22.81 -10.55
C ILE A 1205 -29.13 21.98 -11.44
N GLU A 1206 -28.52 20.92 -10.90
CA GLU A 1206 -27.59 20.08 -11.65
C GLU A 1206 -28.28 19.24 -12.72
N MET A 1207 -29.54 18.83 -12.45
CA MET A 1207 -30.31 17.94 -13.34
C MET A 1207 -31.00 18.69 -14.48
N ARG A 1208 -31.26 19.99 -14.32
CA ARG A 1208 -31.95 20.84 -15.30
C ARG A 1208 -31.33 20.77 -16.70
N LYS A 1209 -30.00 20.65 -16.79
CA LYS A 1209 -29.28 20.53 -18.08
C LYS A 1209 -29.63 19.23 -18.84
N TYR A 1210 -29.95 18.14 -18.15
CA TYR A 1210 -30.33 16.86 -18.77
C TYR A 1210 -31.80 16.88 -19.21
N TRP A 1211 -32.68 17.52 -18.44
CA TRP A 1211 -34.06 17.78 -18.85
C TRP A 1211 -34.12 18.59 -20.15
N ASN A 1212 -33.31 19.64 -20.29
CA ASN A 1212 -33.22 20.42 -21.52
C ASN A 1212 -32.69 19.61 -22.71
N GLN A 1213 -32.08 18.45 -22.47
CA GLN A 1213 -31.57 17.54 -23.50
C GLN A 1213 -32.40 16.25 -23.62
N ARG A 1214 -33.58 16.18 -22.98
CA ARG A 1214 -34.37 14.96 -22.81
C ARG A 1214 -34.66 14.18 -24.10
N PHE A 1215 -35.04 14.86 -25.19
CA PHE A 1215 -35.31 14.21 -26.49
C PHE A 1215 -34.05 13.74 -27.22
N ARG A 1216 -32.87 14.19 -26.78
CA ARG A 1216 -31.58 13.66 -27.24
C ARG A 1216 -31.22 12.35 -26.55
N LEU A 1217 -31.68 12.16 -25.32
CA LEU A 1217 -31.49 10.94 -24.54
C LEU A 1217 -32.45 9.85 -25.05
N PHE A 1218 -33.73 10.19 -25.19
CA PHE A 1218 -34.74 9.34 -25.81
C PHE A 1218 -35.67 10.15 -26.72
N SER A 1219 -35.65 9.86 -28.02
CA SER A 1219 -36.55 10.43 -29.03
C SER A 1219 -38.02 10.16 -28.69
N LYS A 1220 -38.32 9.00 -28.08
CA LYS A 1220 -39.66 8.60 -27.65
C LYS A 1220 -40.00 8.96 -26.19
N LEU A 1221 -39.29 9.90 -25.54
CA LEU A 1221 -39.49 10.19 -24.11
C LEU A 1221 -40.95 10.36 -23.66
N ASN A 1222 -41.76 11.06 -24.47
CA ASN A 1222 -43.19 11.30 -24.19
C ASN A 1222 -44.10 10.07 -24.36
N HIS A 1223 -43.59 8.93 -24.83
CA HIS A 1223 -44.38 7.71 -25.08
C HIS A 1223 -44.36 6.73 -23.89
N GLY A 1224 -44.04 7.22 -22.70
CA GLY A 1224 -43.99 6.41 -21.47
C GLY A 1224 -42.61 5.84 -21.16
N ILE A 1225 -41.54 6.56 -21.52
CA ILE A 1225 -40.18 6.23 -21.06
C ILE A 1225 -40.10 6.43 -19.55
N LEU A 1226 -39.43 5.49 -18.88
CA LEU A 1226 -39.11 5.56 -17.46
C LEU A 1226 -37.64 5.92 -17.26
N MET A 1227 -37.38 6.77 -16.27
CA MET A 1227 -36.06 7.29 -15.93
C MET A 1227 -35.97 7.52 -14.42
N ASP A 1228 -34.98 6.91 -13.76
CA ASP A 1228 -34.56 7.26 -12.40
C ASP A 1228 -33.60 8.47 -12.43
N ARG A 1229 -33.26 9.01 -11.26
CA ARG A 1229 -32.34 10.16 -11.17
C ARG A 1229 -31.00 9.88 -11.86
N GLU A 1230 -30.43 8.70 -11.67
CA GLU A 1230 -29.14 8.32 -12.26
C GLU A 1230 -29.23 8.12 -13.78
N GLY A 1231 -30.34 7.58 -14.28
CA GLY A 1231 -30.62 7.44 -15.70
C GLY A 1231 -30.48 8.75 -16.48
N TRP A 1232 -30.87 9.89 -15.92
CA TRP A 1232 -30.80 11.20 -16.58
C TRP A 1232 -29.38 11.59 -17.03
N PHE A 1233 -28.36 11.23 -16.26
CA PHE A 1233 -26.97 11.59 -16.55
C PHE A 1233 -26.10 10.40 -16.97
N SER A 1234 -26.54 9.16 -16.75
CA SER A 1234 -25.81 7.95 -17.12
C SER A 1234 -26.21 7.38 -18.48
N VAL A 1235 -27.45 7.64 -18.96
CA VAL A 1235 -27.90 7.07 -20.24
C VAL A 1235 -27.09 7.63 -21.42
N THR A 1236 -26.61 6.74 -22.28
CA THR A 1236 -25.96 7.13 -23.53
C THR A 1236 -26.96 7.84 -24.44
N PRO A 1237 -26.68 9.07 -24.92
CA PRO A 1237 -27.56 9.77 -25.84
C PRO A 1237 -27.89 8.92 -27.07
N GLU A 1238 -29.15 8.92 -27.51
CA GLU A 1238 -29.68 7.95 -28.49
C GLU A 1238 -28.86 7.89 -29.78
N LYS A 1239 -28.40 9.04 -30.28
CA LYS A 1239 -27.55 9.09 -31.49
C LYS A 1239 -26.20 8.40 -31.31
N ILE A 1240 -25.58 8.53 -30.13
CA ILE A 1240 -24.31 7.86 -29.81
C ILE A 1240 -24.56 6.35 -29.65
N ALA A 1241 -25.60 5.97 -28.91
CA ALA A 1241 -25.99 4.57 -28.75
C ALA A 1241 -26.28 3.88 -30.10
N LYS A 1242 -26.96 4.60 -31.01
CA LYS A 1242 -27.21 4.13 -32.38
C LYS A 1242 -25.93 3.94 -33.18
N HIS A 1243 -25.00 4.89 -33.13
CA HIS A 1243 -23.69 4.78 -33.79
C HIS A 1243 -22.89 3.58 -33.25
N ILE A 1244 -22.85 3.39 -31.93
CA ILE A 1244 -22.20 2.22 -31.32
C ILE A 1244 -22.87 0.92 -31.79
N ALA A 1245 -24.20 0.89 -31.88
CA ALA A 1245 -24.93 -0.26 -32.39
C ALA A 1245 -24.65 -0.55 -33.87
N GLU A 1246 -24.50 0.48 -34.71
CA GLU A 1246 -24.11 0.35 -36.11
C GLU A 1246 -22.70 -0.24 -36.26
N ARG A 1247 -21.78 0.11 -35.36
CA ARG A 1247 -20.43 -0.45 -35.31
C ARG A 1247 -20.39 -1.90 -34.82
N MET A 1248 -21.16 -2.23 -33.78
CA MET A 1248 -21.11 -3.55 -33.15
C MET A 1248 -21.96 -4.62 -33.84
N VAL A 1249 -23.14 -4.26 -34.36
CA VAL A 1249 -24.12 -5.20 -34.89
C VAL A 1249 -24.07 -5.20 -36.41
N THR A 1250 -23.14 -5.99 -36.95
CA THR A 1250 -22.88 -6.08 -38.40
C THR A 1250 -23.84 -7.04 -39.12
N ARG A 1251 -24.41 -8.02 -38.42
CA ARG A 1251 -25.42 -8.97 -38.94
C ARG A 1251 -26.59 -9.14 -37.97
N LYS A 1252 -27.76 -9.52 -38.50
CA LYS A 1252 -28.94 -9.85 -37.66
C LYS A 1252 -28.65 -11.08 -36.79
N ASN A 1253 -29.31 -11.15 -35.64
CA ASN A 1253 -29.23 -12.23 -34.65
C ASN A 1253 -27.84 -12.42 -34.02
N MET A 1254 -26.97 -11.39 -34.05
CA MET A 1254 -25.80 -11.37 -33.18
C MET A 1254 -26.23 -11.33 -31.72
N ILE A 1255 -25.52 -12.02 -30.84
CA ILE A 1255 -25.74 -11.98 -29.41
C ILE A 1255 -24.80 -10.93 -28.80
N ILE A 1256 -25.36 -9.83 -28.32
CA ILE A 1256 -24.61 -8.76 -27.66
C ILE A 1256 -24.83 -8.82 -26.15
N PHE A 1257 -23.76 -8.74 -25.37
CA PHE A 1257 -23.83 -8.67 -23.92
C PHE A 1257 -23.59 -7.23 -23.46
N ASP A 1258 -24.63 -6.58 -22.93
CA ASP A 1258 -24.57 -5.26 -22.33
C ASP A 1258 -24.38 -5.42 -20.81
N GLY A 1259 -23.16 -5.21 -20.33
CA GLY A 1259 -22.78 -5.53 -18.95
C GLY A 1259 -23.32 -4.57 -17.89
N PHE A 1260 -23.76 -3.38 -18.29
CA PHE A 1260 -24.20 -2.29 -17.39
C PHE A 1260 -25.29 -1.47 -18.09
N THR A 1261 -26.45 -2.08 -18.30
CA THR A 1261 -27.45 -1.59 -19.27
C THR A 1261 -28.13 -0.28 -18.86
N GLY A 1262 -28.10 0.05 -17.56
CA GLY A 1262 -28.77 1.23 -17.05
C GLY A 1262 -30.26 1.20 -17.36
N VAL A 1263 -30.81 2.32 -17.83
CA VAL A 1263 -32.21 2.44 -18.30
C VAL A 1263 -32.42 1.89 -19.73
N GLY A 1264 -31.45 1.13 -20.27
CA GLY A 1264 -31.58 0.36 -21.51
C GLY A 1264 -31.19 1.09 -22.81
N GLY A 1265 -30.59 2.29 -22.75
CA GLY A 1265 -30.31 3.11 -23.93
C GLY A 1265 -29.54 2.38 -25.04
N ASN A 1266 -28.41 1.72 -24.71
CA ASN A 1266 -27.61 0.96 -25.67
C ASN A 1266 -28.28 -0.36 -26.06
N ALA A 1267 -28.79 -1.13 -25.09
CA ALA A 1267 -29.50 -2.39 -25.34
C ALA A 1267 -30.66 -2.24 -26.34
N ILE A 1268 -31.44 -1.15 -26.24
CA ILE A 1268 -32.51 -0.84 -27.18
C ILE A 1268 -31.97 -0.63 -28.60
N GLN A 1269 -30.88 0.12 -28.77
CA GLN A 1269 -30.30 0.38 -30.09
C GLN A 1269 -29.66 -0.88 -30.70
N PHE A 1270 -29.01 -1.73 -29.91
CA PHE A 1270 -28.53 -3.04 -30.37
C PHE A 1270 -29.67 -3.92 -30.87
N ALA A 1271 -30.78 -3.99 -30.12
CA ALA A 1271 -31.95 -4.78 -30.49
C ALA A 1271 -32.66 -4.23 -31.75
N LEU A 1272 -32.78 -2.90 -31.87
CA LEU A 1272 -33.29 -2.22 -33.07
C LEU A 1272 -32.43 -2.51 -34.30
N ARG A 1273 -31.10 -2.58 -34.14
CA ARG A 1273 -30.18 -2.92 -35.24
C ARG A 1273 -30.26 -4.39 -35.65
N GLY A 1274 -30.85 -5.24 -34.82
CA GLY A 1274 -31.16 -6.64 -35.12
C GLY A 1274 -30.43 -7.66 -34.26
N ALA A 1275 -29.77 -7.25 -33.17
CA ALA A 1275 -29.15 -8.17 -32.22
C ALA A 1275 -30.18 -8.78 -31.24
N TYR A 1276 -29.80 -9.90 -30.64
CA TYR A 1276 -30.39 -10.40 -29.40
C TYR A 1276 -29.48 -9.98 -28.24
N VAL A 1277 -30.03 -9.35 -27.20
CA VAL A 1277 -29.21 -8.67 -26.18
C VAL A 1277 -29.36 -9.36 -24.82
N TYR A 1278 -28.25 -9.67 -24.18
CA TYR A 1278 -28.19 -9.98 -22.75
C TYR A 1278 -27.87 -8.70 -21.99
N ALA A 1279 -28.85 -8.15 -21.28
CA ALA A 1279 -28.74 -6.86 -20.59
C ALA A 1279 -28.65 -7.07 -19.07
N VAL A 1280 -27.54 -6.65 -18.47
CA VAL A 1280 -27.27 -6.81 -17.04
C VAL A 1280 -27.42 -5.47 -16.32
N GLU A 1281 -28.13 -5.47 -15.20
CA GLU A 1281 -28.22 -4.33 -14.29
C GLU A 1281 -28.31 -4.83 -12.84
N MET A 1282 -27.68 -4.11 -11.92
CA MET A 1282 -27.69 -4.46 -10.50
C MET A 1282 -28.87 -3.83 -9.78
N ASP A 1283 -29.31 -2.63 -10.22
CA ASP A 1283 -30.43 -1.93 -9.62
C ASP A 1283 -31.79 -2.38 -10.22
N PRO A 1284 -32.74 -2.88 -9.40
CA PRO A 1284 -34.01 -3.40 -9.91
C PRO A 1284 -34.95 -2.31 -10.44
N ILE A 1285 -34.88 -1.07 -9.93
CA ILE A 1285 -35.70 0.05 -10.40
C ILE A 1285 -35.22 0.48 -11.79
N ARG A 1286 -33.91 0.56 -11.98
CA ARG A 1286 -33.31 0.90 -13.27
C ARG A 1286 -33.53 -0.21 -14.31
N LEU A 1287 -33.46 -1.48 -13.90
CA LEU A 1287 -33.80 -2.60 -14.77
C LEU A 1287 -35.29 -2.59 -15.17
N LYS A 1288 -36.20 -2.24 -14.24
CA LYS A 1288 -37.61 -1.99 -14.55
C LYS A 1288 -37.76 -0.88 -15.61
N CYS A 1289 -37.00 0.22 -15.47
CA CYS A 1289 -36.97 1.28 -16.48
C CYS A 1289 -36.52 0.74 -17.84
N ALA A 1290 -35.43 -0.04 -17.89
CA ALA A 1290 -34.91 -0.63 -19.11
C ALA A 1290 -35.92 -1.56 -19.82
N ILE A 1291 -36.61 -2.41 -19.05
CA ILE A 1291 -37.66 -3.32 -19.56
C ILE A 1291 -38.79 -2.51 -20.19
N LYS A 1292 -39.30 -1.49 -19.48
CA LYS A 1292 -40.40 -0.65 -19.98
C LYS A 1292 -39.96 0.17 -21.20
N ASN A 1293 -38.76 0.74 -21.19
CA ASN A 1293 -38.21 1.51 -22.29
C ASN A 1293 -38.06 0.63 -23.55
N ALA A 1294 -37.60 -0.61 -23.39
CA ALA A 1294 -37.54 -1.57 -24.49
C ALA A 1294 -38.92 -1.93 -25.05
N GLN A 1295 -39.97 -1.99 -24.20
CA GLN A 1295 -41.35 -2.15 -24.66
C GLN A 1295 -41.83 -0.93 -25.46
N VAL A 1296 -41.53 0.29 -25.02
CA VAL A 1296 -41.88 1.54 -25.73
C VAL A 1296 -41.24 1.61 -27.11
N TYR A 1297 -40.00 1.12 -27.25
CA TYR A 1297 -39.32 1.01 -28.54
C TYR A 1297 -39.71 -0.24 -29.35
N GLY A 1298 -40.46 -1.19 -28.76
CA GLY A 1298 -40.98 -2.38 -29.44
C GLY A 1298 -39.91 -3.47 -29.67
N VAL A 1299 -38.92 -3.58 -28.79
CA VAL A 1299 -37.79 -4.52 -28.91
C VAL A 1299 -37.55 -5.39 -27.67
N ALA A 1300 -38.44 -5.36 -26.69
CA ALA A 1300 -38.31 -6.10 -25.44
C ALA A 1300 -38.21 -7.64 -25.63
N ASP A 1301 -38.83 -8.19 -26.67
CA ASP A 1301 -38.76 -9.62 -27.03
C ASP A 1301 -37.37 -10.06 -27.49
N ARG A 1302 -36.48 -9.11 -27.79
CA ARG A 1302 -35.10 -9.35 -28.22
C ARG A 1302 -34.07 -9.08 -27.13
N ILE A 1303 -34.50 -8.68 -25.94
CA ILE A 1303 -33.62 -8.35 -24.83
C ILE A 1303 -33.96 -9.26 -23.66
N GLN A 1304 -33.00 -10.07 -23.26
CA GLN A 1304 -33.07 -10.91 -22.07
C GLN A 1304 -32.35 -10.18 -20.93
N PHE A 1305 -33.13 -9.78 -19.94
CA PHE A 1305 -32.68 -8.99 -18.80
C PHE A 1305 -32.19 -9.89 -17.65
N PHE A 1306 -31.11 -9.49 -16.99
CA PHE A 1306 -30.56 -10.13 -15.80
C PHE A 1306 -30.38 -9.10 -14.69
N LEU A 1307 -31.04 -9.37 -13.55
CA LEU A 1307 -30.83 -8.61 -12.32
C LEU A 1307 -29.66 -9.21 -11.55
N GLY A 1308 -28.58 -8.47 -11.36
CA GLY A 1308 -27.47 -8.90 -10.53
C GLY A 1308 -26.14 -8.23 -10.81
N ASP A 1309 -25.13 -8.67 -10.06
CA ASP A 1309 -23.76 -8.22 -10.21
C ASP A 1309 -23.13 -8.74 -11.51
N PHE A 1310 -22.47 -7.85 -12.26
CA PHE A 1310 -21.82 -8.13 -13.53
C PHE A 1310 -20.85 -9.33 -13.44
N PHE A 1311 -19.97 -9.36 -12.43
CA PHE A 1311 -18.95 -10.40 -12.31
C PHE A 1311 -19.58 -11.78 -12.05
N LYS A 1312 -20.59 -11.85 -11.18
CA LYS A 1312 -21.32 -13.10 -10.91
C LYS A 1312 -22.08 -13.61 -12.14
N ILE A 1313 -22.70 -12.72 -12.90
CA ILE A 1313 -23.40 -13.11 -14.13
C ILE A 1313 -22.40 -13.63 -15.15
N VAL A 1314 -21.29 -12.92 -15.38
CA VAL A 1314 -20.20 -13.37 -16.27
C VAL A 1314 -19.67 -14.75 -15.84
N GLU A 1315 -19.41 -14.96 -14.54
CA GLU A 1315 -18.97 -16.26 -14.01
C GLU A 1315 -20.00 -17.37 -14.25
N SER A 1316 -21.30 -17.08 -14.15
CA SER A 1316 -22.35 -18.06 -14.45
C SER A 1316 -22.36 -18.46 -15.94
N PHE A 1317 -22.12 -17.51 -16.85
CA PHE A 1317 -21.99 -17.76 -18.29
C PHE A 1317 -20.72 -18.56 -18.65
N ILE A 1318 -19.67 -18.48 -17.84
CA ILE A 1318 -18.42 -19.23 -18.03
C ILE A 1318 -18.51 -20.61 -17.39
N GLY A 1319 -19.02 -20.72 -16.16
CA GLY A 1319 -19.13 -21.97 -15.41
C GLY A 1319 -20.02 -22.99 -16.11
N SER A 1320 -21.00 -22.53 -16.89
CA SER A 1320 -21.86 -23.36 -17.74
C SER A 1320 -21.17 -23.91 -19.00
N ARG A 1321 -19.92 -23.53 -19.30
CA ARG A 1321 -19.14 -24.02 -20.47
C ARG A 1321 -18.26 -25.25 -20.20
N LYS A 1322 -18.28 -25.83 -18.99
CA LYS A 1322 -17.38 -26.94 -18.58
C LYS A 1322 -17.64 -28.32 -19.23
N GLY A 1323 -18.36 -28.40 -20.35
CA GLY A 1323 -18.86 -29.67 -20.91
C GLY A 1323 -18.01 -30.31 -22.00
N ASP A 1324 -17.50 -29.57 -22.98
CA ASP A 1324 -16.82 -30.14 -24.14
C ASP A 1324 -15.68 -29.22 -24.57
N GLU A 1325 -14.64 -29.83 -25.15
CA GLU A 1325 -13.36 -29.27 -25.60
C GLU A 1325 -13.31 -27.74 -25.76
N PHE A 1326 -12.24 -27.17 -25.20
CA PHE A 1326 -11.81 -25.78 -25.24
C PHE A 1326 -11.52 -25.32 -26.69
N SER A 1327 -12.51 -25.41 -27.58
CA SER A 1327 -12.45 -24.83 -28.90
C SER A 1327 -12.56 -23.32 -28.70
N PHE A 1328 -11.41 -22.67 -28.80
CA PHE A 1328 -11.20 -21.23 -28.66
C PHE A 1328 -12.15 -20.36 -29.52
N ASN A 1329 -12.96 -20.96 -30.40
CA ASN A 1329 -13.74 -20.27 -31.43
C ASN A 1329 -15.26 -20.25 -31.25
N ASN A 1330 -15.86 -20.93 -30.26
CA ASN A 1330 -17.32 -20.89 -30.05
C ASN A 1330 -17.72 -19.99 -28.87
N HIS A 1331 -17.52 -18.69 -29.01
CA HIS A 1331 -18.11 -17.72 -28.08
C HIS A 1331 -19.60 -17.57 -28.44
N ILE A 1332 -20.50 -17.98 -27.54
CA ILE A 1332 -21.96 -17.79 -27.72
C ILE A 1332 -22.32 -16.30 -27.86
N ILE A 1333 -21.51 -15.43 -27.26
CA ILE A 1333 -21.68 -13.97 -27.29
C ILE A 1333 -20.78 -13.41 -28.39
N ASP A 1334 -21.38 -12.80 -29.41
CA ASP A 1334 -20.66 -12.21 -30.55
C ASP A 1334 -19.89 -10.94 -30.15
N GLY A 1335 -20.39 -10.17 -29.18
CA GLY A 1335 -19.73 -8.95 -28.69
C GLY A 1335 -20.21 -8.49 -27.32
N VAL A 1336 -19.36 -7.71 -26.62
CA VAL A 1336 -19.62 -7.18 -25.27
C VAL A 1336 -19.55 -5.66 -25.29
N PHE A 1337 -20.58 -5.00 -24.77
CA PHE A 1337 -20.61 -3.57 -24.53
C PHE A 1337 -20.46 -3.28 -23.03
N LEU A 1338 -19.63 -2.30 -22.69
CA LEU A 1338 -19.33 -1.92 -21.32
C LEU A 1338 -19.52 -0.42 -21.10
N SER A 1339 -20.45 -0.06 -20.23
CA SER A 1339 -20.64 1.30 -19.70
C SER A 1339 -20.78 1.25 -18.16
N PRO A 1340 -19.71 0.87 -17.43
CA PRO A 1340 -19.73 0.84 -15.97
C PRO A 1340 -20.02 2.24 -15.38
N PRO A 1341 -20.49 2.32 -14.12
CA PRO A 1341 -20.75 3.60 -13.48
C PRO A 1341 -19.46 4.42 -13.33
N TRP A 1342 -19.52 5.73 -13.63
CA TRP A 1342 -18.37 6.65 -13.55
C TRP A 1342 -18.37 7.53 -12.29
N GLY A 1343 -19.22 7.24 -11.32
CA GLY A 1343 -19.38 8.08 -10.12
C GLY A 1343 -20.20 9.35 -10.33
N GLY A 1344 -20.88 9.50 -11.47
CA GLY A 1344 -21.72 10.68 -11.76
C GLY A 1344 -20.93 11.85 -12.37
N PRO A 1345 -21.54 13.04 -12.54
CA PRO A 1345 -20.95 14.16 -13.29
C PRO A 1345 -19.66 14.74 -12.70
N GLU A 1346 -19.32 14.38 -11.46
CA GLU A 1346 -18.12 14.81 -10.74
C GLU A 1346 -16.82 14.44 -11.46
N TYR A 1347 -16.82 13.42 -12.33
CA TYR A 1347 -15.66 13.08 -13.16
C TYR A 1347 -15.17 14.27 -14.01
N LEU A 1348 -16.06 15.23 -14.32
CA LEU A 1348 -15.75 16.43 -15.10
C LEU A 1348 -14.85 17.42 -14.34
N THR A 1349 -14.71 17.28 -13.02
CA THR A 1349 -13.81 18.10 -12.19
C THR A 1349 -12.37 17.60 -12.19
N LYS A 1350 -12.11 16.41 -12.75
CA LYS A 1350 -10.79 15.79 -12.80
C LYS A 1350 -10.15 15.96 -14.19
N ASP A 1351 -8.87 16.29 -14.22
CA ASP A 1351 -8.11 16.37 -15.48
C ASP A 1351 -7.88 15.00 -16.12
N VAL A 1352 -7.62 13.97 -15.30
CA VAL A 1352 -7.44 12.57 -15.71
C VAL A 1352 -8.38 11.68 -14.91
N TYR A 1353 -9.05 10.75 -15.58
CA TYR A 1353 -9.94 9.77 -14.96
C TYR A 1353 -9.34 8.36 -15.07
N ASP A 1354 -8.71 7.90 -14.00
CA ASP A 1354 -7.98 6.63 -13.93
C ASP A 1354 -8.91 5.41 -13.85
N LEU A 1355 -8.71 4.43 -14.76
CA LEU A 1355 -9.54 3.22 -14.86
C LEU A 1355 -9.39 2.24 -13.68
N LYS A 1356 -8.48 2.48 -12.74
CA LYS A 1356 -8.32 1.63 -11.56
C LYS A 1356 -8.76 2.35 -10.28
N ASN A 1357 -8.42 3.62 -10.15
CA ASN A 1357 -8.54 4.38 -8.90
C ASN A 1357 -9.74 5.33 -8.88
N ASP A 1358 -10.18 5.85 -10.03
CA ASP A 1358 -11.27 6.85 -10.07
C ASP A 1358 -12.63 6.24 -10.40
N ILE A 1359 -12.65 5.12 -11.13
CA ILE A 1359 -13.86 4.40 -11.44
C ILE A 1359 -14.38 3.61 -10.22
N PRO A 1360 -15.68 3.68 -9.88
CA PRO A 1360 -16.28 2.92 -8.77
C PRO A 1360 -16.01 1.40 -8.80
N ILE A 1361 -15.73 0.84 -9.98
CA ILE A 1361 -15.45 -0.59 -10.18
C ILE A 1361 -14.18 -0.69 -11.03
N ASP A 1362 -13.17 -1.42 -10.57
CA ASP A 1362 -11.88 -1.62 -11.27
C ASP A 1362 -12.09 -1.94 -12.75
N GLY A 1363 -11.82 -0.95 -13.60
CA GLY A 1363 -12.09 -0.99 -15.03
C GLY A 1363 -11.21 -1.98 -15.77
N PHE A 1364 -10.03 -2.34 -15.24
CA PHE A 1364 -9.19 -3.41 -15.77
C PHE A 1364 -9.81 -4.77 -15.49
N LYS A 1365 -10.32 -4.98 -14.28
CA LYS A 1365 -10.99 -6.23 -13.89
C LYS A 1365 -12.28 -6.45 -14.70
N VAL A 1366 -13.06 -5.40 -14.93
CA VAL A 1366 -14.24 -5.44 -15.80
C VAL A 1366 -13.84 -5.94 -17.20
N PHE A 1367 -12.82 -5.34 -17.80
CA PHE A 1367 -12.33 -5.70 -19.12
C PHE A 1367 -11.81 -7.15 -19.19
N GLU A 1368 -11.07 -7.60 -18.17
CA GLU A 1368 -10.58 -8.99 -18.07
C GLU A 1368 -11.73 -10.00 -18.05
N TYR A 1369 -12.78 -9.73 -17.28
CA TYR A 1369 -13.97 -10.58 -17.23
C TYR A 1369 -14.75 -10.56 -18.55
N SER A 1370 -14.86 -9.42 -19.21
CA SER A 1370 -15.49 -9.31 -20.53
C SER A 1370 -14.76 -10.11 -21.61
N LYS A 1371 -13.42 -10.12 -21.59
CA LYS A 1371 -12.59 -10.94 -22.50
C LYS A 1371 -12.89 -12.43 -22.40
N LYS A 1372 -13.39 -12.92 -21.25
CA LYS A 1372 -13.83 -14.31 -21.06
C LYS A 1372 -15.16 -14.62 -21.78
N LEU A 1373 -15.95 -13.60 -22.11
CA LEU A 1373 -17.22 -13.74 -22.84
C LEU A 1373 -17.08 -13.57 -24.36
N SER A 1374 -16.28 -12.59 -24.80
CA SER A 1374 -15.95 -12.31 -26.21
C SER A 1374 -14.69 -11.44 -26.34
N PRO A 1375 -13.85 -11.61 -27.38
CA PRO A 1375 -12.77 -10.67 -27.69
C PRO A 1375 -13.28 -9.36 -28.33
N ASN A 1376 -14.52 -9.33 -28.83
CA ASN A 1376 -15.12 -8.18 -29.50
C ASN A 1376 -15.76 -7.26 -28.45
N ILE A 1377 -15.01 -6.27 -27.96
CA ILE A 1377 -15.42 -5.42 -26.85
C ILE A 1377 -15.52 -3.96 -27.30
N SER A 1378 -16.60 -3.29 -26.91
CA SER A 1378 -16.78 -1.85 -27.00
C SER A 1378 -16.87 -1.27 -25.58
N TYR A 1379 -15.93 -0.41 -25.21
CA TYR A 1379 -15.78 0.12 -23.86
C TYR A 1379 -16.06 1.63 -23.84
N PHE A 1380 -17.22 2.00 -23.31
CA PHE A 1380 -17.73 3.37 -23.22
C PHE A 1380 -17.33 4.04 -21.89
N LEU A 1381 -16.56 5.12 -21.99
CA LEU A 1381 -15.82 5.69 -20.86
C LEU A 1381 -15.83 7.23 -20.86
N PRO A 1382 -15.48 7.87 -19.73
CA PRO A 1382 -15.31 9.31 -19.65
C PRO A 1382 -14.29 9.84 -20.65
N ARG A 1383 -14.55 11.04 -21.18
CA ARG A 1383 -13.68 11.71 -22.16
C ARG A 1383 -12.26 12.02 -21.68
N ASN A 1384 -12.05 12.05 -20.36
CA ASN A 1384 -10.77 12.28 -19.68
C ASN A 1384 -10.06 10.98 -19.27
N THR A 1385 -10.50 9.83 -19.79
CA THR A 1385 -9.81 8.55 -19.58
C THR A 1385 -8.47 8.54 -20.33
N PRO A 1386 -7.34 8.23 -19.67
CA PRO A 1386 -6.03 8.27 -20.32
C PRO A 1386 -5.89 7.17 -21.39
N ILE A 1387 -5.61 7.59 -22.62
CA ILE A 1387 -5.45 6.72 -23.80
C ILE A 1387 -4.44 5.59 -23.57
N LYS A 1388 -3.35 5.84 -22.83
CA LYS A 1388 -2.34 4.82 -22.51
C LYS A 1388 -2.94 3.60 -21.79
N GLN A 1389 -3.92 3.80 -20.89
CA GLN A 1389 -4.58 2.69 -20.19
C GLN A 1389 -5.43 1.86 -21.16
N LEU A 1390 -6.15 2.51 -22.07
CA LEU A 1390 -6.95 1.84 -23.09
C LEU A 1390 -6.10 0.99 -24.04
N ILE A 1391 -4.95 1.51 -24.46
CA ILE A 1391 -3.98 0.76 -25.28
C ILE A 1391 -3.45 -0.44 -24.49
N SER A 1392 -3.15 -0.29 -23.20
CA SER A 1392 -2.63 -1.37 -22.37
C SER A 1392 -3.60 -2.56 -22.23
N LEU A 1393 -4.92 -2.30 -22.25
CA LEU A 1393 -5.96 -3.36 -22.20
C LEU A 1393 -5.93 -4.29 -23.43
N ALA A 1394 -5.45 -3.80 -24.58
CA ALA A 1394 -5.30 -4.62 -25.78
C ALA A 1394 -4.25 -5.73 -25.58
N GLY A 1395 -3.25 -5.49 -24.72
CA GLY A 1395 -2.10 -6.37 -24.49
C GLY A 1395 -1.01 -6.22 -25.56
N PRO A 1396 0.17 -6.84 -25.36
CA PRO A 1396 1.29 -6.75 -26.31
C PRO A 1396 0.89 -7.22 -27.71
N GLY A 1397 1.05 -6.36 -28.72
CA GLY A 1397 0.66 -6.64 -30.11
C GLY A 1397 -0.84 -6.59 -30.39
N GLY A 1398 -1.67 -6.31 -29.37
CA GLY A 1398 -3.10 -6.09 -29.53
C GLY A 1398 -3.39 -4.77 -30.24
N LYS A 1399 -4.53 -4.72 -30.93
CA LYS A 1399 -5.05 -3.50 -31.56
C LYS A 1399 -6.22 -2.97 -30.76
N CYS A 1400 -6.35 -1.64 -30.70
CA CYS A 1400 -7.54 -0.96 -30.24
C CYS A 1400 -7.78 0.27 -31.12
N GLU A 1401 -9.05 0.64 -31.29
CA GLU A 1401 -9.46 1.89 -31.92
C GLU A 1401 -10.15 2.75 -30.87
N ILE A 1402 -9.83 4.04 -30.84
CA ILE A 1402 -10.38 4.98 -29.85
C ILE A 1402 -11.16 6.05 -30.60
N GLU A 1403 -12.43 6.19 -30.26
CA GLU A 1403 -13.36 7.14 -30.86
C GLU A 1403 -13.84 8.16 -29.84
N HIS A 1404 -13.73 9.45 -30.16
CA HIS A 1404 -14.32 10.53 -29.36
C HIS A 1404 -15.70 10.90 -29.93
N SER A 1405 -16.74 10.75 -29.13
CA SER A 1405 -18.09 11.16 -29.55
C SER A 1405 -18.28 12.65 -29.31
N VAL A 1406 -18.37 13.42 -30.40
CA VAL A 1406 -18.55 14.88 -30.38
C VAL A 1406 -20.02 15.24 -30.59
N LEU A 1407 -20.54 16.09 -29.73
CA LEU A 1407 -21.91 16.57 -29.78
C LEU A 1407 -21.93 18.09 -29.50
N ASN A 1408 -22.47 18.86 -30.44
CA ASN A 1408 -22.44 20.34 -30.44
C ASN A 1408 -21.00 20.86 -30.28
N SER A 1409 -20.09 20.31 -31.09
CA SER A 1409 -18.65 20.65 -31.08
C SER A 1409 -17.92 20.38 -29.75
N LYS A 1410 -18.53 19.65 -28.81
CA LYS A 1410 -17.90 19.24 -27.54
C LYS A 1410 -17.78 17.73 -27.47
N ILE A 1411 -16.60 17.22 -27.10
CA ILE A 1411 -16.42 15.81 -26.77
C ILE A 1411 -17.26 15.51 -25.53
N LYS A 1412 -18.13 14.51 -25.63
CA LYS A 1412 -18.96 14.06 -24.52
C LYS A 1412 -18.36 12.82 -23.86
N THR A 1413 -17.95 11.87 -24.68
CA THR A 1413 -17.55 10.53 -24.24
C THR A 1413 -16.46 9.98 -25.15
N LEU A 1414 -15.79 8.93 -24.68
CA LEU A 1414 -14.82 8.16 -25.42
C LEU A 1414 -15.31 6.71 -25.52
N THR A 1415 -15.16 6.08 -26.69
CA THR A 1415 -15.41 4.64 -26.87
C THR A 1415 -14.16 3.95 -27.39
N ALA A 1416 -13.70 2.90 -26.71
CA ALA A 1416 -12.59 2.07 -27.15
C ALA A 1416 -13.09 0.73 -27.71
N TYR A 1417 -12.68 0.39 -28.92
CA TYR A 1417 -13.07 -0.83 -29.63
C TYR A 1417 -11.91 -1.83 -29.71
N TYR A 1418 -12.22 -3.10 -29.47
CA TYR A 1418 -11.29 -4.21 -29.47
C TYR A 1418 -11.81 -5.39 -30.31
N GLY A 1419 -10.90 -6.23 -30.78
CA GLY A 1419 -11.24 -7.39 -31.62
C GLY A 1419 -11.73 -6.98 -33.01
N ASN A 1420 -12.70 -7.71 -33.55
CA ASN A 1420 -13.24 -7.49 -34.90
C ASN A 1420 -14.22 -6.30 -34.99
N VAL A 1421 -14.43 -5.56 -33.90
CA VAL A 1421 -15.23 -4.32 -33.87
C VAL A 1421 -14.40 -3.10 -34.32
N ILE A 1422 -13.07 -3.26 -34.37
CA ILE A 1422 -12.15 -2.28 -34.95
C ILE A 1422 -12.45 -2.18 -36.45
N ALA A 1423 -12.62 -0.96 -36.95
CA ALA A 1423 -12.88 -0.74 -38.37
C ALA A 1423 -11.72 -1.32 -39.21
N SER A 1424 -12.05 -2.00 -40.31
CA SER A 1424 -11.03 -2.38 -41.29
C SER A 1424 -10.45 -1.10 -41.90
N THR A 1425 -9.18 -0.80 -41.58
CA THR A 1425 -8.42 0.28 -42.24
C THR A 1425 -8.29 0.04 -43.72
#